data_AF-A5BR05-F1
#
_entry.id   AF-A5BR05-F1
#
_cell.length_a   1.000
_cell.length_b   1.000
_cell.length_c   1.000
_cell.angle_alpha   90.00
_cell.angle_beta   90.00
_cell.angle_gamma   90.00
#
_symmetry.space_group_name_H-M   'P 1'
#
loop_
_entity.id
_entity.type
_entity.pdbx_description
1 polymer ?
#
loop_
_entity_poly.entity_id
_entity_poly.type
_entity_poly.pdbx_seq_one_letter_code
_entity_poly.pdbx_strand_id
1 'polypeptide(L)'
;MAPACNTLFFFLFFTFPLSIFSAASIHFHHPLDPLTLQELDQVRTIITASHHNLTFHYVGLDEPDKSIVVSWLAHRTTAKTPPRRALVIARLNHQTHQFIVDLSTHSIVSDEIYSGSGFPMLTFEEQTAANSLALTHAPFRASVGRRGLKMEEIVGLSYTVGWYGEEGTSRRIVKVMFCYLDGTVNLYMRPIEGITVTVDLDEMKVIAYHDRLMVPVPKADGTDFRESKQKPPFGPRLKGITVVQPEGPSFTIHGHQISWANWDFHLAFDMRAGPIISVASIYDVEKKEQRRVLYRGYISELFVPYMDLTEEWYFRTFFDAGEYGFGLCAMPLQPLTDCPENAVFMDGYVTGQNGTPVNMTNVFCIFERYAGDIMWRHTEAEIPGKLVSVFSRLISDITESRPEVSLVVRMVSAVGNYDYIIDWEFLQSGSIKLSVGSSGVLEVRGTAYTHVDQIHEEVYGTLLADNTLGAYHDHFLTYHLDLDVDGDTNSFVKSNLRKTLVSGNRSPRRSYWTVVSETAKRESDAKIQLGLKPAELLVVNPNKRTKVGNYVGYRLIPGSVVGPLLTDDDYSQRRGAFTRYNVWITPYNKSEKWVGGLYTDQSRGDDTLAQWSLRDREIENKDIVMWYTMGFHHVPYQEDFPLMPTISGGFELRPSNFFDSNPVLKVKPPRQVKWPNDPEKRDVLKWLSSNKHNESFPRRAKVVVRAGGETRELVVDLATNSITSEHVYRGHGYPPFTYQELYQASQLPKKDPRFKNSILRRGLNLSEVSCIPLTVGWFGELVAKRALKIASFYRGGTVNIYARPIGGISILIDVETMQIIEYIDRFKTVVPPAKGSDYQSTKQKPSSFPCNETERGFTMEGHKVRWGNWMFHVGFNARAGVIISTASVYDAKQKRFRRVLYRGHVSETFVPYMDPTSEWYFRTFMDMGEYGFGRSADTLEPLADCPGNAVYMDGYMAGADGRPQKVDRAICIFERHSGDVAWRHTEIGVPGRTIRRVEPEVNLVVRMVATVGNYDYVLDWEFQQSGSIKVGVGLTGVLEMKATSYTNTDQIRKDVFGTLLADDIVAVNHDHFLTYYLDLDVDGMDNSFIKAKLGTRKTTSVGIKSPRKSYWSVVKKMAKTEAEGRIRLGSKPAELLVVNTNKKTKTGNYVGYRLIAGQPVYSLLSDDDYPQIRVAYTKYQMWVTAYNKSERWAGGFYADRSRGDDELAVWSNRNRSIANKDVVVWYTVGFHHIPYQEDYPAMPTLHDGFQLRPANFFERNPLLR
;
A
#
# COMPACT_ATOMS: atom_id res chain seq x y z
N MET A 1 42.41 -49.63 40.32
CA MET A 1 42.89 -49.13 41.63
C MET A 1 42.49 -47.68 41.76
N ALA A 2 41.36 -47.45 42.44
CA ALA A 2 41.03 -46.20 43.12
C ALA A 2 41.46 -46.33 44.59
N PRO A 3 41.55 -45.23 45.34
CA PRO A 3 40.59 -45.02 46.46
C PRO A 3 40.31 -43.51 46.70
N ALA A 4 39.45 -43.04 47.59
CA ALA A 4 38.20 -43.50 48.23
C ALA A 4 37.82 -42.41 49.24
N CYS A 5 36.55 -41.99 49.31
CA CYS A 5 35.79 -42.01 50.57
C CYS A 5 34.29 -41.74 50.28
N ASN A 6 33.49 -42.77 50.56
CA ASN A 6 32.03 -42.81 50.54
C ASN A 6 31.46 -42.34 51.89
N THR A 7 30.24 -41.81 51.93
CA THR A 7 29.14 -42.51 52.66
C THR A 7 27.74 -42.00 52.29
N LEU A 8 26.85 -42.99 52.08
CA LEU A 8 25.39 -42.93 51.94
C LEU A 8 24.70 -42.23 53.11
N PHE A 9 23.51 -41.63 52.88
CA PHE A 9 22.39 -41.78 53.83
C PHE A 9 21.02 -41.76 53.13
N PHE A 10 20.27 -42.83 53.36
CA PHE A 10 18.82 -42.97 53.19
C PHE A 10 18.09 -42.04 54.15
N PHE A 11 17.00 -41.37 53.73
CA PHE A 11 15.95 -40.96 54.66
C PHE A 11 14.56 -41.07 54.05
N LEU A 12 13.75 -41.91 54.72
CA LEU A 12 12.30 -41.94 54.67
C LEU A 12 11.73 -40.55 55.02
N PHE A 13 10.79 -40.04 54.21
CA PHE A 13 9.90 -38.97 54.65
C PHE A 13 8.48 -39.50 54.82
N PHE A 14 8.03 -39.43 56.07
CA PHE A 14 6.67 -39.64 56.52
C PHE A 14 5.73 -38.60 55.89
N THR A 15 4.57 -39.09 55.46
CA THR A 15 3.42 -38.31 55.00
C THR A 15 2.70 -37.66 56.17
N PHE A 16 2.56 -36.33 56.12
CA PHE A 16 1.52 -35.58 56.83
C PHE A 16 0.80 -34.69 55.79
N PRO A 17 -0.54 -34.68 55.72
CA PRO A 17 -1.26 -33.89 54.73
C PRO A 17 -1.33 -32.44 55.23
N LEU A 18 -0.54 -31.55 54.62
CA LEU A 18 -0.85 -30.12 54.65
C LEU A 18 -1.82 -29.84 53.50
N SER A 19 -3.08 -29.58 53.85
CA SER A 19 -4.07 -28.98 52.97
C SER A 19 -3.60 -27.58 52.57
N ILE A 20 -2.89 -27.48 51.45
CA ILE A 20 -2.63 -26.21 50.79
C ILE A 20 -3.93 -25.84 50.08
N PHE A 21 -4.68 -24.90 50.66
CA PHE A 21 -5.67 -24.14 49.92
C PHE A 21 -4.95 -23.43 48.77
N SER A 22 -5.08 -23.96 47.55
CA SER A 22 -4.79 -23.21 46.34
C SER A 22 -5.75 -22.04 46.32
N ALA A 23 -5.25 -20.84 46.63
CA ALA A 23 -5.95 -19.62 46.30
C ALA A 23 -6.05 -19.59 44.76
N ALA A 24 -7.25 -19.86 44.25
CA ALA A 24 -7.55 -19.73 42.83
C ALA A 24 -7.15 -18.30 42.39
N SER A 25 -6.18 -18.20 41.50
CA SER A 25 -5.84 -16.94 40.86
C SER A 25 -7.08 -16.46 40.10
N ILE A 26 -7.68 -15.35 40.56
CA ILE A 26 -8.78 -14.69 39.87
C ILE A 26 -8.24 -14.24 38.50
N HIS A 27 -8.48 -15.01 37.45
CA HIS A 27 -8.21 -14.56 36.09
C HIS A 27 -9.21 -13.47 35.73
N PHE A 28 -8.70 -12.25 35.57
CA PHE A 28 -9.48 -11.09 35.17
C PHE A 28 -9.79 -11.22 33.67
N HIS A 29 -10.95 -11.77 33.33
CA HIS A 29 -11.39 -11.92 31.93
C HIS A 29 -11.88 -10.58 31.36
N HIS A 30 -11.36 -10.20 30.19
CA HIS A 30 -11.87 -9.06 29.46
C HIS A 30 -13.24 -9.41 28.85
N PRO A 31 -14.25 -8.51 28.85
CA PRO A 31 -15.59 -8.81 28.33
C PRO A 31 -15.62 -9.23 26.85
N LEU A 32 -14.64 -8.77 26.07
CA LEU A 32 -14.50 -9.06 24.64
C LEU A 32 -13.57 -10.24 24.35
N ASP A 33 -13.00 -10.91 25.37
CA ASP A 33 -12.17 -12.09 25.13
C ASP A 33 -12.95 -13.15 24.35
N PRO A 34 -12.32 -13.79 23.34
CA PRO A 34 -12.94 -14.88 22.62
C PRO A 34 -13.38 -15.99 23.59
N LEU A 35 -14.35 -16.80 23.18
CA LEU A 35 -14.79 -17.93 23.99
C LEU A 35 -13.62 -18.91 24.19
N THR A 36 -13.36 -19.25 25.46
CA THR A 36 -12.31 -20.20 25.79
C THR A 36 -12.72 -21.63 25.47
N LEU A 37 -11.75 -22.55 25.43
CA LEU A 37 -12.03 -23.98 25.21
C LEU A 37 -13.05 -24.56 26.20
N GLN A 38 -12.99 -24.14 27.47
CA GLN A 38 -13.92 -24.57 28.52
C GLN A 38 -15.33 -24.02 28.27
N GLU A 39 -15.42 -22.75 27.86
CA GLU A 39 -16.70 -22.11 27.56
C GLU A 39 -17.36 -22.70 26.32
N LEU A 40 -16.59 -23.03 25.28
CA LEU A 40 -17.12 -23.71 24.10
C LEU A 40 -17.67 -25.11 24.43
N ASP A 41 -16.97 -25.87 25.28
CA ASP A 41 -17.47 -27.18 25.74
C ASP A 41 -18.71 -27.03 26.65
N GLN A 42 -18.77 -25.97 27.44
CA GLN A 42 -19.94 -25.62 28.24
C GLN A 42 -21.14 -25.27 27.37
N VAL A 43 -20.96 -24.47 26.31
CA VAL A 43 -22.02 -24.18 25.31
C VAL A 43 -22.56 -25.47 24.72
N ARG A 44 -21.67 -26.35 24.26
CA ARG A 44 -22.03 -27.67 23.72
C ARG A 44 -22.84 -28.47 24.73
N THR A 45 -22.39 -28.55 25.98
CA THR A 45 -23.06 -29.30 27.05
C THR A 45 -24.46 -28.76 27.33
N ILE A 46 -24.62 -27.44 27.42
CA ILE A 46 -25.93 -26.80 27.69
C ILE A 46 -26.93 -27.08 26.56
N ILE A 47 -26.52 -26.92 25.31
CA ILE A 47 -27.42 -27.14 24.16
C ILE A 47 -27.77 -28.63 24.03
N THR A 48 -26.76 -29.50 24.13
CA THR A 48 -26.96 -30.96 23.95
C THR A 48 -27.72 -31.64 25.10
N ALA A 49 -27.86 -30.96 26.26
CA ALA A 49 -28.68 -31.44 27.37
C ALA A 49 -30.18 -31.43 27.05
N SER A 50 -30.64 -30.52 26.18
CA SER A 50 -32.07 -30.36 25.84
C SER A 50 -32.38 -30.64 24.37
N HIS A 51 -31.39 -30.60 23.50
CA HIS A 51 -31.54 -30.81 22.06
C HIS A 51 -30.58 -31.91 21.59
N HIS A 52 -31.10 -32.87 20.84
CA HIS A 52 -30.31 -33.98 20.29
C HIS A 52 -30.37 -33.93 18.76
N ASN A 53 -29.38 -34.56 18.09
CA ASN A 53 -29.32 -34.64 16.63
C ASN A 53 -29.31 -33.26 15.94
N LEU A 54 -28.49 -32.34 16.45
CA LEU A 54 -28.22 -31.04 15.83
C LEU A 54 -26.77 -30.93 15.33
N THR A 55 -26.53 -30.01 14.41
CA THR A 55 -25.19 -29.62 13.95
C THR A 55 -24.91 -28.16 14.25
N PHE A 56 -23.74 -27.85 14.78
CA PHE A 56 -23.27 -26.50 15.06
C PHE A 56 -22.60 -25.94 13.80
N HIS A 57 -23.03 -24.75 13.36
CA HIS A 57 -22.48 -24.06 12.20
C HIS A 57 -21.73 -22.77 12.59
N TYR A 58 -22.12 -22.15 13.71
CA TYR A 58 -21.40 -21.03 14.28
C TYR A 58 -21.53 -21.05 15.80
N VAL A 59 -20.43 -20.81 16.50
CA VAL A 59 -20.40 -20.51 17.92
C VAL A 59 -19.43 -19.35 18.13
N GLY A 60 -19.95 -18.24 18.63
CA GLY A 60 -19.17 -17.04 18.90
C GLY A 60 -19.69 -16.28 20.10
N LEU A 61 -18.95 -15.27 20.53
CA LEU A 61 -19.33 -14.41 21.65
C LEU A 61 -20.59 -13.60 21.28
N ASP A 62 -21.66 -13.72 22.08
CA ASP A 62 -22.75 -12.72 22.07
C ASP A 62 -22.27 -11.54 22.91
N GLU A 63 -21.74 -10.55 22.21
CA GLU A 63 -21.02 -9.46 22.84
C GLU A 63 -21.92 -8.60 23.71
N PRO A 64 -21.41 -8.10 24.85
CA PRO A 64 -22.13 -7.10 25.63
C PRO A 64 -22.39 -5.85 24.79
N ASP A 65 -23.44 -5.10 25.16
CA ASP A 65 -23.71 -3.83 24.49
C ASP A 65 -22.54 -2.86 24.66
N LYS A 66 -22.24 -2.08 23.61
CA LYS A 66 -21.11 -1.14 23.58
C LYS A 66 -21.06 -0.23 24.81
N SER A 67 -22.21 0.28 25.25
CA SER A 67 -22.33 1.12 26.45
C SER A 67 -21.87 0.41 27.74
N ILE A 68 -22.13 -0.89 27.87
CA ILE A 68 -21.70 -1.70 29.02
C ILE A 68 -20.18 -1.90 28.98
N VAL A 69 -19.62 -2.21 27.81
CA VAL A 69 -18.16 -2.36 27.63
C VAL A 69 -17.44 -1.06 27.95
N VAL A 70 -17.91 0.07 27.39
CA VAL A 70 -17.34 1.40 27.63
C VAL A 70 -17.42 1.78 29.12
N SER A 71 -18.55 1.50 29.78
CA SER A 71 -18.71 1.72 31.22
C SER A 71 -17.75 0.87 32.06
N TRP A 72 -17.58 -0.40 31.69
CA TRP A 72 -16.64 -1.32 32.34
C TRP A 72 -15.19 -0.88 32.16
N LEU A 73 -14.82 -0.41 30.96
CA LEU A 73 -13.49 0.13 30.68
C LEU A 73 -13.17 1.37 31.55
N ALA A 74 -14.15 2.23 31.80
CA ALA A 74 -13.98 3.41 32.66
C ALA A 74 -13.80 3.07 34.15
N HIS A 75 -14.25 1.89 34.60
CA HIS A 75 -14.26 1.49 36.01
C HIS A 75 -13.63 0.12 36.25
N ARG A 76 -12.61 -0.27 35.47
CA ARG A 76 -12.00 -1.63 35.48
C ARG A 76 -11.71 -2.20 36.87
N THR A 77 -11.32 -1.37 37.84
CA THR A 77 -10.95 -1.82 39.19
C THR A 77 -12.12 -2.10 40.12
N THR A 78 -13.33 -1.65 39.79
CA THR A 78 -14.53 -1.72 40.65
C THR A 78 -15.77 -2.29 39.96
N ALA A 79 -15.78 -2.30 38.61
CA ALA A 79 -16.89 -2.83 37.83
C ALA A 79 -16.93 -4.36 37.84
N LYS A 80 -18.13 -4.93 37.98
CA LYS A 80 -18.36 -6.35 37.72
C LYS A 80 -18.28 -6.61 36.21
N THR A 81 -17.60 -7.66 35.81
CA THR A 81 -17.59 -8.12 34.42
C THR A 81 -19.02 -8.47 33.99
N PRO A 82 -19.48 -8.03 32.80
CA PRO A 82 -20.81 -8.38 32.30
C PRO A 82 -20.94 -9.90 32.09
N PRO A 83 -22.18 -10.43 32.10
CA PRO A 83 -22.42 -11.84 31.80
C PRO A 83 -21.81 -12.24 30.47
N ARG A 84 -21.08 -13.36 30.45
CA ARG A 84 -20.54 -13.93 29.21
C ARG A 84 -21.61 -14.79 28.55
N ARG A 85 -21.94 -14.46 27.30
CA ARG A 85 -22.97 -15.14 26.51
C ARG A 85 -22.38 -15.61 25.19
N ALA A 86 -22.91 -16.70 24.66
CA ALA A 86 -22.55 -17.23 23.36
C ALA A 86 -23.75 -17.19 22.40
N LEU A 87 -23.51 -16.71 21.18
CA LEU A 87 -24.41 -16.86 20.05
C LEU A 87 -24.08 -18.18 19.35
N VAL A 88 -25.08 -19.04 19.20
CA VAL A 88 -24.96 -20.32 18.50
C VAL A 88 -25.94 -20.38 17.35
N ILE A 89 -25.43 -20.71 16.16
CA ILE A 89 -26.26 -21.05 15.02
C ILE A 89 -26.12 -22.55 14.76
N ALA A 90 -27.25 -23.25 14.82
CA ALA A 90 -27.29 -24.70 14.65
C ALA A 90 -28.40 -25.12 13.69
N ARG A 91 -28.23 -26.27 13.04
CA ARG A 91 -29.29 -26.94 12.28
C ARG A 91 -29.87 -28.06 13.12
N LEU A 92 -31.18 -28.04 13.32
CA LEU A 92 -31.94 -29.05 14.06
C LEU A 92 -33.22 -29.35 13.28
N ASN A 93 -33.50 -30.62 13.00
CA ASN A 93 -34.71 -31.05 12.28
C ASN A 93 -34.97 -30.27 10.97
N HIS A 94 -33.89 -30.00 10.22
CA HIS A 94 -33.90 -29.23 8.98
C HIS A 94 -34.31 -27.76 9.13
N GLN A 95 -34.30 -27.23 10.36
CA GLN A 95 -34.52 -25.82 10.68
C GLN A 95 -33.25 -25.20 11.23
N THR A 96 -33.07 -23.90 10.98
CA THR A 96 -31.93 -23.14 11.50
C THR A 96 -32.35 -22.48 12.80
N HIS A 97 -31.68 -22.83 13.89
CA HIS A 97 -31.90 -22.27 15.22
C HIS A 97 -30.79 -21.27 15.55
N GLN A 98 -31.20 -20.19 16.23
CA GLN A 98 -30.33 -19.21 16.83
C GLN A 98 -30.50 -19.28 18.36
N PHE A 99 -29.50 -19.82 19.05
CA PHE A 99 -29.47 -19.85 20.50
C PHE A 99 -28.63 -18.72 21.06
N ILE A 100 -29.07 -18.14 22.17
CA ILE A 100 -28.22 -17.36 23.07
C ILE A 100 -28.06 -18.17 24.36
N VAL A 101 -26.82 -18.49 24.71
CA VAL A 101 -26.48 -19.28 25.90
C VAL A 101 -25.78 -18.38 26.90
N ASP A 102 -26.29 -18.30 28.13
CA ASP A 102 -25.66 -17.58 29.23
C ASP A 102 -24.78 -18.54 30.05
N LEU A 103 -23.47 -18.30 29.99
CA LEU A 103 -22.45 -19.16 30.60
C LEU A 103 -22.37 -18.98 32.11
N SER A 104 -22.90 -17.88 32.64
CA SER A 104 -22.93 -17.62 34.08
C SER A 104 -24.08 -18.35 34.77
N THR A 105 -25.23 -18.48 34.10
CA THR A 105 -26.41 -19.18 34.63
C THR A 105 -26.55 -20.61 34.10
N HIS A 106 -25.67 -21.03 33.18
CA HIS A 106 -25.65 -22.36 32.56
C HIS A 106 -26.98 -22.69 31.85
N SER A 107 -27.54 -21.72 31.13
CA SER A 107 -28.88 -21.84 30.54
C SER A 107 -28.99 -21.23 29.15
N ILE A 108 -29.88 -21.79 28.33
CA ILE A 108 -30.34 -21.17 27.08
C ILE A 108 -31.29 -20.03 27.46
N VAL A 109 -30.94 -18.79 27.10
CA VAL A 109 -31.77 -17.60 27.37
C VAL A 109 -32.64 -17.21 26.18
N SER A 110 -32.29 -17.66 24.98
CA SER A 110 -33.11 -17.50 23.77
C SER A 110 -32.89 -18.69 22.84
N ASP A 111 -33.95 -19.13 22.17
CA ASP A 111 -33.96 -20.12 21.09
C ASP A 111 -34.97 -19.64 20.04
N GLU A 112 -34.46 -19.13 18.93
CA GLU A 112 -35.27 -18.59 17.83
C GLU A 112 -35.06 -19.42 16.56
N ILE A 113 -36.16 -19.74 15.86
CA ILE A 113 -36.10 -20.41 14.57
C ILE A 113 -36.04 -19.35 13.46
N TYR A 114 -34.97 -19.38 12.66
CA TYR A 114 -34.83 -18.52 11.51
C TYR A 114 -35.71 -19.01 10.34
N SER A 115 -36.60 -18.13 9.87
CA SER A 115 -37.52 -18.39 8.75
C SER A 115 -37.25 -17.53 7.50
N GLY A 116 -36.14 -16.78 7.49
CA GLY A 116 -35.77 -15.93 6.36
C GLY A 116 -35.09 -16.69 5.22
N SER A 117 -34.51 -15.96 4.27
CA SER A 117 -33.78 -16.57 3.15
C SER A 117 -32.32 -16.87 3.48
N GLY A 118 -31.74 -17.88 2.82
CA GLY A 118 -30.35 -18.28 3.01
C GLY A 118 -30.10 -19.26 4.16
N PHE A 119 -28.86 -19.76 4.24
CA PHE A 119 -28.41 -20.80 5.16
C PHE A 119 -27.14 -20.37 5.91
N PRO A 120 -26.83 -21.01 7.04
CA PRO A 120 -25.58 -20.77 7.76
C PRO A 120 -24.35 -21.34 7.02
N MET A 121 -23.16 -20.92 7.47
CA MET A 121 -21.86 -21.40 6.99
C MET A 121 -21.80 -22.93 6.88
N LEU A 122 -21.04 -23.41 5.89
CA LEU A 122 -20.77 -24.83 5.73
C LEU A 122 -19.84 -25.35 6.83
N THR A 123 -20.06 -26.57 7.33
CA THR A 123 -19.08 -27.28 8.17
C THR A 123 -18.10 -28.05 7.30
N PHE A 124 -16.89 -28.34 7.81
CA PHE A 124 -15.94 -29.18 7.06
C PHE A 124 -16.42 -30.63 6.96
N GLU A 125 -17.12 -31.11 7.98
CA GLU A 125 -17.61 -32.48 8.07
C GLU A 125 -18.71 -32.77 7.05
N GLU A 126 -19.66 -31.85 6.84
CA GLU A 126 -20.71 -32.03 5.83
C GLU A 126 -20.19 -31.90 4.41
N GLN A 127 -19.22 -31.00 4.18
CA GLN A 127 -18.51 -30.91 2.89
C GLN A 127 -17.77 -32.22 2.59
N THR A 128 -17.08 -32.78 3.59
CA THR A 128 -16.37 -34.06 3.46
C THR A 128 -17.34 -35.21 3.16
N ALA A 129 -18.50 -35.22 3.82
CA ALA A 129 -19.56 -36.21 3.60
C ALA A 129 -20.15 -36.08 2.18
N ALA A 130 -20.46 -34.86 1.72
CA ALA A 130 -20.99 -34.60 0.39
C ALA A 130 -19.99 -35.02 -0.71
N ASN A 131 -18.70 -34.67 -0.53
CA ASN A 131 -17.62 -35.07 -1.44
C ASN A 131 -17.51 -36.60 -1.52
N SER A 132 -17.51 -37.27 -0.37
CA SER A 132 -17.44 -38.75 -0.29
C SER A 132 -18.64 -39.42 -0.95
N LEU A 133 -19.84 -38.91 -0.69
CA LEU A 133 -21.07 -39.39 -1.31
C LEU A 133 -21.01 -39.30 -2.83
N ALA A 134 -20.58 -38.15 -3.35
CA ALA A 134 -20.45 -37.91 -4.79
C ALA A 134 -19.45 -38.88 -5.45
N LEU A 135 -18.32 -39.17 -4.80
CA LEU A 135 -17.33 -40.14 -5.27
C LEU A 135 -17.88 -41.58 -5.34
N THR A 136 -18.83 -41.95 -4.48
CA THR A 136 -19.46 -43.28 -4.49
C THR A 136 -20.63 -43.39 -5.49
N HIS A 137 -21.09 -42.28 -6.07
CA HIS A 137 -22.25 -42.26 -6.95
C HIS A 137 -21.99 -43.07 -8.24
N ALA A 138 -22.82 -44.07 -8.54
CA ALA A 138 -22.56 -45.00 -9.64
C ALA A 138 -22.44 -44.32 -11.02
N PRO A 139 -23.30 -43.36 -11.41
CA PRO A 139 -23.12 -42.57 -12.64
C PRO A 139 -21.79 -41.82 -12.71
N PHE A 140 -21.29 -41.31 -11.58
CA PHE A 140 -20.00 -40.63 -11.50
C PHE A 140 -18.86 -41.61 -11.80
N ARG A 141 -18.82 -42.75 -11.12
CA ARG A 141 -17.80 -43.79 -11.33
C ARG A 141 -17.77 -44.30 -12.78
N ALA A 142 -18.94 -44.45 -13.40
CA ALA A 142 -19.02 -44.81 -14.82
C ALA A 142 -18.38 -43.74 -15.73
N SER A 143 -18.57 -42.46 -15.39
CA SER A 143 -18.05 -41.31 -16.15
C SER A 143 -16.54 -41.14 -16.00
N VAL A 144 -16.01 -41.47 -14.83
CA VAL A 144 -14.56 -41.60 -14.54
C VAL A 144 -13.95 -42.71 -15.39
N GLY A 145 -14.58 -43.89 -15.41
CA GLY A 145 -14.14 -45.03 -16.21
C GLY A 145 -14.09 -44.71 -17.72
N ARG A 146 -15.11 -44.00 -18.24
CA ARG A 146 -15.12 -43.52 -19.64
C ARG A 146 -13.97 -42.56 -19.97
N ARG A 147 -13.48 -41.80 -19.00
CA ARG A 147 -12.35 -40.86 -19.15
C ARG A 147 -10.98 -41.53 -18.95
N GLY A 148 -10.94 -42.81 -18.58
CA GLY A 148 -9.70 -43.54 -18.33
C GLY A 148 -8.93 -43.04 -17.10
N LEU A 149 -9.61 -42.41 -16.14
CA LEU A 149 -9.01 -41.87 -14.93
C LEU A 149 -9.05 -42.90 -13.79
N LYS A 150 -8.05 -42.89 -12.91
CA LYS A 150 -7.99 -43.74 -11.71
C LYS A 150 -8.91 -43.17 -10.63
N MET A 151 -9.82 -43.98 -10.10
CA MET A 151 -10.81 -43.51 -9.13
C MET A 151 -10.16 -43.05 -7.82
N GLU A 152 -9.08 -43.70 -7.41
CA GLU A 152 -8.32 -43.42 -6.19
C GLU A 152 -7.53 -42.10 -6.24
N GLU A 153 -7.34 -41.52 -7.42
CA GLU A 153 -6.65 -40.24 -7.63
C GLU A 153 -7.63 -39.08 -7.83
N ILE A 154 -8.93 -39.29 -7.62
CA ILE A 154 -9.96 -38.25 -7.77
C ILE A 154 -10.32 -37.64 -6.41
N VAL A 155 -10.33 -36.31 -6.38
CA VAL A 155 -10.79 -35.52 -5.24
C VAL A 155 -12.09 -34.83 -5.61
N GLY A 156 -13.10 -34.94 -4.76
CA GLY A 156 -14.32 -34.12 -4.82
C GLY A 156 -14.17 -32.88 -3.95
N LEU A 157 -14.68 -31.76 -4.44
CA LEU A 157 -14.66 -30.45 -3.77
C LEU A 157 -16.07 -29.89 -3.77
N SER A 158 -16.57 -29.44 -2.62
CA SER A 158 -17.92 -28.89 -2.46
C SER A 158 -17.91 -27.39 -2.71
N TYR A 159 -18.78 -26.93 -3.61
CA TYR A 159 -18.93 -25.52 -3.95
C TYR A 159 -20.31 -25.02 -3.55
N THR A 160 -20.35 -23.85 -2.92
CA THR A 160 -21.57 -23.08 -2.68
C THR A 160 -22.21 -22.68 -4.00
N VAL A 161 -23.54 -22.60 -4.03
CA VAL A 161 -24.29 -22.42 -5.29
C VAL A 161 -25.02 -21.09 -5.40
N GLY A 162 -25.04 -20.26 -4.35
CA GLY A 162 -25.77 -18.99 -4.35
C GLY A 162 -27.27 -19.13 -4.67
N TRP A 163 -27.84 -18.09 -5.28
CA TRP A 163 -29.25 -18.04 -5.69
C TRP A 163 -29.35 -17.32 -7.04
N TYR A 164 -30.18 -17.84 -7.96
CA TYR A 164 -30.29 -17.36 -9.33
C TYR A 164 -31.73 -17.16 -9.82
N GLY A 165 -32.64 -16.89 -8.86
CA GLY A 165 -34.03 -16.55 -9.14
C GLY A 165 -35.01 -17.70 -9.00
N GLU A 166 -34.57 -18.83 -8.44
CA GLU A 166 -35.44 -19.97 -8.16
C GLU A 166 -36.57 -19.57 -7.19
N GLU A 167 -37.80 -20.03 -7.48
CA GLU A 167 -39.01 -19.77 -6.69
C GLU A 167 -39.27 -20.91 -5.67
N GLY A 168 -39.91 -20.59 -4.54
CA GLY A 168 -40.23 -21.55 -3.48
C GLY A 168 -39.20 -21.63 -2.35
N THR A 169 -39.31 -22.67 -1.52
CA THR A 169 -38.40 -22.95 -0.40
C THR A 169 -37.12 -23.60 -0.92
N SER A 170 -35.97 -22.96 -0.70
CA SER A 170 -34.68 -23.48 -1.15
C SER A 170 -34.31 -24.73 -0.36
N ARG A 171 -33.77 -25.75 -1.04
CA ARG A 171 -33.01 -26.83 -0.40
C ARG A 171 -31.60 -26.34 -0.13
N ARG A 172 -30.98 -26.82 0.95
CA ARG A 172 -29.58 -26.54 1.27
C ARG A 172 -28.68 -27.46 0.47
N ILE A 173 -28.05 -26.93 -0.57
CA ILE A 173 -27.36 -27.75 -1.58
C ILE A 173 -25.94 -27.26 -1.87
N VAL A 174 -25.07 -28.20 -2.25
CA VAL A 174 -23.74 -27.91 -2.81
C VAL A 174 -23.58 -28.61 -4.15
N LYS A 175 -22.72 -28.05 -5.01
CA LYS A 175 -22.25 -28.71 -6.23
C LYS A 175 -20.85 -29.27 -5.97
N VAL A 176 -20.70 -30.59 -6.06
CA VAL A 176 -19.41 -31.27 -5.97
C VAL A 176 -18.76 -31.29 -7.36
N MET A 177 -17.58 -30.69 -7.44
CA MET A 177 -16.70 -30.66 -8.61
C MET A 177 -15.49 -31.55 -8.35
N PHE A 178 -14.75 -31.96 -9.38
CA PHE A 178 -13.70 -32.97 -9.24
C PHE A 178 -12.36 -32.55 -9.83
N CYS A 179 -11.29 -32.97 -9.17
CA CYS A 179 -9.90 -32.78 -9.59
C CYS A 179 -9.15 -34.12 -9.61
N TYR A 180 -8.01 -34.17 -10.31
CA TYR A 180 -7.22 -35.39 -10.50
C TYR A 180 -5.76 -35.25 -10.00
N LEU A 181 -5.33 -36.13 -9.10
CA LEU A 181 -4.06 -36.05 -8.36
C LEU A 181 -2.87 -36.75 -9.03
N ASP A 182 -3.07 -37.62 -10.03
CA ASP A 182 -2.01 -38.49 -10.55
C ASP A 182 -0.77 -37.70 -11.04
N GLY A 183 0.30 -37.69 -10.24
CA GLY A 183 1.56 -37.00 -10.52
C GLY A 183 1.76 -35.62 -9.85
N THR A 184 0.79 -35.06 -9.13
CA THR A 184 0.94 -33.77 -8.42
C THR A 184 -0.03 -33.64 -7.24
N VAL A 185 0.34 -32.84 -6.23
CA VAL A 185 -0.60 -32.46 -5.16
C VAL A 185 -1.40 -31.20 -5.46
N ASN A 186 -1.04 -30.47 -6.53
CA ASN A 186 -1.73 -29.25 -6.93
C ASN A 186 -3.00 -29.61 -7.73
N LEU A 187 -4.03 -30.05 -7.02
CA LEU A 187 -5.26 -30.59 -7.59
C LEU A 187 -6.04 -29.53 -8.38
N TYR A 188 -5.96 -28.26 -7.95
CA TYR A 188 -6.61 -27.14 -8.64
C TYR A 188 -6.08 -26.90 -10.05
N MET A 189 -4.85 -27.32 -10.35
CA MET A 189 -4.33 -27.28 -11.73
C MET A 189 -4.84 -28.41 -12.62
N ARG A 190 -5.62 -29.36 -12.08
CA ARG A 190 -6.07 -30.56 -12.79
C ARG A 190 -7.57 -30.83 -12.63
N PRO A 191 -8.43 -29.86 -13.00
CA PRO A 191 -9.88 -30.04 -12.96
C PRO A 191 -10.35 -31.11 -13.94
N ILE A 192 -11.38 -31.87 -13.52
CA ILE A 192 -12.14 -32.79 -14.37
C ILE A 192 -13.41 -32.04 -14.81
N GLU A 193 -13.30 -31.34 -15.93
CA GLU A 193 -14.39 -30.52 -16.44
C GLU A 193 -15.58 -31.32 -16.95
N GLY A 194 -16.76 -30.68 -16.87
CA GLY A 194 -18.00 -31.19 -17.43
C GLY A 194 -18.79 -32.15 -16.56
N ILE A 195 -18.27 -32.50 -15.37
CA ILE A 195 -18.98 -33.34 -14.40
C ILE A 195 -19.37 -32.51 -13.19
N THR A 196 -20.64 -32.56 -12.81
CA THR A 196 -21.16 -31.93 -11.59
C THR A 196 -22.12 -32.88 -10.88
N VAL A 197 -21.96 -33.02 -9.57
CA VAL A 197 -22.90 -33.75 -8.70
C VAL A 197 -23.53 -32.76 -7.72
N THR A 198 -24.86 -32.63 -7.70
CA THR A 198 -25.54 -31.78 -6.73
C THR A 198 -25.99 -32.62 -5.55
N VAL A 199 -25.59 -32.22 -4.34
CA VAL A 199 -25.89 -32.90 -3.09
C VAL A 199 -26.78 -32.00 -2.23
N ASP A 200 -27.87 -32.57 -1.73
CA ASP A 200 -28.67 -32.01 -0.66
C ASP A 200 -27.97 -32.31 0.67
N LEU A 201 -27.60 -31.27 1.41
CA LEU A 201 -26.81 -31.39 2.65
C LEU A 201 -27.67 -31.82 3.85
N ASP A 202 -28.97 -31.52 3.85
CA ASP A 202 -29.84 -31.91 4.95
C ASP A 202 -30.18 -33.40 4.87
N GLU A 203 -30.50 -33.87 3.66
CA GLU A 203 -30.77 -35.29 3.39
C GLU A 203 -29.49 -36.11 3.16
N MET A 204 -28.34 -35.44 3.03
CA MET A 204 -27.05 -35.99 2.59
C MET A 204 -27.22 -36.95 1.40
N LYS A 205 -27.85 -36.45 0.33
CA LYS A 205 -28.27 -37.24 -0.84
C LYS A 205 -27.91 -36.57 -2.15
N VAL A 206 -27.45 -37.36 -3.13
CA VAL A 206 -27.31 -36.88 -4.52
C VAL A 206 -28.69 -36.66 -5.13
N ILE A 207 -28.96 -35.41 -5.54
CA ILE A 207 -30.24 -35.00 -6.14
C ILE A 207 -30.15 -34.69 -7.63
N ALA A 208 -28.94 -34.41 -8.15
CA ALA A 208 -28.72 -34.24 -9.58
C ALA A 208 -27.31 -34.68 -9.97
N TYR A 209 -27.18 -35.18 -11.20
CA TYR A 209 -25.93 -35.61 -11.81
C TYR A 209 -25.87 -35.13 -13.27
N HIS A 210 -24.80 -34.44 -13.64
CA HIS A 210 -24.56 -33.99 -15.00
C HIS A 210 -23.16 -34.38 -15.45
N ASP A 211 -23.07 -35.05 -16.60
CA ASP A 211 -21.82 -35.28 -17.35
C ASP A 211 -22.06 -34.72 -18.76
N ARG A 212 -21.62 -33.48 -19.00
CA ARG A 212 -22.04 -32.68 -20.17
C ARG A 212 -20.98 -32.55 -21.25
N LEU A 213 -19.70 -32.54 -20.86
CA LEU A 213 -18.59 -32.36 -21.78
C LEU A 213 -17.36 -33.15 -21.33
N MET A 214 -16.53 -33.54 -22.29
CA MET A 214 -15.28 -34.25 -22.06
C MET A 214 -14.16 -33.49 -22.75
N VAL A 215 -13.29 -32.87 -21.94
CA VAL A 215 -12.05 -32.22 -22.38
C VAL A 215 -10.86 -32.90 -21.72
N PRO A 216 -9.65 -32.76 -22.27
CA PRO A 216 -8.45 -33.29 -21.65
C PRO A 216 -8.26 -32.73 -20.23
N VAL A 217 -7.97 -33.62 -19.26
CA VAL A 217 -7.50 -33.19 -17.95
C VAL A 217 -6.10 -32.59 -18.12
N PRO A 218 -5.82 -31.39 -17.58
CA PRO A 218 -4.48 -30.81 -17.65
C PRO A 218 -3.37 -31.73 -17.14
N LYS A 219 -2.16 -31.54 -17.65
CA LYS A 219 -0.98 -32.34 -17.27
C LYS A 219 -0.50 -31.95 -15.87
N ALA A 220 0.02 -32.93 -15.12
CA ALA A 220 0.62 -32.69 -13.81
C ALA A 220 2.02 -32.05 -13.90
N ASP A 221 2.71 -32.20 -15.03
CA ASP A 221 4.08 -31.75 -15.20
C ASP A 221 4.23 -30.25 -14.93
N GLY A 222 5.12 -29.92 -13.98
CA GLY A 222 5.44 -28.54 -13.63
C GLY A 222 4.39 -27.83 -12.78
N THR A 223 3.44 -28.56 -12.17
CA THR A 223 2.38 -28.00 -11.31
C THR A 223 2.65 -28.13 -9.80
N ASP A 224 3.45 -29.12 -9.37
CA ASP A 224 3.78 -29.28 -7.95
C ASP A 224 4.54 -28.04 -7.47
N PHE A 225 4.28 -27.58 -6.25
CA PHE A 225 4.91 -26.38 -5.67
C PHE A 225 5.90 -26.73 -4.55
N ARG A 226 6.00 -28.00 -4.16
CA ARG A 226 6.90 -28.42 -3.08
C ARG A 226 8.32 -28.53 -3.62
N GLU A 227 9.25 -27.82 -2.98
CA GLU A 227 10.68 -27.86 -3.32
C GLU A 227 11.22 -29.29 -3.47
N SER A 228 10.86 -30.21 -2.56
CA SER A 228 11.25 -31.63 -2.59
C SER A 228 10.84 -32.40 -3.86
N LYS A 229 9.93 -31.84 -4.67
CA LYS A 229 9.43 -32.45 -5.92
C LYS A 229 9.92 -31.70 -7.16
N GLN A 230 10.59 -30.56 -6.99
CA GLN A 230 11.16 -29.80 -8.08
C GLN A 230 12.48 -30.39 -8.59
N LYS A 231 12.86 -30.02 -9.81
CA LYS A 231 14.10 -30.45 -10.47
C LYS A 231 14.93 -29.23 -10.89
N PRO A 232 16.27 -29.28 -10.78
CA PRO A 232 17.15 -28.20 -11.22
C PRO A 232 16.89 -27.71 -12.66
N PRO A 233 17.25 -26.47 -13.00
CA PRO A 233 18.07 -25.55 -12.20
C PRO A 233 17.28 -24.79 -11.13
N PHE A 234 17.79 -24.81 -9.89
CA PHE A 234 17.37 -23.90 -8.83
C PHE A 234 18.18 -22.61 -8.92
N GLY A 235 17.54 -21.48 -8.74
CA GLY A 235 18.28 -20.23 -8.61
C GLY A 235 17.36 -19.03 -8.43
N PRO A 236 17.89 -17.92 -7.91
CA PRO A 236 19.21 -17.72 -7.30
C PRO A 236 19.19 -17.97 -5.79
N ARG A 237 20.26 -18.54 -5.23
CA ARG A 237 20.40 -18.74 -3.78
C ARG A 237 20.64 -17.40 -3.07
N LEU A 238 19.82 -17.08 -2.07
CA LEU A 238 20.08 -16.00 -1.12
C LEU A 238 20.89 -16.51 0.08
N LYS A 239 21.61 -15.62 0.75
CA LYS A 239 22.29 -15.91 2.01
C LYS A 239 21.28 -15.82 3.17
N GLY A 240 21.47 -16.61 4.21
CA GLY A 240 20.61 -16.57 5.40
C GLY A 240 20.84 -15.30 6.23
N ILE A 241 19.78 -14.79 6.87
CA ILE A 241 19.84 -13.62 7.76
C ILE A 241 18.89 -13.83 8.95
N THR A 242 19.21 -13.22 10.09
CA THR A 242 18.37 -13.18 11.31
C THR A 242 18.23 -11.74 11.79
N VAL A 243 17.06 -11.41 12.37
CA VAL A 243 16.77 -10.13 13.04
C VAL A 243 16.59 -10.43 14.53
N VAL A 244 17.47 -9.86 15.37
CA VAL A 244 17.48 -10.12 16.82
C VAL A 244 17.09 -8.86 17.59
N GLN A 245 16.19 -9.00 18.57
CA GLN A 245 15.87 -7.97 19.56
C GLN A 245 16.52 -8.32 20.91
N PRO A 246 17.67 -7.71 21.27
CA PRO A 246 18.48 -8.16 22.40
C PRO A 246 17.82 -8.00 23.77
N GLU A 247 16.85 -7.07 23.88
CA GLU A 247 16.10 -6.79 25.11
C GLU A 247 14.69 -7.41 25.08
N GLY A 248 14.38 -8.23 24.06
CA GLY A 248 13.02 -8.74 23.81
C GLY A 248 12.13 -7.76 23.03
N PRO A 249 10.87 -8.16 22.74
CA PRO A 249 9.91 -7.29 22.07
C PRO A 249 9.49 -6.10 22.96
N SER A 250 9.19 -4.95 22.35
CA SER A 250 8.73 -3.75 23.08
C SER A 250 7.22 -3.77 23.39
N PHE A 251 6.50 -4.80 22.95
CA PHE A 251 5.09 -5.01 23.28
C PHE A 251 4.91 -6.00 24.43
N THR A 252 3.81 -5.84 25.15
CA THR A 252 3.37 -6.80 26.18
C THR A 252 1.99 -7.33 25.81
N ILE A 253 1.74 -8.60 26.15
CA ILE A 253 0.47 -9.28 25.93
C ILE A 253 -0.06 -9.76 27.28
N HIS A 254 -1.22 -9.26 27.69
CA HIS A 254 -1.93 -9.67 28.89
C HIS A 254 -3.29 -10.26 28.51
N GLY A 255 -3.35 -11.60 28.41
CA GLY A 255 -4.49 -12.27 27.81
C GLY A 255 -4.60 -11.90 26.33
N HIS A 256 -5.62 -11.12 25.98
CA HIS A 256 -5.83 -10.58 24.64
C HIS A 256 -5.61 -9.07 24.56
N GLN A 257 -5.18 -8.40 25.65
CA GLN A 257 -4.78 -7.00 25.60
C GLN A 257 -3.32 -6.88 25.17
N ILE A 258 -3.08 -6.04 24.16
CA ILE A 258 -1.76 -5.75 23.61
C ILE A 258 -1.45 -4.28 23.89
N SER A 259 -0.31 -4.06 24.55
CA SER A 259 0.24 -2.73 24.80
C SER A 259 1.58 -2.62 24.09
N TRP A 260 1.71 -1.66 23.18
CA TRP A 260 2.93 -1.42 22.40
C TRP A 260 3.16 0.07 22.18
N ALA A 261 4.37 0.56 22.47
CA ALA A 261 4.72 1.96 22.35
C ALA A 261 3.69 2.89 23.02
N ASN A 262 2.86 3.57 22.24
CA ASN A 262 1.78 4.45 22.68
C ASN A 262 0.38 3.88 22.42
N TRP A 263 0.24 2.63 21.99
CA TRP A 263 -1.02 1.96 21.70
C TRP A 263 -1.40 0.94 22.76
N ASP A 264 -2.70 0.92 23.08
CA ASP A 264 -3.37 -0.16 23.79
C ASP A 264 -4.56 -0.65 22.94
N PHE A 265 -4.67 -1.95 22.70
CA PHE A 265 -5.82 -2.54 22.01
C PHE A 265 -6.09 -3.98 22.45
N HIS A 266 -7.24 -4.51 22.06
CA HIS A 266 -7.65 -5.89 22.31
C HIS A 266 -7.69 -6.67 20.99
N LEU A 267 -7.16 -7.89 20.97
CA LEU A 267 -7.17 -8.79 19.82
C LEU A 267 -8.06 -9.99 20.10
N ALA A 268 -9.19 -10.10 19.42
CA ALA A 268 -10.08 -11.27 19.49
C ALA A 268 -9.98 -12.13 18.23
N PHE A 269 -10.44 -13.38 18.36
CA PHE A 269 -10.62 -14.32 17.26
C PHE A 269 -12.10 -14.71 17.16
N ASP A 270 -12.66 -14.67 15.95
CA ASP A 270 -14.00 -15.14 15.64
C ASP A 270 -13.96 -16.10 14.45
N MET A 271 -14.73 -17.19 14.50
CA MET A 271 -14.68 -18.22 13.46
C MET A 271 -15.20 -17.75 12.09
N ARG A 272 -16.03 -16.70 12.04
CA ARG A 272 -16.50 -16.12 10.77
C ARG A 272 -15.55 -15.02 10.30
N ALA A 273 -15.15 -14.09 11.16
CA ALA A 273 -14.36 -12.91 10.79
C ALA A 273 -12.84 -13.12 10.77
N GLY A 274 -12.31 -14.03 11.59
CA GLY A 274 -10.87 -14.10 11.89
C GLY A 274 -10.47 -13.05 12.93
N PRO A 275 -9.49 -12.15 12.66
CA PRO A 275 -9.01 -11.17 13.62
C PRO A 275 -10.03 -10.05 13.84
N ILE A 276 -10.28 -9.70 15.11
CA ILE A 276 -11.05 -8.52 15.49
C ILE A 276 -10.17 -7.66 16.40
N ILE A 277 -9.85 -6.45 15.95
CA ILE A 277 -9.21 -5.43 16.77
C ILE A 277 -10.30 -4.64 17.50
N SER A 278 -10.20 -4.53 18.82
CA SER A 278 -11.16 -3.77 19.62
C SER A 278 -10.47 -2.76 20.52
N VAL A 279 -11.22 -1.70 20.85
CA VAL A 279 -10.89 -0.67 21.86
C VAL A 279 -9.49 -0.05 21.71
N ALA A 280 -9.03 0.08 20.46
CA ALA A 280 -7.74 0.64 20.14
C ALA A 280 -7.68 2.12 20.54
N SER A 281 -6.74 2.42 21.43
CA SER A 281 -6.52 3.74 22.02
C SER A 281 -5.05 4.10 21.94
N ILE A 282 -4.77 5.38 21.73
CA ILE A 282 -3.42 5.92 21.65
C ILE A 282 -3.19 6.91 22.80
N TYR A 283 -2.02 6.81 23.43
CA TYR A 283 -1.59 7.71 24.49
C TYR A 283 -1.05 9.01 23.89
N ASP A 284 -1.75 10.11 24.17
CA ASP A 284 -1.31 11.46 23.82
C ASP A 284 -0.34 11.98 24.89
N VAL A 285 0.94 12.07 24.55
CA VAL A 285 2.01 12.48 25.48
C VAL A 285 1.85 13.93 25.94
N GLU A 286 1.32 14.81 25.09
CA GLU A 286 1.14 16.23 25.43
C GLU A 286 -0.05 16.41 26.39
N LYS A 287 -1.16 15.70 26.13
CA LYS A 287 -2.36 15.76 26.95
C LYS A 287 -2.34 14.83 28.17
N LYS A 288 -1.43 13.86 28.18
CA LYS A 288 -1.27 12.81 29.21
C LYS A 288 -2.55 12.00 29.41
N GLU A 289 -3.18 11.60 28.31
CA GLU A 289 -4.44 10.86 28.31
C GLU A 289 -4.42 9.75 27.26
N GLN A 290 -5.13 8.65 27.55
CA GLN A 290 -5.44 7.63 26.56
C GLN A 290 -6.67 8.07 25.76
N ARG A 291 -6.55 8.11 24.44
CA ARG A 291 -7.59 8.61 23.54
C ARG A 291 -8.02 7.51 22.58
N ARG A 292 -9.32 7.25 22.55
CA ARG A 292 -9.90 6.19 21.72
C ARG A 292 -9.89 6.59 20.24
N VAL A 293 -9.64 5.60 19.38
CA VAL A 293 -9.59 5.76 17.92
C VAL A 293 -10.58 4.82 17.24
N LEU A 294 -10.50 3.53 17.59
CA LEU A 294 -11.29 2.47 16.96
C LEU A 294 -11.89 1.59 18.04
N TYR A 295 -13.22 1.58 18.16
CA TYR A 295 -13.91 0.65 19.06
C TYR A 295 -13.81 -0.78 18.53
N ARG A 296 -13.97 -0.97 17.21
CA ARG A 296 -13.97 -2.30 16.61
C ARG A 296 -13.62 -2.29 15.11
N GLY A 297 -12.67 -3.14 14.71
CA GLY A 297 -12.21 -3.33 13.33
C GLY A 297 -12.05 -4.79 12.94
N TYR A 298 -12.65 -5.21 11.81
CA TYR A 298 -12.52 -6.57 11.26
C TYR A 298 -12.98 -6.64 9.80
N ILE A 299 -12.64 -7.73 9.09
CA ILE A 299 -13.22 -8.04 7.78
C ILE A 299 -14.62 -8.63 8.00
N SER A 300 -15.63 -7.95 7.46
CA SER A 300 -17.02 -8.36 7.57
C SER A 300 -17.40 -9.40 6.52
N GLU A 301 -16.90 -9.26 5.29
CA GLU A 301 -17.18 -10.21 4.21
C GLU A 301 -16.14 -10.11 3.09
N LEU A 302 -15.99 -11.21 2.34
CA LEU A 302 -15.33 -11.25 1.05
C LEU A 302 -16.34 -11.57 -0.05
N PHE A 303 -16.11 -11.10 -1.27
CA PHE A 303 -16.92 -11.48 -2.43
C PHE A 303 -16.02 -11.77 -3.63
N VAL A 304 -16.06 -13.01 -4.12
CA VAL A 304 -15.17 -13.53 -5.18
C VAL A 304 -15.99 -14.03 -6.37
N PRO A 305 -16.54 -13.13 -7.22
CA PRO A 305 -17.31 -13.53 -8.38
C PRO A 305 -16.43 -13.97 -9.55
N TYR A 306 -16.68 -15.17 -10.08
CA TYR A 306 -16.14 -15.61 -11.37
C TYR A 306 -17.03 -15.19 -12.55
N MET A 307 -16.39 -15.05 -13.72
CA MET A 307 -17.00 -14.48 -14.94
C MET A 307 -17.37 -15.53 -15.99
N ASP A 308 -17.17 -16.82 -15.71
CA ASP A 308 -17.55 -17.91 -16.61
C ASP A 308 -19.03 -18.25 -16.47
N LEU A 309 -19.76 -18.16 -17.59
CA LEU A 309 -21.22 -18.29 -17.66
C LEU A 309 -21.70 -19.74 -17.84
N THR A 310 -20.79 -20.70 -18.01
CA THR A 310 -21.12 -22.12 -18.24
C THR A 310 -21.68 -22.80 -17.00
N GLU A 311 -22.38 -23.94 -17.17
CA GLU A 311 -23.10 -24.63 -16.08
C GLU A 311 -22.19 -25.04 -14.90
N GLU A 312 -20.92 -25.36 -15.16
CA GLU A 312 -19.92 -25.76 -14.16
C GLU A 312 -19.33 -24.56 -13.38
N TRP A 313 -19.64 -23.32 -13.81
CA TRP A 313 -18.96 -22.12 -13.33
C TRP A 313 -19.86 -20.97 -12.90
N TYR A 314 -21.05 -20.79 -13.50
CA TYR A 314 -21.86 -19.59 -13.28
C TYR A 314 -22.17 -19.28 -11.81
N PHE A 315 -22.19 -20.33 -10.98
CA PHE A 315 -22.53 -20.28 -9.57
C PHE A 315 -21.36 -19.93 -8.64
N ARG A 316 -20.10 -19.95 -9.14
CA ARG A 316 -18.89 -19.68 -8.37
C ARG A 316 -18.76 -18.18 -8.09
N THR A 317 -19.43 -17.74 -7.04
CA THR A 317 -19.44 -16.35 -6.57
C THR A 317 -19.41 -16.33 -5.06
N PHE A 318 -18.24 -16.67 -4.51
CA PHE A 318 -18.09 -17.03 -3.10
C PHE A 318 -18.21 -15.84 -2.17
N PHE A 319 -18.76 -16.10 -0.98
CA PHE A 319 -18.77 -15.21 0.15
C PHE A 319 -17.92 -15.84 1.25
N ASP A 320 -16.59 -15.73 1.14
CA ASP A 320 -15.65 -16.58 1.88
C ASP A 320 -15.92 -16.57 3.39
N ALA A 321 -16.23 -15.42 3.99
CA ALA A 321 -16.51 -15.34 5.41
C ALA A 321 -17.88 -15.94 5.75
N GLY A 322 -18.94 -15.53 5.08
CA GLY A 322 -20.30 -15.98 5.41
C GLY A 322 -20.66 -17.41 4.97
N GLU A 323 -19.98 -17.95 3.95
CA GLU A 323 -20.25 -19.30 3.43
C GLU A 323 -19.31 -20.36 4.01
N TYR A 324 -18.02 -20.04 4.21
CA TYR A 324 -17.01 -21.01 4.67
C TYR A 324 -16.42 -20.69 6.05
N GLY A 325 -16.51 -19.45 6.51
CA GLY A 325 -15.91 -18.98 7.76
C GLY A 325 -14.45 -18.59 7.58
N PHE A 326 -14.16 -17.29 7.55
CA PHE A 326 -12.80 -16.80 7.27
C PHE A 326 -11.82 -17.14 8.40
N GLY A 327 -12.28 -17.12 9.65
CA GLY A 327 -11.53 -17.59 10.82
C GLY A 327 -11.45 -19.11 10.89
N LEU A 328 -12.52 -19.82 10.51
CA LEU A 328 -12.55 -21.29 10.41
C LEU A 328 -11.54 -21.81 9.37
N CYS A 329 -11.30 -21.03 8.31
CA CYS A 329 -10.28 -21.26 7.29
C CYS A 329 -8.89 -20.73 7.66
N ALA A 330 -8.68 -20.20 8.87
CA ALA A 330 -7.34 -19.76 9.31
C ALA A 330 -6.37 -20.95 9.37
N MET A 331 -5.12 -20.73 9.01
CA MET A 331 -4.10 -21.78 8.96
C MET A 331 -2.94 -21.50 9.92
N PRO A 332 -2.39 -22.52 10.61
CA PRO A 332 -1.23 -22.34 11.48
C PRO A 332 -0.04 -21.74 10.73
N LEU A 333 0.38 -20.55 11.18
CA LEU A 333 1.49 -19.79 10.62
C LEU A 333 2.81 -20.54 10.82
N GLN A 334 3.64 -20.60 9.78
CA GLN A 334 4.96 -21.24 9.80
C GLN A 334 6.02 -20.27 10.34
N PRO A 335 6.64 -20.55 11.51
CA PRO A 335 7.70 -19.71 12.05
C PRO A 335 8.85 -19.52 11.05
N LEU A 336 9.49 -18.34 11.08
CA LEU A 336 10.60 -17.94 10.21
C LEU A 336 10.26 -17.84 8.71
N THR A 337 9.01 -18.12 8.32
CA THR A 337 8.56 -18.10 6.92
C THR A 337 7.34 -17.18 6.75
N ASP A 338 6.23 -17.49 7.42
CA ASP A 338 5.06 -16.59 7.46
C ASP A 338 5.29 -15.41 8.40
N CYS A 339 6.10 -15.59 9.45
CA CYS A 339 6.37 -14.60 10.48
C CYS A 339 7.86 -14.57 10.85
N PRO A 340 8.43 -13.39 11.14
CA PRO A 340 9.84 -13.26 11.48
C PRO A 340 10.17 -13.90 12.84
N GLU A 341 11.47 -14.02 13.12
CA GLU A 341 11.98 -14.67 14.34
C GLU A 341 11.54 -13.98 15.64
N ASN A 342 11.29 -12.67 15.61
CA ASN A 342 10.82 -11.90 16.75
C ASN A 342 9.30 -11.95 16.97
N ALA A 343 8.58 -12.86 16.28
CA ALA A 343 7.14 -12.98 16.41
C ALA A 343 6.71 -13.79 17.63
N VAL A 344 5.67 -13.31 18.31
CA VAL A 344 4.92 -14.05 19.33
C VAL A 344 3.66 -14.62 18.70
N PHE A 345 3.39 -15.92 18.89
CA PHE A 345 2.23 -16.58 18.32
C PHE A 345 1.08 -16.69 19.33
N MET A 346 -0.15 -16.61 18.84
CA MET A 346 -1.37 -16.87 19.61
C MET A 346 -2.26 -17.89 18.89
N ASP A 347 -2.86 -18.78 19.68
CA ASP A 347 -3.81 -19.78 19.22
C ASP A 347 -5.21 -19.18 19.06
N GLY A 348 -6.06 -19.84 18.26
CA GLY A 348 -7.49 -19.57 18.15
C GLY A 348 -8.32 -20.81 18.46
N TYR A 349 -9.58 -20.64 18.83
CA TYR A 349 -10.50 -21.75 19.10
C TYR A 349 -11.77 -21.64 18.26
N VAL A 350 -12.19 -22.76 17.68
CA VAL A 350 -13.44 -22.90 16.90
C VAL A 350 -14.23 -24.10 17.38
N THR A 351 -15.44 -24.31 16.85
CA THR A 351 -16.24 -25.51 17.09
C THR A 351 -16.39 -26.35 15.84
N GLY A 352 -16.23 -27.67 15.96
CA GLY A 352 -16.60 -28.61 14.90
C GLY A 352 -18.12 -28.81 14.80
N GLN A 353 -18.57 -29.61 13.82
CA GLN A 353 -20.00 -29.81 13.53
C GLN A 353 -20.82 -30.32 14.74
N ASN A 354 -20.21 -31.07 15.65
CA ASN A 354 -20.88 -31.61 16.84
C ASN A 354 -20.73 -30.71 18.09
N GLY A 355 -20.24 -29.48 17.92
CA GLY A 355 -19.99 -28.51 18.98
C GLY A 355 -18.69 -28.76 19.76
N THR A 356 -17.89 -29.77 19.39
CA THR A 356 -16.61 -30.03 20.06
C THR A 356 -15.64 -28.86 19.81
N PRO A 357 -15.02 -28.28 20.86
CA PRO A 357 -14.01 -27.26 20.69
C PRO A 357 -12.76 -27.81 19.97
N VAL A 358 -12.22 -27.02 19.04
CA VAL A 358 -11.02 -27.34 18.27
C VAL A 358 -9.99 -26.23 18.50
N ASN A 359 -8.78 -26.60 18.94
CA ASN A 359 -7.66 -25.68 19.04
C ASN A 359 -6.99 -25.52 17.66
N MET A 360 -6.83 -24.28 17.22
CA MET A 360 -6.07 -23.89 16.05
C MET A 360 -4.77 -23.22 16.53
N THR A 361 -3.66 -23.95 16.44
CA THR A 361 -2.37 -23.44 16.93
C THR A 361 -1.79 -22.36 16.02
N ASN A 362 -1.12 -21.35 16.57
CA ASN A 362 -0.39 -20.31 15.82
C ASN A 362 -1.24 -19.60 14.75
N VAL A 363 -2.48 -19.23 15.08
CA VAL A 363 -3.39 -18.52 14.17
C VAL A 363 -2.95 -17.07 13.96
N PHE A 364 -2.46 -16.43 15.01
CA PHE A 364 -1.88 -15.10 14.93
C PHE A 364 -0.38 -15.13 15.15
N CYS A 365 0.32 -14.21 14.49
CA CYS A 365 1.63 -13.79 14.92
C CYS A 365 1.68 -12.27 15.10
N ILE A 366 2.34 -11.84 16.18
CA ILE A 366 2.50 -10.44 16.57
C ILE A 366 3.99 -10.13 16.60
N PHE A 367 4.43 -9.13 15.85
CA PHE A 367 5.86 -8.78 15.76
C PHE A 367 6.07 -7.29 15.50
N GLU A 368 7.25 -6.80 15.89
CA GLU A 368 7.70 -5.46 15.50
C GLU A 368 8.42 -5.52 14.15
N ARG A 369 8.02 -4.66 13.22
CA ARG A 369 8.63 -4.53 11.89
C ARG A 369 9.63 -3.37 11.90
N TYR A 370 10.84 -3.65 11.42
CA TYR A 370 11.91 -2.67 11.17
C TYR A 370 12.48 -2.86 9.77
N ALA A 371 11.76 -2.36 8.76
CA ALA A 371 12.10 -2.57 7.35
C ALA A 371 13.06 -1.50 6.77
N GLY A 372 13.53 -0.57 7.61
CA GLY A 372 14.33 0.58 7.21
C GLY A 372 13.50 1.77 6.71
N ASP A 373 12.22 1.85 7.06
CA ASP A 373 11.35 2.97 6.74
C ASP A 373 11.67 4.20 7.62
N ILE A 374 11.39 5.39 7.10
CA ILE A 374 11.72 6.67 7.75
C ILE A 374 10.44 7.26 8.32
N MET A 375 10.39 7.44 9.64
CA MET A 375 9.23 8.01 10.33
C MET A 375 9.06 9.50 9.98
N TRP A 376 10.17 10.26 10.03
CA TRP A 376 10.30 11.61 9.49
C TRP A 376 11.79 12.00 9.42
N ARG A 377 12.12 12.95 8.54
CA ARG A 377 13.46 13.57 8.45
C ARG A 377 13.41 14.99 7.88
N HIS A 378 14.47 15.77 8.11
CA HIS A 378 14.74 17.04 7.42
C HIS A 378 16.21 17.47 7.47
N THR A 379 16.71 18.08 6.37
CA THR A 379 18.00 18.78 6.30
C THR A 379 17.79 20.27 6.03
N GLU A 380 18.15 21.15 6.96
CA GLU A 380 17.93 22.60 6.81
C GLU A 380 19.14 23.28 6.15
N ALA A 381 19.06 23.57 4.85
CA ALA A 381 20.19 24.10 4.07
C ALA A 381 20.21 25.64 3.94
N GLU A 382 19.17 26.35 4.39
CA GLU A 382 18.94 27.76 4.06
C GLU A 382 19.31 28.73 5.21
N ILE A 383 19.83 28.23 6.33
CA ILE A 383 20.31 29.07 7.46
C ILE A 383 21.75 29.56 7.19
N PRO A 384 21.97 30.88 7.02
CA PRO A 384 23.30 31.42 6.77
C PRO A 384 24.28 31.15 7.94
N GLY A 385 25.49 30.68 7.63
CA GLY A 385 26.54 30.40 8.62
C GLY A 385 26.41 29.07 9.37
N LYS A 386 25.40 28.26 9.04
CA LYS A 386 25.23 26.86 9.50
C LYS A 386 25.54 25.83 8.41
N LEU A 387 26.31 26.28 7.42
CA LEU A 387 26.85 25.47 6.36
C LEU A 387 28.35 25.36 6.60
N VAL A 388 28.83 24.20 7.02
CA VAL A 388 30.27 23.97 7.20
C VAL A 388 30.91 23.66 5.85
N SER A 389 31.99 24.37 5.55
CA SER A 389 32.89 24.06 4.44
C SER A 389 33.76 22.86 4.80
N VAL A 390 33.44 21.67 4.29
CA VAL A 390 34.33 20.51 4.35
C VAL A 390 34.78 20.19 2.92
N PHE A 391 36.10 20.20 2.66
CA PHE A 391 36.70 19.90 1.35
C PHE A 391 36.03 20.60 0.15
N SER A 392 35.76 21.90 0.25
CA SER A 392 35.16 22.74 -0.81
C SER A 392 33.64 22.55 -1.04
N ARG A 393 32.91 21.97 -0.07
CA ARG A 393 31.43 21.84 -0.09
C ARG A 393 30.79 22.50 1.12
N LEU A 394 29.64 23.15 0.92
CA LEU A 394 28.73 23.57 1.99
C LEU A 394 27.81 22.39 2.36
N ILE A 395 27.94 21.87 3.58
CA ILE A 395 27.07 20.83 4.16
C ILE A 395 26.31 21.47 5.31
N SER A 396 24.99 21.24 5.41
CA SER A 396 24.23 21.74 6.57
C SER A 396 24.64 21.03 7.85
N ASP A 397 24.82 21.80 8.91
CA ASP A 397 25.11 21.29 10.26
C ASP A 397 23.83 20.79 10.97
N ILE A 398 22.68 20.90 10.30
CA ILE A 398 21.33 20.65 10.80
C ILE A 398 20.65 19.60 9.92
N THR A 399 20.85 18.34 10.27
CA THR A 399 20.16 17.18 9.73
C THR A 399 19.59 16.36 10.89
N GLU A 400 18.33 15.96 10.79
CA GLU A 400 17.68 15.07 11.75
C GLU A 400 16.88 14.02 10.96
N SER A 401 17.06 12.74 11.30
CA SER A 401 16.34 11.62 10.68
C SER A 401 15.97 10.61 11.77
N ARG A 402 14.73 10.08 11.71
CA ARG A 402 14.23 9.11 12.69
C ARG A 402 13.64 7.89 11.98
N PRO A 403 14.06 6.68 12.35
CA PRO A 403 13.56 5.47 11.72
C PRO A 403 12.16 5.11 12.24
N GLU A 404 11.38 4.42 11.41
CA GLU A 404 10.07 3.88 11.76
C GLU A 404 10.18 2.46 12.33
N VAL A 405 9.43 2.21 13.40
CA VAL A 405 9.13 0.87 13.93
C VAL A 405 7.62 0.77 14.04
N SER A 406 7.04 -0.32 13.54
CA SER A 406 5.60 -0.59 13.62
C SER A 406 5.33 -1.93 14.30
N LEU A 407 4.12 -2.12 14.82
CA LEU A 407 3.64 -3.41 15.33
C LEU A 407 2.67 -4.02 14.33
N VAL A 408 2.91 -5.27 13.93
CA VAL A 408 2.07 -6.03 13.00
C VAL A 408 1.38 -7.18 13.73
N VAL A 409 0.06 -7.28 13.54
CA VAL A 409 -0.74 -8.48 13.87
C VAL A 409 -1.15 -9.14 12.56
N ARG A 410 -0.71 -10.38 12.35
CA ARG A 410 -0.94 -11.14 11.12
C ARG A 410 -1.78 -12.39 11.35
N MET A 411 -2.71 -12.64 10.43
CA MET A 411 -3.39 -13.94 10.25
C MET A 411 -3.30 -14.34 8.77
N VAL A 412 -3.34 -15.65 8.48
CA VAL A 412 -3.59 -16.11 7.11
C VAL A 412 -4.75 -17.08 7.05
N SER A 413 -5.69 -16.81 6.13
CA SER A 413 -6.82 -17.69 5.82
C SER A 413 -6.62 -18.38 4.47
N ALA A 414 -6.81 -19.69 4.41
CA ALA A 414 -6.77 -20.47 3.17
C ALA A 414 -8.16 -21.01 2.84
N VAL A 415 -8.85 -20.34 1.91
CA VAL A 415 -10.21 -20.67 1.48
C VAL A 415 -10.12 -21.36 0.13
N GLY A 416 -10.18 -22.69 0.16
CA GLY A 416 -9.98 -23.51 -1.03
C GLY A 416 -8.60 -23.31 -1.65
N ASN A 417 -8.56 -22.63 -2.79
CA ASN A 417 -7.35 -22.39 -3.57
C ASN A 417 -6.59 -21.10 -3.20
N TYR A 418 -7.25 -20.12 -2.56
CA TYR A 418 -6.65 -18.83 -2.22
C TYR A 418 -6.08 -18.79 -0.81
N ASP A 419 -4.95 -18.10 -0.66
CA ASP A 419 -4.35 -17.74 0.62
C ASP A 419 -4.40 -16.22 0.80
N TYR A 420 -5.10 -15.73 1.83
CA TYR A 420 -5.25 -14.31 2.17
C TYR A 420 -4.45 -13.94 3.42
N ILE A 421 -3.38 -13.18 3.24
CA ILE A 421 -2.50 -12.68 4.30
C ILE A 421 -3.06 -11.36 4.79
N ILE A 422 -3.53 -11.31 6.03
CA ILE A 422 -4.18 -10.13 6.63
C ILE A 422 -3.27 -9.54 7.71
N ASP A 423 -2.85 -8.29 7.51
CA ASP A 423 -2.02 -7.54 8.46
C ASP A 423 -2.77 -6.30 8.99
N TRP A 424 -2.80 -6.17 10.32
CA TRP A 424 -3.09 -4.92 11.03
C TRP A 424 -1.78 -4.34 11.55
N GLU A 425 -1.42 -3.14 11.08
CA GLU A 425 -0.16 -2.49 11.42
C GLU A 425 -0.40 -1.17 12.15
N PHE A 426 0.16 -1.04 13.36
CA PHE A 426 0.06 0.14 14.21
C PHE A 426 1.37 0.92 14.20
N LEU A 427 1.29 2.24 13.98
CA LEU A 427 2.45 3.12 13.92
C LEU A 427 2.48 4.08 15.11
N GLN A 428 3.69 4.45 15.54
CA GLN A 428 3.88 5.43 16.63
C GLN A 428 3.30 6.82 16.29
N SER A 429 3.15 7.13 14.99
CA SER A 429 2.50 8.33 14.47
C SER A 429 0.99 8.41 14.74
N GLY A 430 0.38 7.31 15.19
CA GLY A 430 -1.06 7.20 15.35
C GLY A 430 -1.79 6.66 14.12
N SER A 431 -1.09 6.35 13.03
CA SER A 431 -1.67 5.67 11.87
C SER A 431 -1.95 4.20 12.17
N ILE A 432 -3.05 3.69 11.60
CA ILE A 432 -3.37 2.26 11.50
C ILE A 432 -3.37 1.90 10.01
N LYS A 433 -2.45 1.05 9.58
CA LYS A 433 -2.36 0.54 8.20
C LYS A 433 -2.95 -0.88 8.15
N LEU A 434 -3.82 -1.12 7.17
CA LEU A 434 -4.37 -2.46 6.93
C LEU A 434 -3.93 -2.92 5.56
N SER A 435 -3.39 -4.13 5.47
CA SER A 435 -2.98 -4.71 4.19
C SER A 435 -3.45 -6.13 4.01
N VAL A 436 -3.75 -6.48 2.75
CA VAL A 436 -4.07 -7.83 2.30
C VAL A 436 -3.09 -8.25 1.22
N GLY A 437 -2.46 -9.41 1.41
CA GLY A 437 -1.74 -10.14 0.38
C GLY A 437 -2.56 -11.32 -0.13
N SER A 438 -2.73 -11.45 -1.44
CA SER A 438 -3.34 -12.62 -2.08
C SER A 438 -2.25 -13.47 -2.71
N SER A 439 -2.16 -14.75 -2.34
CA SER A 439 -1.33 -15.78 -2.98
C SER A 439 -2.19 -17.03 -3.26
N GLY A 440 -1.65 -18.24 -3.09
CA GLY A 440 -2.35 -19.48 -3.38
C GLY A 440 -2.26 -19.89 -4.86
N VAL A 441 -3.18 -20.74 -5.29
CA VAL A 441 -3.23 -21.28 -6.65
C VAL A 441 -4.46 -20.76 -7.38
N LEU A 442 -4.36 -20.56 -8.69
CA LEU A 442 -5.51 -20.13 -9.48
C LEU A 442 -6.59 -21.22 -9.52
N GLU A 443 -7.84 -20.82 -9.57
CA GLU A 443 -8.88 -21.72 -10.03
C GLU A 443 -8.90 -21.74 -11.57
N VAL A 444 -8.64 -22.91 -12.16
CA VAL A 444 -8.50 -23.06 -13.61
C VAL A 444 -9.61 -23.91 -14.19
N ARG A 445 -9.91 -23.64 -15.46
CA ARG A 445 -10.82 -24.41 -16.30
C ARG A 445 -10.05 -25.30 -17.25
N GLY A 446 -10.36 -26.59 -17.26
CA GLY A 446 -9.86 -27.53 -18.26
C GLY A 446 -10.40 -27.19 -19.66
N THR A 447 -9.57 -27.29 -20.68
CA THR A 447 -9.97 -26.98 -22.06
C THR A 447 -9.28 -27.88 -23.09
N ALA A 448 -9.84 -27.95 -24.30
CA ALA A 448 -9.19 -28.58 -25.44
C ALA A 448 -8.01 -27.74 -25.98
N TYR A 449 -7.96 -26.43 -25.69
CA TYR A 449 -6.94 -25.54 -26.23
C TYR A 449 -5.55 -25.84 -25.66
N THR A 450 -4.57 -25.88 -26.55
CA THR A 450 -3.14 -25.96 -26.22
C THR A 450 -2.37 -24.71 -26.64
N HIS A 451 -2.99 -23.84 -27.43
CA HIS A 451 -2.38 -22.60 -27.90
C HIS A 451 -3.44 -21.51 -28.15
N VAL A 452 -3.07 -20.24 -27.95
CA VAL A 452 -3.98 -19.07 -28.00
C VAL A 452 -4.59 -18.85 -29.39
N ASP A 453 -3.90 -19.23 -30.47
CA ASP A 453 -4.42 -19.11 -31.83
C ASP A 453 -5.56 -20.08 -32.15
N GLN A 454 -5.83 -21.07 -31.29
CA GLN A 454 -6.98 -21.98 -31.41
C GLN A 454 -8.27 -21.36 -30.84
N ILE A 455 -8.14 -20.23 -30.13
CA ILE A 455 -9.24 -19.54 -29.46
C ILE A 455 -9.86 -18.55 -30.45
N HIS A 456 -11.06 -18.88 -30.93
CA HIS A 456 -11.83 -18.07 -31.87
C HIS A 456 -13.19 -17.64 -31.31
N GLU A 457 -13.45 -17.95 -30.05
CA GLU A 457 -14.69 -17.68 -29.33
C GLU A 457 -14.42 -16.93 -28.02
N GLU A 458 -15.48 -16.48 -27.36
CA GLU A 458 -15.37 -15.89 -26.03
C GLU A 458 -14.98 -16.98 -25.03
N VAL A 459 -13.78 -16.86 -24.50
CA VAL A 459 -13.29 -17.67 -23.38
C VAL A 459 -13.17 -16.78 -22.16
N TYR A 460 -13.73 -17.22 -21.03
CA TYR A 460 -13.84 -16.43 -19.81
C TYR A 460 -12.54 -16.44 -18.97
N GLY A 461 -11.38 -16.40 -19.63
CA GLY A 461 -10.08 -16.58 -18.99
C GLY A 461 -8.88 -16.45 -19.93
N THR A 462 -7.67 -16.57 -19.36
CA THR A 462 -6.39 -16.57 -20.09
C THR A 462 -5.85 -18.00 -20.21
N LEU A 463 -5.34 -18.40 -21.38
CA LEU A 463 -4.66 -19.70 -21.52
C LEU A 463 -3.26 -19.64 -20.90
N LEU A 464 -3.05 -20.36 -19.80
CA LEU A 464 -1.84 -20.31 -18.98
C LEU A 464 -0.86 -21.44 -19.30
N ALA A 465 -1.40 -22.62 -19.62
CA ALA A 465 -0.66 -23.80 -20.02
C ALA A 465 -1.50 -24.63 -21.00
N ASP A 466 -0.90 -25.68 -21.58
CA ASP A 466 -1.64 -26.69 -22.34
C ASP A 466 -2.90 -27.10 -21.54
N ASN A 467 -4.08 -26.99 -22.17
CA ASN A 467 -5.37 -27.39 -21.60
C ASN A 467 -5.84 -26.62 -20.35
N THR A 468 -5.20 -25.50 -19.99
CA THR A 468 -5.42 -24.80 -18.69
C THR A 468 -5.77 -23.33 -18.89
N LEU A 469 -7.04 -22.97 -18.68
CA LEU A 469 -7.51 -21.58 -18.69
C LEU A 469 -7.62 -21.04 -17.26
N GLY A 470 -6.90 -19.97 -16.92
CA GLY A 470 -7.14 -19.22 -15.67
C GLY A 470 -8.38 -18.34 -15.81
N ALA A 471 -9.42 -18.63 -15.02
CA ALA A 471 -10.71 -17.95 -15.14
C ALA A 471 -10.64 -16.49 -14.63
N TYR A 472 -11.34 -15.58 -15.31
CA TYR A 472 -11.50 -14.19 -14.86
C TYR A 472 -12.39 -14.10 -13.63
N HIS A 473 -11.96 -13.32 -12.64
CA HIS A 473 -12.66 -13.14 -11.38
C HIS A 473 -12.22 -11.85 -10.68
N ASP A 474 -12.96 -11.47 -9.65
CA ASP A 474 -12.67 -10.33 -8.79
C ASP A 474 -12.43 -10.78 -7.34
N HIS A 475 -11.73 -9.98 -6.55
CA HIS A 475 -11.71 -10.11 -5.09
C HIS A 475 -12.16 -8.78 -4.47
N PHE A 476 -13.22 -8.82 -3.67
CA PHE A 476 -13.66 -7.70 -2.85
C PHE A 476 -13.57 -8.07 -1.37
N LEU A 477 -13.02 -7.18 -0.55
CA LEU A 477 -12.90 -7.33 0.90
C LEU A 477 -13.52 -6.10 1.56
N THR A 478 -14.50 -6.31 2.43
CA THR A 478 -15.22 -5.21 3.11
C THR A 478 -14.92 -5.21 4.60
N TYR A 479 -14.36 -4.10 5.07
CA TYR A 479 -14.01 -3.88 6.48
C TYR A 479 -15.14 -3.19 7.22
N HIS A 480 -15.43 -3.66 8.43
CA HIS A 480 -16.22 -2.94 9.44
C HIS A 480 -15.25 -2.14 10.31
N LEU A 481 -15.40 -0.80 10.34
CA LEU A 481 -14.55 0.13 11.07
C LEU A 481 -15.42 1.05 11.95
N ASP A 482 -15.68 0.61 13.18
CA ASP A 482 -16.39 1.38 14.21
C ASP A 482 -15.39 2.33 14.88
N LEU A 483 -15.28 3.52 14.31
CA LEU A 483 -14.36 4.57 14.73
C LEU A 483 -15.03 5.39 15.84
N ASP A 484 -14.45 5.30 17.04
CA ASP A 484 -14.85 6.10 18.21
C ASP A 484 -13.79 7.19 18.44
N VAL A 485 -13.67 8.11 17.48
CA VAL A 485 -12.65 9.16 17.49
C VAL A 485 -12.89 10.06 18.71
N ASP A 486 -12.05 9.91 19.74
CA ASP A 486 -12.10 10.64 21.00
C ASP A 486 -13.48 10.57 21.71
N GLY A 487 -14.22 9.47 21.47
CA GLY A 487 -15.61 9.26 21.91
C GLY A 487 -16.49 8.69 20.80
N ASP A 488 -17.70 8.25 21.17
CA ASP A 488 -18.68 7.61 20.28
C ASP A 488 -19.57 8.62 19.53
N THR A 489 -19.55 9.90 19.84
CA THR A 489 -20.32 10.92 19.10
C THR A 489 -19.46 11.52 17.97
N ASN A 490 -19.62 11.01 16.75
CA ASN A 490 -18.81 11.38 15.59
C ASN A 490 -19.68 11.80 14.39
N SER A 491 -19.03 12.39 13.38
CA SER A 491 -19.63 12.78 12.10
C SER A 491 -18.71 12.41 10.95
N PHE A 492 -19.30 12.08 9.80
CA PHE A 492 -18.54 11.87 8.57
C PHE A 492 -18.48 13.17 7.74
N VAL A 493 -17.27 13.59 7.36
CA VAL A 493 -17.01 14.83 6.62
C VAL A 493 -16.31 14.53 5.30
N LYS A 494 -16.86 15.07 4.21
CA LYS A 494 -16.29 15.05 2.86
C LYS A 494 -15.60 16.38 2.59
N SER A 495 -14.27 16.40 2.59
CA SER A 495 -13.47 17.59 2.24
C SER A 495 -13.21 17.60 0.74
N ASN A 496 -14.13 18.18 -0.03
CA ASN A 496 -14.07 18.19 -1.49
C ASN A 496 -13.03 19.20 -2.00
N LEU A 497 -12.15 18.77 -2.91
CA LEU A 497 -11.19 19.66 -3.57
C LEU A 497 -11.87 20.36 -4.76
N ARG A 498 -12.02 21.68 -4.67
CA ARG A 498 -12.72 22.51 -5.66
C ARG A 498 -11.78 23.46 -6.38
N LYS A 499 -11.59 23.24 -7.68
CA LYS A 499 -11.00 24.23 -8.60
C LYS A 499 -11.79 25.54 -8.53
N THR A 500 -11.07 26.64 -8.34
CA THR A 500 -11.60 27.99 -8.21
C THR A 500 -10.86 28.93 -9.16
N LEU A 501 -11.62 29.71 -9.93
CA LEU A 501 -11.06 30.72 -10.82
C LEU A 501 -10.76 32.00 -10.05
N VAL A 502 -9.66 32.68 -10.39
CA VAL A 502 -9.34 34.00 -9.84
C VAL A 502 -10.14 35.06 -10.60
N SER A 503 -10.90 35.89 -9.89
CA SER A 503 -11.70 36.96 -10.48
C SER A 503 -10.93 38.29 -10.57
N GLY A 504 -10.99 38.92 -11.75
CA GLY A 504 -10.31 40.18 -12.06
C GLY A 504 -8.78 40.06 -12.15
N ASN A 505 -8.09 41.17 -12.44
CA ASN A 505 -6.62 41.21 -12.55
C ASN A 505 -5.90 41.28 -11.19
N ARG A 506 -6.45 40.63 -10.14
CA ARG A 506 -5.90 40.68 -8.77
C ARG A 506 -4.70 39.75 -8.56
N SER A 507 -4.52 38.76 -9.44
CA SER A 507 -3.39 37.84 -9.44
C SER A 507 -2.97 37.51 -10.88
N PRO A 508 -1.68 37.24 -11.13
CA PRO A 508 -1.23 36.60 -12.37
C PRO A 508 -1.68 35.13 -12.49
N ARG A 509 -1.97 34.46 -11.37
CA ARG A 509 -2.62 33.14 -11.39
C ARG A 509 -4.05 33.27 -11.87
N ARG A 510 -4.49 32.32 -12.70
CA ARG A 510 -5.88 32.25 -13.18
C ARG A 510 -6.75 31.30 -12.37
N SER A 511 -6.13 30.36 -11.65
CA SER A 511 -6.85 29.39 -10.85
C SER A 511 -6.05 28.93 -9.64
N TYR A 512 -6.75 28.35 -8.68
CA TYR A 512 -6.21 27.57 -7.57
C TYR A 512 -7.27 26.53 -7.20
N TRP A 513 -6.97 25.60 -6.31
CA TRP A 513 -8.02 24.79 -5.69
C TRP A 513 -8.14 25.11 -4.20
N THR A 514 -9.33 24.91 -3.65
CA THR A 514 -9.64 25.10 -2.23
C THR A 514 -10.46 23.93 -1.72
N VAL A 515 -10.65 23.84 -0.40
CA VAL A 515 -11.40 22.77 0.25
C VAL A 515 -12.81 23.26 0.57
N VAL A 516 -13.82 22.46 0.22
CA VAL A 516 -15.21 22.67 0.64
C VAL A 516 -15.66 21.44 1.40
N SER A 517 -15.72 21.56 2.72
CA SER A 517 -16.13 20.48 3.61
C SER A 517 -17.65 20.40 3.74
N GLU A 518 -18.18 19.18 3.65
CA GLU A 518 -19.60 18.86 3.80
C GLU A 518 -19.75 17.73 4.82
N THR A 519 -20.52 17.96 5.87
CA THR A 519 -20.91 16.92 6.83
C THR A 519 -22.06 16.11 6.25
N ALA A 520 -21.88 14.80 6.14
CA ALA A 520 -22.94 13.88 5.76
C ALA A 520 -23.95 13.77 6.91
N LYS A 521 -25.24 13.94 6.61
CA LYS A 521 -26.30 13.97 7.63
C LYS A 521 -27.03 12.65 7.74
N ARG A 522 -27.21 11.96 6.61
CA ARG A 522 -27.87 10.65 6.54
C ARG A 522 -27.01 9.63 5.79
N GLU A 523 -27.35 8.35 5.93
CA GLU A 523 -26.61 7.25 5.28
C GLU A 523 -26.49 7.43 3.75
N SER A 524 -27.51 7.99 3.09
CA SER A 524 -27.50 8.29 1.65
C SER A 524 -26.45 9.32 1.24
N ASP A 525 -26.12 10.30 2.10
CA ASP A 525 -25.09 11.32 1.86
C ASP A 525 -23.67 10.73 1.90
N ALA A 526 -23.53 9.53 2.48
CA ALA A 526 -22.27 8.88 2.83
C ALA A 526 -22.00 7.58 2.04
N LYS A 527 -22.69 7.37 0.92
CA LYS A 527 -22.40 6.30 -0.05
C LYS A 527 -21.42 6.81 -1.10
N ILE A 528 -20.13 6.46 -0.99
CA ILE A 528 -19.05 7.07 -1.79
C ILE A 528 -18.49 6.07 -2.81
N GLN A 529 -18.48 6.49 -4.08
CA GLN A 529 -17.68 5.86 -5.12
C GLN A 529 -16.40 6.68 -5.31
N LEU A 530 -15.26 6.06 -5.04
CA LEU A 530 -13.95 6.70 -5.16
C LEU A 530 -13.60 6.93 -6.64
N GLY A 531 -12.73 7.92 -6.89
CA GLY A 531 -12.27 8.26 -8.24
C GLY A 531 -13.23 9.10 -9.09
N LEU A 532 -14.45 9.42 -8.62
CA LEU A 532 -15.38 10.31 -9.32
C LEU A 532 -15.04 11.80 -9.13
N LYS A 533 -14.65 12.18 -7.91
CA LYS A 533 -14.25 13.54 -7.54
C LYS A 533 -13.10 13.46 -6.52
N PRO A 534 -12.13 14.38 -6.56
CA PRO A 534 -11.09 14.46 -5.54
C PRO A 534 -11.68 14.97 -4.22
N ALA A 535 -11.57 14.17 -3.16
CA ALA A 535 -12.02 14.52 -1.82
C ALA A 535 -11.21 13.73 -0.77
N GLU A 536 -11.02 14.34 0.40
CA GLU A 536 -10.59 13.62 1.60
C GLU A 536 -11.83 13.21 2.42
N LEU A 537 -11.82 11.99 2.96
CA LEU A 537 -12.93 11.40 3.70
C LEU A 537 -12.53 11.23 5.17
N LEU A 538 -13.23 11.93 6.08
CA LEU A 538 -12.88 12.02 7.49
C LEU A 538 -14.00 11.55 8.39
N VAL A 539 -13.65 10.88 9.49
CA VAL A 539 -14.50 10.74 10.68
C VAL A 539 -13.98 11.72 11.73
N VAL A 540 -14.83 12.63 12.19
CA VAL A 540 -14.47 13.69 13.14
C VAL A 540 -15.35 13.64 14.37
N ASN A 541 -14.82 14.07 15.50
CA ASN A 541 -15.60 14.36 16.69
C ASN A 541 -15.97 15.86 16.70
N PRO A 542 -17.23 16.23 16.40
CA PRO A 542 -17.62 17.63 16.34
C PRO A 542 -17.63 18.31 17.72
N ASN A 543 -17.55 17.54 18.81
CA ASN A 543 -17.59 18.03 20.19
C ASN A 543 -16.18 18.25 20.78
N LYS A 544 -15.14 17.90 20.03
CA LYS A 544 -13.73 18.02 20.44
C LYS A 544 -12.97 18.83 19.41
N ARG A 545 -12.19 19.79 19.89
CA ARG A 545 -11.34 20.63 19.05
C ARG A 545 -9.92 20.67 19.60
N THR A 546 -8.98 20.83 18.69
CA THR A 546 -7.60 21.17 19.03
C THR A 546 -7.51 22.59 19.58
N LYS A 547 -6.35 22.98 20.12
CA LYS A 547 -6.12 24.33 20.67
C LYS A 547 -6.49 25.45 19.67
N VAL A 548 -6.22 25.23 18.38
CA VAL A 548 -6.49 26.21 17.31
C VAL A 548 -7.91 26.12 16.75
N GLY A 549 -8.73 25.17 17.20
CA GLY A 549 -10.16 25.09 16.86
C GLY A 549 -10.49 24.14 15.70
N ASN A 550 -9.57 23.32 15.20
CA ASN A 550 -9.88 22.27 14.24
C ASN A 550 -10.61 21.11 14.94
N TYR A 551 -11.54 20.43 14.25
CA TYR A 551 -12.17 19.22 14.80
C TYR A 551 -11.16 18.08 14.88
N VAL A 552 -11.20 17.35 15.99
CA VAL A 552 -10.42 16.12 16.17
C VAL A 552 -10.93 15.04 15.21
N GLY A 553 -10.04 14.41 14.44
CA GLY A 553 -10.46 13.49 13.37
C GLY A 553 -9.44 12.44 12.93
N TYR A 554 -9.92 11.45 12.19
CA TYR A 554 -9.13 10.48 11.42
C TYR A 554 -9.61 10.48 9.97
N ARG A 555 -8.68 10.41 9.02
CA ARG A 555 -8.99 10.33 7.58
C ARG A 555 -8.65 8.97 6.99
N LEU A 556 -9.45 8.55 6.01
CA LEU A 556 -9.18 7.38 5.18
C LEU A 556 -8.27 7.79 4.01
N ILE A 557 -7.08 7.19 3.93
CA ILE A 557 -6.24 7.20 2.73
C ILE A 557 -6.48 5.86 2.02
N PRO A 558 -7.29 5.86 0.93
CA PRO A 558 -7.70 4.62 0.30
C PRO A 558 -6.56 3.93 -0.45
N GLY A 559 -6.72 2.62 -0.65
CA GLY A 559 -5.97 1.82 -1.61
C GLY A 559 -6.61 1.82 -3.01
N SER A 560 -6.20 0.87 -3.86
CA SER A 560 -6.71 0.71 -5.23
C SER A 560 -8.22 0.94 -5.34
N VAL A 561 -8.62 1.87 -6.23
CA VAL A 561 -10.02 2.23 -6.47
C VAL A 561 -10.66 1.21 -7.39
N VAL A 562 -11.50 0.33 -6.83
CA VAL A 562 -12.16 -0.78 -7.55
C VAL A 562 -13.65 -0.80 -7.23
N GLY A 563 -14.48 -1.06 -8.23
CA GLY A 563 -15.93 -1.20 -8.11
C GLY A 563 -16.44 -2.42 -8.88
N PRO A 564 -17.69 -2.84 -8.67
CA PRO A 564 -18.23 -4.04 -9.29
C PRO A 564 -18.36 -3.87 -10.79
N LEU A 565 -18.06 -4.95 -11.52
CA LEU A 565 -18.23 -5.05 -12.96
C LEU A 565 -19.42 -5.94 -13.37
N LEU A 566 -20.13 -6.51 -12.40
CA LEU A 566 -21.45 -7.10 -12.62
C LEU A 566 -22.53 -6.03 -12.61
N THR A 567 -23.61 -6.25 -13.34
CA THR A 567 -24.76 -5.35 -13.31
C THR A 567 -25.59 -5.52 -12.05
N ASP A 568 -26.20 -4.46 -11.55
CA ASP A 568 -26.96 -4.46 -10.29
C ASP A 568 -28.13 -5.45 -10.21
N ASP A 569 -28.69 -5.85 -11.36
CA ASP A 569 -29.75 -6.85 -11.47
C ASP A 569 -29.23 -8.29 -11.57
N ASP A 570 -27.91 -8.50 -11.66
CA ASP A 570 -27.33 -9.84 -11.54
C ASP A 570 -27.49 -10.37 -10.13
N TYR A 571 -27.86 -11.64 -9.99
CA TYR A 571 -28.20 -12.22 -8.70
C TYR A 571 -27.01 -12.22 -7.74
N SER A 572 -25.81 -12.54 -8.24
CA SER A 572 -24.58 -12.46 -7.45
C SER A 572 -24.29 -11.03 -6.98
N GLN A 573 -24.55 -10.02 -7.82
CA GLN A 573 -24.37 -8.62 -7.44
C GLN A 573 -25.45 -8.10 -6.48
N ARG A 574 -26.67 -8.66 -6.51
CA ARG A 574 -27.71 -8.39 -5.50
C ARG A 574 -27.31 -8.92 -4.13
N ARG A 575 -26.75 -10.13 -4.07
CA ARG A 575 -26.18 -10.71 -2.84
C ARG A 575 -24.97 -9.90 -2.37
N GLY A 576 -24.08 -9.54 -3.30
CA GLY A 576 -22.87 -8.76 -3.05
C GLY A 576 -23.07 -7.25 -3.13
N ALA A 577 -24.27 -6.74 -2.87
CA ALA A 577 -24.63 -5.33 -3.12
C ALA A 577 -23.83 -4.31 -2.29
N PHE A 578 -23.19 -4.75 -1.21
CA PHE A 578 -22.27 -3.94 -0.42
C PHE A 578 -21.05 -3.44 -1.22
N THR A 579 -20.71 -4.08 -2.34
CA THR A 579 -19.60 -3.65 -3.19
C THR A 579 -19.93 -2.47 -4.11
N ARG A 580 -21.22 -2.06 -4.22
CA ARG A 580 -21.67 -0.95 -5.09
C ARG A 580 -20.99 0.39 -4.80
N TYR A 581 -20.54 0.58 -3.56
CA TYR A 581 -19.80 1.75 -3.11
C TYR A 581 -18.55 1.31 -2.37
N ASN A 582 -17.52 2.14 -2.44
CA ASN A 582 -16.25 1.91 -1.75
C ASN A 582 -16.34 2.24 -0.27
N VAL A 583 -17.11 3.28 0.07
CA VAL A 583 -17.33 3.70 1.47
C VAL A 583 -18.82 3.82 1.73
N TRP A 584 -19.24 3.31 2.87
CA TRP A 584 -20.56 3.53 3.45
C TRP A 584 -20.39 4.00 4.89
N ILE A 585 -21.29 4.85 5.37
CA ILE A 585 -21.41 5.18 6.79
C ILE A 585 -22.83 4.86 7.25
N THR A 586 -22.93 4.11 8.33
CA THR A 586 -24.20 3.78 8.99
C THR A 586 -24.14 4.18 10.46
N PRO A 587 -25.25 4.47 11.14
CA PRO A 587 -25.24 4.52 12.59
C PRO A 587 -24.85 3.15 13.17
N TYR A 588 -24.19 3.14 14.31
CA TYR A 588 -23.89 1.91 15.04
C TYR A 588 -25.18 1.15 15.35
N ASN A 589 -25.16 -0.15 15.07
CA ASN A 589 -26.18 -1.09 15.48
C ASN A 589 -25.52 -2.43 15.76
N LYS A 590 -25.74 -2.97 16.96
CA LYS A 590 -25.18 -4.25 17.42
C LYS A 590 -25.47 -5.42 16.46
N SER A 591 -26.63 -5.44 15.80
CA SER A 591 -27.00 -6.54 14.89
C SER A 591 -26.40 -6.41 13.49
N GLU A 592 -25.93 -5.22 13.10
CA GLU A 592 -25.40 -4.94 11.75
C GLU A 592 -23.89 -5.23 11.71
N LYS A 593 -23.53 -6.52 11.59
CA LYS A 593 -22.14 -7.00 11.62
C LYS A 593 -21.61 -7.48 10.27
N TRP A 594 -22.48 -8.13 9.50
CA TRP A 594 -22.12 -8.91 8.31
C TRP A 594 -22.69 -8.29 7.04
N VAL A 595 -21.87 -7.63 6.21
CA VAL A 595 -22.37 -6.84 5.07
C VAL A 595 -23.12 -7.65 4.01
N GLY A 596 -22.87 -8.97 3.93
CA GLY A 596 -23.62 -9.91 3.09
C GLY A 596 -24.89 -10.49 3.72
N GLY A 597 -25.15 -10.19 4.99
CA GLY A 597 -26.21 -10.76 5.83
C GLY A 597 -25.72 -11.83 6.79
N LEU A 598 -26.54 -12.13 7.81
CA LEU A 598 -26.19 -13.18 8.79
C LEU A 598 -26.12 -14.57 8.13
N TYR A 599 -27.04 -14.87 7.20
CA TYR A 599 -27.15 -16.14 6.47
C TYR A 599 -26.87 -15.91 4.98
N THR A 600 -25.63 -16.11 4.53
CA THR A 600 -25.17 -15.73 3.17
C THR A 600 -25.29 -16.84 2.14
N ASP A 601 -25.14 -18.11 2.54
CA ASP A 601 -25.28 -19.23 1.63
C ASP A 601 -26.69 -19.25 1.04
N GLN A 602 -26.78 -19.27 -0.28
CA GLN A 602 -28.05 -19.16 -1.03
C GLN A 602 -28.95 -17.96 -0.64
N SER A 603 -28.35 -16.88 -0.12
CA SER A 603 -29.09 -15.66 0.25
C SER A 603 -29.72 -14.96 -0.95
N ARG A 604 -30.78 -14.18 -0.71
CA ARG A 604 -31.48 -13.41 -1.76
C ARG A 604 -31.06 -11.94 -1.85
N GLY A 605 -30.13 -11.51 -1.00
CA GLY A 605 -29.67 -10.10 -0.92
C GLY A 605 -30.63 -9.17 -0.18
N ASP A 606 -31.46 -9.74 0.69
CA ASP A 606 -32.50 -9.10 1.52
C ASP A 606 -32.00 -8.60 2.89
N ASP A 607 -30.83 -9.03 3.34
CA ASP A 607 -30.19 -8.59 4.60
C ASP A 607 -28.77 -8.03 4.40
N THR A 608 -28.53 -7.29 3.31
CA THR A 608 -27.20 -6.72 3.02
C THR A 608 -27.04 -5.31 3.59
N LEU A 609 -25.80 -4.82 3.68
CA LEU A 609 -25.51 -3.40 3.99
C LEU A 609 -26.29 -2.44 3.08
N ALA A 610 -26.46 -2.81 1.81
CA ALA A 610 -27.27 -2.02 0.88
C ALA A 610 -28.74 -1.91 1.35
N GLN A 611 -29.33 -2.99 1.89
CA GLN A 611 -30.69 -3.00 2.44
C GLN A 611 -30.79 -2.20 3.74
N TRP A 612 -29.83 -2.35 4.66
CA TRP A 612 -29.81 -1.58 5.91
C TRP A 612 -29.78 -0.07 5.63
N SER A 613 -28.97 0.34 4.66
CA SER A 613 -28.81 1.74 4.25
C SER A 613 -30.02 2.35 3.53
N LEU A 614 -31.07 1.57 3.22
CA LEU A 614 -32.34 2.09 2.69
C LEU A 614 -33.18 2.77 3.79
N ARG A 615 -32.89 2.49 5.07
CA ARG A 615 -33.51 3.17 6.21
C ARG A 615 -33.10 4.64 6.29
N ASP A 616 -31.98 4.98 5.68
CA ASP A 616 -31.44 6.33 5.53
C ASP A 616 -31.38 7.10 6.86
N ARG A 617 -30.85 6.46 7.89
CA ARG A 617 -30.82 6.97 9.27
C ARG A 617 -29.91 8.20 9.40
N GLU A 618 -30.11 8.98 10.44
CA GLU A 618 -29.24 10.11 10.78
C GLU A 618 -27.87 9.64 11.28
N ILE A 619 -26.79 10.25 10.78
CA ILE A 619 -25.39 9.90 11.12
C ILE A 619 -24.56 11.10 11.62
N GLU A 620 -25.10 12.32 11.60
CA GLU A 620 -24.39 13.50 12.11
C GLU A 620 -24.38 13.53 13.64
N ASN A 621 -23.19 13.62 14.24
CA ASN A 621 -22.96 13.67 15.69
C ASN A 621 -23.59 12.46 16.42
N LYS A 622 -23.32 11.27 15.91
CA LYS A 622 -23.82 9.97 16.39
C LYS A 622 -22.68 8.95 16.48
N ASP A 623 -22.97 7.82 17.10
CA ASP A 623 -22.17 6.61 16.97
C ASP A 623 -22.34 6.05 15.57
N ILE A 624 -21.24 5.97 14.82
CA ILE A 624 -21.23 5.64 13.39
C ILE A 624 -20.15 4.62 13.05
N VAL A 625 -20.46 3.77 12.08
CA VAL A 625 -19.57 2.75 11.56
C VAL A 625 -19.23 3.08 10.11
N MET A 626 -17.93 3.08 9.80
CA MET A 626 -17.43 3.13 8.44
C MET A 626 -17.30 1.72 7.87
N TRP A 627 -17.82 1.52 6.68
CA TRP A 627 -17.63 0.30 5.90
C TRP A 627 -16.76 0.61 4.69
N TYR A 628 -15.61 -0.05 4.58
CA TYR A 628 -14.67 0.19 3.48
C TYR A 628 -14.45 -1.07 2.65
N THR A 629 -14.82 -0.98 1.36
CA THR A 629 -14.62 -2.04 0.37
C THR A 629 -13.38 -1.75 -0.47
N MET A 630 -12.38 -2.63 -0.35
CA MET A 630 -11.24 -2.68 -1.26
C MET A 630 -11.31 -3.92 -2.16
N GLY A 631 -10.52 -3.94 -3.22
CA GLY A 631 -10.48 -5.11 -4.10
C GLY A 631 -9.55 -4.97 -5.30
N PHE A 632 -9.56 -5.98 -6.16
CA PHE A 632 -8.89 -5.98 -7.47
C PHE A 632 -9.62 -6.90 -8.47
N HIS A 633 -9.53 -6.52 -9.74
CA HIS A 633 -9.93 -7.38 -10.87
C HIS A 633 -8.75 -8.24 -11.28
N HIS A 634 -8.94 -9.55 -11.37
CA HIS A 634 -7.88 -10.50 -11.68
C HIS A 634 -8.05 -11.05 -13.10
N VAL A 635 -7.19 -10.57 -14.01
CA VAL A 635 -6.91 -11.20 -15.30
C VAL A 635 -5.67 -12.07 -15.09
N PRO A 636 -5.77 -13.41 -15.04
CA PRO A 636 -4.61 -14.25 -14.74
C PRO A 636 -3.55 -14.18 -15.84
N TYR A 637 -2.28 -14.22 -15.43
CA TYR A 637 -1.09 -14.29 -16.30
C TYR A 637 -0.29 -15.58 -16.05
N GLN A 638 0.58 -15.96 -16.99
CA GLN A 638 1.38 -17.19 -16.85
C GLN A 638 2.25 -17.21 -15.59
N GLU A 639 2.68 -16.05 -15.10
CA GLU A 639 3.39 -15.93 -13.82
C GLU A 639 2.57 -16.36 -12.61
N ASP A 640 1.25 -16.38 -12.71
CA ASP A 640 0.36 -16.81 -11.64
C ASP A 640 0.15 -18.35 -11.66
N PHE A 641 0.64 -19.03 -12.71
CA PHE A 641 0.60 -20.50 -12.86
C PHE A 641 1.94 -21.15 -12.54
N PRO A 642 1.98 -22.32 -11.87
CA PRO A 642 0.88 -23.06 -11.24
C PRO A 642 0.52 -22.56 -9.83
N LEU A 643 1.21 -21.53 -9.35
CA LEU A 643 1.01 -20.92 -8.04
C LEU A 643 1.30 -19.42 -8.18
N MET A 644 0.55 -18.57 -7.50
CA MET A 644 0.60 -17.13 -7.70
C MET A 644 1.60 -16.43 -6.76
N PRO A 645 2.58 -15.65 -7.30
CA PRO A 645 3.34 -14.69 -6.49
C PRO A 645 2.41 -13.67 -5.87
N THR A 646 2.62 -13.36 -4.60
CA THR A 646 1.72 -12.50 -3.83
C THR A 646 1.43 -11.18 -4.54
N ILE A 647 0.16 -10.80 -4.57
CA ILE A 647 -0.31 -9.45 -4.94
C ILE A 647 -0.81 -8.80 -3.65
N SER A 648 -0.24 -7.66 -3.28
CA SER A 648 -0.59 -6.96 -2.04
C SER A 648 -1.21 -5.59 -2.31
N GLY A 649 -2.14 -5.19 -1.45
CA GLY A 649 -2.72 -3.85 -1.40
C GLY A 649 -3.18 -3.53 0.02
N GLY A 650 -3.56 -2.28 0.27
CA GLY A 650 -3.99 -1.85 1.60
C GLY A 650 -4.52 -0.43 1.65
N PHE A 651 -4.83 0.06 2.84
CA PHE A 651 -5.27 1.43 3.10
C PHE A 651 -4.77 1.90 4.47
N GLU A 652 -4.81 3.20 4.72
CA GLU A 652 -4.37 3.81 5.98
C GLU A 652 -5.49 4.65 6.61
N LEU A 653 -5.68 4.47 7.92
CA LEU A 653 -6.41 5.40 8.78
C LEU A 653 -5.39 6.31 9.46
N ARG A 654 -5.37 7.58 9.09
CA ARG A 654 -4.36 8.55 9.55
C ARG A 654 -5.00 9.62 10.44
N PRO A 655 -4.39 9.99 11.58
CA PRO A 655 -4.88 11.12 12.39
C PRO A 655 -4.91 12.40 11.56
N SER A 656 -5.92 13.24 11.78
CA SER A 656 -6.16 14.48 11.03
C SER A 656 -6.75 15.54 11.97
N ASN A 657 -5.88 16.39 12.49
CA ASN A 657 -6.11 17.27 13.63
C ASN A 657 -6.56 16.52 14.90
N PHE A 658 -6.22 15.23 15.03
CA PHE A 658 -6.41 14.47 16.26
C PHE A 658 -5.51 15.01 17.38
N PHE A 659 -4.23 15.24 17.09
CA PHE A 659 -3.22 15.78 18.00
C PHE A 659 -3.04 17.29 17.80
N ASP A 660 -2.53 18.00 18.80
CA ASP A 660 -2.25 19.44 18.69
C ASP A 660 -1.01 19.75 17.82
N SER A 661 -0.13 18.76 17.61
CA SER A 661 1.08 18.80 16.78
C SER A 661 1.52 17.37 16.42
N ASN A 662 2.54 17.20 15.59
CA ASN A 662 3.15 15.89 15.27
C ASN A 662 3.40 15.04 16.54
N PRO A 663 2.71 13.90 16.72
CA PRO A 663 2.82 13.08 17.93
C PRO A 663 4.19 12.39 18.09
N VAL A 664 4.97 12.26 17.00
CA VAL A 664 6.29 11.59 17.02
C VAL A 664 7.48 12.55 17.10
N LEU A 665 7.23 13.84 17.33
CA LEU A 665 8.29 14.85 17.50
C LEU A 665 9.24 14.52 18.65
N LYS A 666 8.75 13.86 19.71
CA LYS A 666 9.51 13.53 20.93
C LYS A 666 9.92 12.06 21.03
N VAL A 667 9.63 11.24 20.02
CA VAL A 667 10.02 9.82 19.98
C VAL A 667 11.53 9.70 19.77
N LYS A 668 12.23 9.10 20.72
CA LYS A 668 13.68 8.84 20.59
C LYS A 668 13.89 7.62 19.68
N PRO A 669 14.91 7.63 18.80
CA PRO A 669 15.25 6.46 18.02
C PRO A 669 15.66 5.29 18.94
N PRO A 670 15.42 4.02 18.54
CA PRO A 670 15.85 2.84 19.29
C PRO A 670 17.36 2.87 19.58
N ARG A 671 17.78 2.33 20.73
CA ARG A 671 19.20 2.25 21.10
C ARG A 671 19.90 1.27 20.16
N GLN A 672 20.95 1.72 19.48
CA GLN A 672 21.72 0.88 18.56
C GLN A 672 22.43 -0.25 19.32
N VAL A 673 22.12 -1.51 19.00
CA VAL A 673 22.79 -2.69 19.59
C VAL A 673 23.77 -3.31 18.58
N LYS A 674 24.97 -3.66 19.05
CA LYS A 674 26.05 -4.29 18.26
C LYS A 674 26.01 -5.81 18.40
N TRP A 675 26.29 -6.53 17.31
CA TRP A 675 26.59 -7.97 17.31
C TRP A 675 28.10 -8.23 17.11
N PRO A 676 28.71 -9.29 17.71
CA PRO A 676 30.17 -9.39 17.83
C PRO A 676 30.93 -10.17 16.71
N ASN A 677 32.13 -9.62 16.40
CA ASN A 677 33.43 -10.20 15.97
C ASN A 677 33.74 -10.72 14.52
N ASP A 678 34.55 -9.90 13.80
CA ASP A 678 35.90 -10.06 13.15
C ASP A 678 36.29 -11.22 12.18
N PRO A 679 37.13 -11.00 11.11
CA PRO A 679 38.58 -10.64 11.19
C PRO A 679 39.23 -9.72 10.08
N GLU A 680 40.58 -9.62 10.13
CA GLU A 680 41.54 -8.56 9.70
C GLU A 680 41.80 -8.20 8.21
N LYS A 681 42.19 -6.92 8.04
CA LYS A 681 42.56 -6.14 6.83
C LYS A 681 43.84 -6.57 6.06
N ARG A 682 44.64 -7.52 6.56
CA ARG A 682 45.97 -7.81 5.97
C ARG A 682 45.93 -8.70 4.72
N ASP A 683 44.82 -9.41 4.49
CA ASP A 683 44.65 -10.31 3.35
C ASP A 683 43.98 -9.67 2.12
N VAL A 684 43.35 -8.50 2.28
CA VAL A 684 42.67 -7.76 1.19
C VAL A 684 43.66 -7.02 0.28
N LEU A 685 44.86 -6.69 0.79
CA LEU A 685 45.84 -5.87 0.07
C LEU A 685 46.68 -6.65 -0.96
N LYS A 686 46.56 -7.98 -1.06
CA LYS A 686 47.25 -8.80 -2.07
C LYS A 686 46.47 -9.05 -3.36
N TRP A 687 45.20 -8.65 -3.43
CA TRP A 687 44.33 -8.88 -4.60
C TRP A 687 44.38 -7.76 -5.65
N LEU A 688 44.95 -6.59 -5.31
CA LEU A 688 44.92 -5.37 -6.12
C LEU A 688 45.93 -5.31 -7.29
N SER A 689 46.55 -6.43 -7.71
CA SER A 689 47.64 -6.40 -8.70
C SER A 689 47.49 -7.42 -9.83
N SER A 690 46.57 -7.21 -10.78
CA SER A 690 46.82 -7.56 -12.20
C SER A 690 45.75 -6.99 -13.14
N ASN A 691 46.22 -6.13 -14.07
CA ASN A 691 45.45 -5.50 -15.14
C ASN A 691 45.35 -6.38 -16.40
N LYS A 692 44.22 -6.32 -17.10
CA LYS A 692 44.04 -5.69 -18.44
C LYS A 692 42.77 -6.23 -19.13
N HIS A 693 41.97 -5.35 -19.74
CA HIS A 693 41.58 -5.44 -21.17
C HIS A 693 41.00 -4.10 -21.69
N ASN A 694 41.49 -3.69 -22.87
CA ASN A 694 41.08 -2.60 -23.78
C ASN A 694 39.68 -2.89 -24.39
N GLU A 695 38.88 -1.96 -24.95
CA GLU A 695 39.10 -0.68 -25.65
C GLU A 695 38.03 0.35 -25.25
N SER A 696 38.35 1.67 -25.30
CA SER A 696 37.43 2.74 -24.87
C SER A 696 36.81 3.49 -26.05
N PHE A 697 35.48 3.68 -26.00
CA PHE A 697 34.75 4.58 -26.90
C PHE A 697 34.94 6.05 -26.47
N PRO A 698 34.90 7.03 -27.39
CA PRO A 698 35.01 8.45 -27.05
C PRO A 698 33.92 8.87 -26.06
N ARG A 699 34.33 9.23 -24.84
CA ARG A 699 33.43 9.73 -23.79
C ARG A 699 33.19 11.21 -24.03
N ARG A 700 31.94 11.61 -24.23
CA ARG A 700 31.56 13.03 -24.42
C ARG A 700 30.68 13.51 -23.27
N ALA A 701 30.89 14.76 -22.85
CA ALA A 701 30.07 15.44 -21.86
C ALA A 701 29.26 16.55 -22.54
N LYS A 702 27.94 16.57 -22.34
CA LYS A 702 27.12 17.75 -22.65
C LYS A 702 27.26 18.72 -21.48
N VAL A 703 27.75 19.93 -21.76
CA VAL A 703 27.94 21.00 -20.78
C VAL A 703 27.02 22.14 -21.16
N VAL A 704 26.28 22.67 -20.19
CA VAL A 704 25.51 23.89 -20.38
C VAL A 704 26.16 24.95 -19.51
N VAL A 705 26.62 26.02 -20.16
CA VAL A 705 27.27 27.16 -19.50
C VAL A 705 26.50 28.43 -19.82
N ARG A 706 26.55 29.39 -18.88
CA ARG A 706 26.01 30.72 -19.10
C ARG A 706 27.18 31.71 -19.04
N ALA A 707 27.43 32.42 -20.13
CA ALA A 707 28.55 33.33 -20.27
C ALA A 707 28.15 34.54 -21.11
N GLY A 708 28.47 35.75 -20.64
CA GLY A 708 28.09 37.00 -21.32
C GLY A 708 26.58 37.21 -21.47
N GLY A 709 25.77 36.66 -20.55
CA GLY A 709 24.30 36.69 -20.62
C GLY A 709 23.66 35.65 -21.54
N GLU A 710 24.46 34.88 -22.28
CA GLU A 710 24.00 33.84 -23.21
C GLU A 710 24.10 32.44 -22.60
N THR A 711 23.14 31.56 -22.89
CA THR A 711 23.24 30.12 -22.59
C THR A 711 23.85 29.39 -23.77
N ARG A 712 24.92 28.62 -23.53
CA ARG A 712 25.65 27.85 -24.53
C ARG A 712 25.64 26.37 -24.18
N GLU A 713 25.27 25.55 -25.14
CA GLU A 713 25.39 24.10 -25.07
C GLU A 713 26.69 23.66 -25.75
N LEU A 714 27.54 22.98 -25.00
CA LEU A 714 28.82 22.47 -25.46
C LEU A 714 28.81 20.95 -25.42
N VAL A 715 29.49 20.30 -26.36
CA VAL A 715 29.84 18.87 -26.29
C VAL A 715 31.35 18.76 -26.20
N VAL A 716 31.84 18.40 -25.02
CA VAL A 716 33.27 18.20 -24.76
C VAL A 716 33.60 16.73 -24.95
N ASP A 717 34.56 16.41 -25.81
CA ASP A 717 35.11 15.07 -25.90
C ASP A 717 36.25 14.93 -24.88
N LEU A 718 36.04 14.04 -23.91
CA LEU A 718 36.92 13.84 -22.78
C LEU A 718 38.17 13.02 -23.15
N ALA A 719 38.18 12.35 -24.30
CA ALA A 719 39.35 11.64 -24.78
C ALA A 719 40.33 12.60 -25.49
N THR A 720 39.80 13.53 -26.28
CA THR A 720 40.61 14.52 -27.01
C THR A 720 40.78 15.84 -26.25
N ASN A 721 40.10 16.02 -25.11
CA ASN A 721 40.06 17.25 -24.32
C ASN A 721 39.66 18.48 -25.16
N SER A 722 38.72 18.33 -26.09
CA SER A 722 38.31 19.39 -27.00
C SER A 722 36.79 19.57 -27.06
N ILE A 723 36.34 20.80 -27.35
CA ILE A 723 34.93 21.10 -27.65
C ILE A 723 34.67 20.65 -29.09
N THR A 724 33.78 19.69 -29.25
CA THR A 724 33.40 19.12 -30.57
C THR A 724 32.15 19.75 -31.15
N SER A 725 31.36 20.43 -30.32
CA SER A 725 30.17 21.17 -30.74
C SER A 725 29.89 22.29 -29.74
N GLU A 726 29.53 23.46 -30.25
CA GLU A 726 29.07 24.61 -29.49
C GLU A 726 27.80 25.18 -30.16
N HIS A 727 26.77 25.42 -29.37
CA HIS A 727 25.50 25.98 -29.82
C HIS A 727 24.97 27.00 -28.82
N VAL A 728 24.63 28.20 -29.28
CA VAL A 728 23.96 29.21 -28.44
C VAL A 728 22.47 28.91 -28.40
N TYR A 729 21.94 28.61 -27.22
CA TYR A 729 20.53 28.37 -27.02
C TYR A 729 19.73 29.68 -27.09
N ARG A 730 18.73 29.74 -27.98
CA ARG A 730 17.86 30.91 -28.20
C ARG A 730 16.38 30.64 -27.89
N GLY A 731 16.06 29.49 -27.29
CA GLY A 731 14.70 29.13 -26.92
C GLY A 731 14.23 29.83 -25.64
N HIS A 732 13.04 29.46 -25.17
CA HIS A 732 12.48 29.99 -23.93
C HIS A 732 12.93 29.20 -22.70
N GLY A 733 13.05 29.91 -21.58
CA GLY A 733 13.49 29.35 -20.31
C GLY A 733 15.00 29.41 -20.10
N TYR A 734 15.44 29.02 -18.89
CA TYR A 734 16.82 29.13 -18.45
C TYR A 734 17.32 27.85 -17.79
N PRO A 735 18.65 27.64 -17.71
CA PRO A 735 19.23 26.51 -16.98
C PRO A 735 18.93 26.59 -15.47
N PRO A 736 19.05 25.47 -14.73
CA PRO A 736 18.88 25.45 -13.27
C PRO A 736 19.74 26.49 -12.56
N PHE A 737 19.26 27.02 -11.44
CA PHE A 737 20.04 27.95 -10.63
C PHE A 737 21.25 27.24 -10.00
N THR A 738 22.34 27.99 -9.84
CA THR A 738 23.49 27.56 -9.05
C THR A 738 23.33 28.01 -7.61
N TYR A 739 23.88 27.23 -6.68
CA TYR A 739 23.90 27.62 -5.28
C TYR A 739 24.55 28.98 -5.05
N GLN A 740 25.56 29.33 -5.83
CA GLN A 740 26.22 30.64 -5.76
C GLN A 740 25.28 31.79 -6.15
N GLU A 741 24.47 31.64 -7.20
CA GLU A 741 23.46 32.63 -7.58
C GLU A 741 22.42 32.80 -6.47
N LEU A 742 21.90 31.69 -5.93
CA LEU A 742 20.94 31.70 -4.83
C LEU A 742 21.53 32.38 -3.58
N TYR A 743 22.73 31.99 -3.18
CA TYR A 743 23.41 32.59 -2.04
C TYR A 743 23.63 34.09 -2.23
N GLN A 744 24.11 34.54 -3.40
CA GLN A 744 24.29 35.97 -3.64
C GLN A 744 22.96 36.74 -3.58
N ALA A 745 21.90 36.21 -4.20
CA ALA A 745 20.57 36.78 -4.14
C ALA A 745 20.03 36.89 -2.70
N SER A 746 20.27 35.87 -1.86
CA SER A 746 19.87 35.85 -0.43
C SER A 746 20.47 37.00 0.38
N GLN A 747 21.66 37.50 0.01
CA GLN A 747 22.37 38.53 0.77
C GLN A 747 22.00 39.97 0.35
N LEU A 748 21.45 40.16 -0.86
CA LEU A 748 21.12 41.49 -1.39
C LEU A 748 20.10 42.27 -0.54
N PRO A 749 18.98 41.68 -0.08
CA PRO A 749 18.00 42.38 0.76
C PRO A 749 18.63 42.98 2.01
N LYS A 750 19.55 42.25 2.66
CA LYS A 750 20.21 42.70 3.90
C LYS A 750 21.10 43.93 3.70
N LYS A 751 21.44 44.27 2.45
CA LYS A 751 22.22 45.46 2.10
C LYS A 751 21.31 46.64 1.71
N ASP A 752 20.06 46.39 1.29
CA ASP A 752 19.12 47.42 0.84
C ASP A 752 18.54 48.24 2.02
N PRO A 753 18.67 49.58 2.01
CA PRO A 753 18.14 50.43 3.08
C PRO A 753 16.63 50.31 3.28
N ARG A 754 15.85 50.08 2.21
CA ARG A 754 14.38 49.93 2.28
C ARG A 754 14.02 48.69 3.09
N PHE A 755 14.71 47.57 2.83
CA PHE A 755 14.53 46.32 3.57
C PHE A 755 14.89 46.48 5.05
N LYS A 756 16.07 47.06 5.34
CA LYS A 756 16.48 47.33 6.73
C LYS A 756 15.43 48.13 7.49
N ASN A 757 14.91 49.19 6.89
CA ASN A 757 13.86 50.01 7.49
C ASN A 757 12.56 49.22 7.69
N SER A 758 12.16 48.38 6.74
CA SER A 758 10.97 47.51 6.87
C SER A 758 11.08 46.48 7.99
N ILE A 759 12.27 45.91 8.22
CA ILE A 759 12.54 44.99 9.33
C ILE A 759 12.55 45.72 10.68
N LEU A 760 13.20 46.89 10.76
CA LEU A 760 13.22 47.71 11.98
C LEU A 760 11.81 48.18 12.39
N ARG A 761 10.95 48.60 11.44
CA ARG A 761 9.54 48.95 11.70
C ARG A 761 8.69 47.78 12.23
N ARG A 762 9.15 46.55 12.01
CA ARG A 762 8.55 45.34 12.55
C ARG A 762 9.09 44.96 13.93
N GLY A 763 10.07 45.70 14.46
CA GLY A 763 10.70 45.42 15.75
C GLY A 763 11.60 44.18 15.73
N LEU A 764 12.06 43.77 14.54
CA LEU A 764 12.83 42.54 14.36
C LEU A 764 14.32 42.85 14.28
N ASN A 765 15.15 41.96 14.83
CA ASN A 765 16.59 42.06 14.67
C ASN A 765 17.00 41.61 13.25
N LEU A 766 17.61 42.50 12.48
CA LEU A 766 18.08 42.21 11.12
C LEU A 766 19.06 41.03 11.06
N SER A 767 19.89 40.83 12.09
CA SER A 767 20.83 39.71 12.12
C SER A 767 20.12 38.35 12.15
N GLU A 768 18.91 38.29 12.71
CA GLU A 768 18.07 37.09 12.85
C GLU A 768 17.18 36.84 11.62
N VAL A 769 17.28 37.64 10.56
CA VAL A 769 16.47 37.46 9.35
C VAL A 769 17.19 36.55 8.35
N SER A 770 16.50 35.53 7.85
CA SER A 770 16.85 34.73 6.68
C SER A 770 16.07 35.24 5.47
N CYS A 771 16.73 35.29 4.31
CA CYS A 771 16.13 35.72 3.06
C CYS A 771 16.33 34.58 2.06
N ILE A 772 15.27 33.86 1.72
CA ILE A 772 15.34 32.68 0.84
C ILE A 772 14.95 33.08 -0.58
N PRO A 773 15.83 32.85 -1.56
CA PRO A 773 15.51 33.03 -2.97
C PRO A 773 14.65 31.88 -3.51
N LEU A 774 13.53 32.23 -4.13
CA LEU A 774 12.56 31.30 -4.72
C LEU A 774 12.43 31.57 -6.21
N THR A 775 12.30 30.51 -7.01
CA THR A 775 12.00 30.65 -8.44
C THR A 775 10.60 31.22 -8.65
N VAL A 776 10.38 31.91 -9.77
CA VAL A 776 9.16 32.70 -9.99
C VAL A 776 8.28 32.21 -11.13
N GLY A 777 8.68 31.18 -11.88
CA GLY A 777 7.95 30.66 -13.04
C GLY A 777 7.63 31.71 -14.11
N TRP A 778 7.00 31.35 -15.24
CA TRP A 778 6.51 32.30 -16.26
C TRP A 778 5.02 32.58 -16.07
N PHE A 779 4.61 33.85 -16.19
CA PHE A 779 3.24 34.33 -15.94
C PHE A 779 2.74 35.26 -17.06
N GLY A 780 3.07 34.93 -18.31
CA GLY A 780 2.56 35.65 -19.49
C GLY A 780 3.39 36.83 -19.95
N GLU A 781 4.56 37.06 -19.37
CA GLU A 781 5.41 38.19 -19.74
C GLU A 781 5.99 38.01 -21.16
N LEU A 782 6.01 39.10 -21.95
CA LEU A 782 6.52 39.10 -23.34
C LEU A 782 8.01 38.76 -23.41
N VAL A 783 8.79 39.32 -22.48
CA VAL A 783 10.22 39.03 -22.29
C VAL A 783 10.40 38.58 -20.84
N ALA A 784 10.80 37.32 -20.65
CA ALA A 784 11.16 36.81 -19.34
C ALA A 784 12.56 37.27 -18.97
N LYS A 785 12.77 37.66 -17.71
CA LYS A 785 14.11 37.82 -17.12
C LYS A 785 14.41 36.60 -16.26
N ARG A 786 15.69 36.24 -16.14
CA ARG A 786 16.17 35.28 -15.13
C ARG A 786 16.13 35.96 -13.77
N ALA A 787 15.13 35.62 -12.95
CA ALA A 787 14.82 36.36 -11.74
C ALA A 787 14.44 35.43 -10.58
N LEU A 788 14.68 35.91 -9.36
CA LEU A 788 14.31 35.23 -8.11
C LEU A 788 13.43 36.17 -7.27
N LYS A 789 12.41 35.62 -6.61
CA LYS A 789 11.68 36.33 -5.56
C LYS A 789 12.22 35.94 -4.20
N ILE A 790 12.42 36.91 -3.33
CA ILE A 790 12.90 36.65 -1.97
C ILE A 790 11.74 36.57 -0.99
N ALA A 791 11.64 35.43 -0.29
CA ALA A 791 10.83 35.28 0.92
C ALA A 791 11.71 35.52 2.16
N SER A 792 11.17 36.17 3.19
CA SER A 792 11.93 36.49 4.41
C SER A 792 11.36 35.77 5.62
N PHE A 793 12.23 35.25 6.48
CA PHE A 793 11.89 34.44 7.66
C PHE A 793 12.69 34.91 8.87
N TYR A 794 12.13 34.76 10.06
CA TYR A 794 12.78 35.16 11.32
C TYR A 794 13.27 33.95 12.11
N ARG A 795 14.57 33.89 12.39
CA ARG A 795 15.21 32.71 13.02
C ARG A 795 15.11 32.68 14.55
N GLY A 796 15.06 33.84 15.20
CA GLY A 796 15.37 33.95 16.63
C GLY A 796 14.53 33.06 17.55
N GLY A 797 15.03 31.89 17.95
CA GLY A 797 14.36 30.95 18.87
C GLY A 797 13.94 29.60 18.27
N THR A 798 14.27 29.30 17.00
CA THR A 798 13.99 28.01 16.34
C THR A 798 14.96 27.75 15.19
N VAL A 799 15.17 26.48 14.82
CA VAL A 799 15.83 26.14 13.54
C VAL A 799 14.85 25.96 12.38
N ASN A 800 13.57 25.73 12.64
CA ASN A 800 12.54 25.71 11.59
C ASN A 800 12.18 27.15 11.18
N ILE A 801 12.86 27.68 10.17
CA ILE A 801 12.65 29.06 9.72
C ILE A 801 11.34 29.20 8.94
N TYR A 802 10.89 28.15 8.26
CA TYR A 802 9.64 28.13 7.48
C TYR A 802 8.39 28.30 8.34
N ALA A 803 8.47 27.94 9.63
CA ALA A 803 7.43 28.21 10.61
C ALA A 803 7.33 29.68 11.04
N ARG A 804 8.28 30.55 10.63
CA ARG A 804 8.36 31.96 11.07
C ARG A 804 8.49 32.95 9.92
N PRO A 805 7.56 32.95 8.95
CA PRO A 805 7.56 33.87 7.82
C PRO A 805 7.36 35.33 8.24
N ILE A 806 8.07 36.24 7.58
CA ILE A 806 7.89 37.70 7.68
C ILE A 806 6.98 38.14 6.53
N GLY A 807 5.69 38.33 6.82
CA GLY A 807 4.70 38.65 5.81
C GLY A 807 4.74 40.09 5.29
N GLY A 808 4.27 40.25 4.05
CA GLY A 808 3.99 41.52 3.39
C GLY A 808 5.18 42.17 2.67
N ILE A 809 6.37 41.56 2.70
CA ILE A 809 7.54 41.99 1.93
C ILE A 809 7.74 41.03 0.75
N SER A 810 7.92 41.57 -0.46
CA SER A 810 8.29 40.83 -1.67
C SER A 810 9.37 41.59 -2.41
N ILE A 811 10.44 40.90 -2.79
CA ILE A 811 11.59 41.50 -3.48
C ILE A 811 11.88 40.68 -4.73
N LEU A 812 12.00 41.32 -5.88
CA LEU A 812 12.40 40.67 -7.13
C LEU A 812 13.84 41.05 -7.45
N ILE A 813 14.67 40.03 -7.70
CA ILE A 813 16.08 40.18 -8.04
C ILE A 813 16.30 39.71 -9.46
N ASP A 814 16.94 40.57 -10.26
CA ASP A 814 17.48 40.21 -11.57
C ASP A 814 18.82 39.50 -11.35
N VAL A 815 18.89 38.21 -11.68
CA VAL A 815 20.04 37.36 -11.37
C VAL A 815 21.23 37.67 -12.27
N GLU A 816 20.99 38.20 -13.49
CA GLU A 816 22.07 38.57 -14.41
C GLU A 816 22.88 39.76 -13.88
N THR A 817 22.20 40.74 -13.32
CA THR A 817 22.82 41.96 -12.79
C THR A 817 23.07 41.89 -11.29
N MET A 818 22.50 40.89 -10.60
CA MET A 818 22.44 40.78 -9.14
C MET A 818 21.93 42.08 -8.49
N GLN A 819 20.83 42.62 -9.02
CA GLN A 819 20.19 43.86 -8.54
C GLN A 819 18.74 43.63 -8.13
N ILE A 820 18.31 44.35 -7.09
CA ILE A 820 16.90 44.43 -6.70
C ILE A 820 16.18 45.33 -7.71
N ILE A 821 15.33 44.72 -8.53
CA ILE A 821 14.56 45.43 -9.56
C ILE A 821 13.13 45.77 -9.10
N GLU A 822 12.65 45.11 -8.06
CA GLU A 822 11.35 45.40 -7.45
C GLU A 822 11.42 45.21 -5.94
N TYR A 823 10.85 46.15 -5.20
CA TYR A 823 10.72 46.08 -3.74
C TYR A 823 9.32 46.50 -3.33
N ILE A 824 8.59 45.58 -2.70
CA ILE A 824 7.23 45.78 -2.23
C ILE A 824 7.19 45.51 -0.72
N ASP A 825 6.63 46.44 0.05
CA ASP A 825 6.26 46.28 1.47
C ASP A 825 4.81 46.73 1.64
N ARG A 826 3.85 45.79 1.58
CA ARG A 826 2.41 46.07 1.51
C ARG A 826 1.72 46.14 2.85
N PHE A 827 2.06 45.24 3.77
CA PHE A 827 1.39 45.12 5.07
C PHE A 827 2.31 44.55 6.14
N LYS A 828 1.97 44.84 7.39
CA LYS A 828 2.62 44.25 8.57
C LYS A 828 1.72 43.18 9.16
N THR A 829 2.27 42.00 9.39
CA THR A 829 1.64 40.91 10.15
C THR A 829 2.52 40.56 11.33
N VAL A 830 1.94 39.88 12.32
CA VAL A 830 2.68 39.33 13.46
C VAL A 830 3.64 38.26 12.95
N VAL A 831 4.86 38.23 13.49
CA VAL A 831 5.80 37.14 13.23
C VAL A 831 5.43 36.00 14.18
N PRO A 832 5.19 34.79 13.67
CA PRO A 832 4.80 33.65 14.49
C PRO A 832 5.77 33.37 15.64
N PRO A 833 5.28 32.83 16.77
CA PRO A 833 6.13 32.46 17.91
C PRO A 833 7.07 31.30 17.55
N ALA A 834 8.25 31.25 18.18
CA ALA A 834 9.21 30.14 18.03
C ALA A 834 8.86 28.90 18.87
N LYS A 835 7.96 29.06 19.85
CA LYS A 835 7.59 27.99 20.75
C LYS A 835 6.81 26.92 19.97
N GLY A 836 7.31 25.69 19.98
CA GLY A 836 6.68 24.55 19.30
C GLY A 836 7.07 24.39 17.83
N SER A 837 7.90 25.29 17.27
CA SER A 837 8.35 25.19 15.88
C SER A 837 9.61 24.35 15.69
N ASP A 838 10.36 24.07 16.75
CA ASP A 838 11.64 23.36 16.67
C ASP A 838 11.45 21.84 16.55
N TYR A 839 12.32 21.18 15.80
CA TYR A 839 12.33 19.74 15.57
C TYR A 839 13.63 19.04 16.01
N GLN A 840 14.64 19.78 16.49
CA GLN A 840 15.90 19.16 16.95
C GLN A 840 15.73 18.40 18.26
N SER A 841 16.34 17.22 18.36
CA SER A 841 16.52 16.51 19.64
C SER A 841 17.86 16.87 20.30
N THR A 842 18.01 16.59 21.60
CA THR A 842 19.29 16.72 22.30
C THR A 842 20.32 15.79 21.65
N LYS A 843 21.31 16.35 20.94
CA LYS A 843 22.38 15.61 20.25
C LYS A 843 22.99 14.52 21.16
N GLN A 844 22.66 13.25 20.89
CA GLN A 844 23.54 12.16 21.31
C GLN A 844 24.79 12.21 20.44
N LYS A 845 25.98 12.10 21.06
CA LYS A 845 27.24 12.08 20.32
C LYS A 845 27.23 10.91 19.33
N PRO A 846 27.49 11.13 18.04
CA PRO A 846 27.63 10.04 17.09
C PRO A 846 28.87 9.22 17.49
N SER A 847 28.68 7.98 17.93
CA SER A 847 29.77 7.03 17.97
C SER A 847 30.11 6.63 16.54
N SER A 848 31.39 6.59 16.20
CA SER A 848 31.85 6.10 14.90
C SER A 848 31.57 4.60 14.81
N PHE A 849 30.77 4.20 13.82
CA PHE A 849 30.48 2.80 13.52
C PHE A 849 31.09 2.42 12.17
N PRO A 850 31.93 1.38 12.11
CA PRO A 850 32.18 0.68 10.87
C PRO A 850 30.98 -0.20 10.55
N CYS A 851 30.38 -0.04 9.35
CA CYS A 851 29.46 -1.03 8.81
C CYS A 851 30.24 -2.30 8.45
N ASN A 852 29.81 -3.47 8.93
CA ASN A 852 30.36 -4.75 8.51
C ASN A 852 30.06 -5.00 7.01
N GLU A 853 31.09 -5.29 6.22
CA GLU A 853 30.93 -6.04 4.98
C GLU A 853 31.20 -7.53 5.26
N THR A 854 30.20 -8.31 5.65
CA THR A 854 30.31 -9.77 5.52
C THR A 854 28.96 -10.39 5.19
N GLU A 855 28.95 -11.06 4.03
CA GLU A 855 27.87 -11.84 3.45
C GLU A 855 26.62 -11.10 2.93
N ARG A 856 26.84 -10.15 2.01
CA ARG A 856 25.76 -9.56 1.18
C ARG A 856 25.15 -10.61 0.24
N GLY A 857 23.84 -10.57 0.04
CA GLY A 857 23.13 -11.33 -0.99
C GLY A 857 23.26 -10.75 -2.41
N PHE A 858 23.94 -9.60 -2.56
CA PHE A 858 24.22 -8.94 -3.83
C PHE A 858 25.71 -8.64 -4.04
N THR A 859 26.12 -8.49 -5.30
CA THR A 859 27.47 -8.06 -5.69
C THR A 859 27.42 -6.78 -6.50
N MET A 860 28.48 -5.97 -6.37
CA MET A 860 28.67 -4.73 -7.11
C MET A 860 30.02 -4.73 -7.82
N GLU A 861 30.01 -4.46 -9.13
CA GLU A 861 31.21 -4.22 -9.93
C GLU A 861 31.12 -2.79 -10.49
N GLY A 862 31.75 -1.84 -9.79
CA GLY A 862 31.53 -0.41 -10.02
C GLY A 862 30.07 -0.04 -9.78
N HIS A 863 29.38 0.39 -10.83
CA HIS A 863 27.96 0.78 -10.79
C HIS A 863 27.01 -0.34 -11.20
N LYS A 864 27.52 -1.52 -11.54
CA LYS A 864 26.72 -2.69 -11.94
C LYS A 864 26.36 -3.50 -10.70
N VAL A 865 25.08 -3.74 -10.50
CA VAL A 865 24.53 -4.50 -9.38
C VAL A 865 24.02 -5.85 -9.89
N ARG A 866 24.34 -6.92 -9.19
CA ARG A 866 23.76 -8.25 -9.38
C ARG A 866 23.17 -8.72 -8.06
N TRP A 867 21.90 -9.04 -8.05
CA TRP A 867 21.20 -9.52 -6.87
C TRP A 867 20.12 -10.49 -7.28
N GLY A 868 20.07 -11.65 -6.62
CA GLY A 868 19.13 -12.67 -7.00
C GLY A 868 19.17 -12.94 -8.51
N ASN A 869 18.00 -12.82 -9.16
CA ASN A 869 17.84 -13.01 -10.61
C ASN A 869 18.02 -11.71 -11.38
N TRP A 870 18.36 -10.60 -10.73
CA TRP A 870 18.52 -9.30 -11.35
C TRP A 870 19.97 -8.96 -11.67
N MET A 871 20.12 -8.20 -12.76
CA MET A 871 21.31 -7.46 -13.09
C MET A 871 20.90 -6.09 -13.65
N PHE A 872 21.49 -5.02 -13.11
CA PHE A 872 21.20 -3.65 -13.53
C PHE A 872 22.39 -2.73 -13.22
N HIS A 873 22.28 -1.47 -13.63
CA HIS A 873 23.27 -0.42 -13.37
C HIS A 873 22.63 0.73 -12.59
N VAL A 874 23.31 1.21 -11.55
CA VAL A 874 22.90 2.37 -10.74
C VAL A 874 23.78 3.58 -11.07
N GLY A 875 23.18 4.62 -11.64
CA GLY A 875 23.85 5.87 -11.97
C GLY A 875 23.42 7.03 -11.07
N PHE A 876 24.25 8.07 -11.06
CA PHE A 876 23.96 9.36 -10.43
C PHE A 876 24.02 10.49 -11.46
N ASN A 877 23.08 11.43 -11.39
CA ASN A 877 23.01 12.59 -12.28
C ASN A 877 22.57 13.84 -11.53
N ALA A 878 23.18 14.99 -11.84
CA ALA A 878 22.90 16.26 -11.14
C ALA A 878 21.43 16.72 -11.20
N ARG A 879 20.68 16.36 -12.25
CA ARG A 879 19.25 16.68 -12.36
C ARG A 879 18.37 15.56 -11.85
N ALA A 880 18.57 14.33 -12.34
CA ALA A 880 17.72 13.19 -12.01
C ALA A 880 17.93 12.62 -10.60
N GLY A 881 19.13 12.79 -10.03
CA GLY A 881 19.57 12.01 -8.89
C GLY A 881 19.89 10.58 -9.31
N VAL A 882 19.25 9.60 -8.67
CA VAL A 882 19.39 8.17 -8.97
C VAL A 882 18.80 7.81 -10.34
N ILE A 883 19.54 6.99 -11.10
CA ILE A 883 19.09 6.43 -12.38
C ILE A 883 19.31 4.92 -12.35
N ILE A 884 18.28 4.15 -12.66
CA ILE A 884 18.38 2.71 -12.91
C ILE A 884 18.50 2.49 -14.42
N SER A 885 19.47 1.69 -14.86
CA SER A 885 19.63 1.37 -16.27
C SER A 885 19.91 -0.11 -16.51
N THR A 886 19.60 -0.58 -17.72
CA THR A 886 19.89 -1.94 -18.22
C THR A 886 19.35 -3.06 -17.33
N ALA A 887 18.24 -2.82 -16.63
CA ALA A 887 17.66 -3.80 -15.74
C ALA A 887 17.16 -5.00 -16.52
N SER A 888 17.69 -6.16 -16.14
CA SER A 888 17.43 -7.44 -16.78
C SER A 888 17.24 -8.50 -15.70
N VAL A 889 16.30 -9.41 -15.95
CA VAL A 889 15.98 -10.52 -15.06
C VAL A 889 16.41 -11.84 -15.70
N TYR A 890 17.00 -12.74 -14.92
CA TYR A 890 17.47 -14.05 -15.35
C TYR A 890 16.30 -15.02 -15.43
N ASP A 891 16.06 -15.55 -16.62
CA ASP A 891 15.10 -16.61 -16.86
C ASP A 891 15.83 -17.96 -16.73
N ALA A 892 15.56 -18.69 -15.65
CA ALA A 892 16.20 -19.96 -15.37
C ALA A 892 15.89 -21.05 -16.40
N LYS A 893 14.73 -20.98 -17.07
CA LYS A 893 14.34 -21.95 -18.10
C LYS A 893 15.05 -21.66 -19.42
N GLN A 894 15.13 -20.38 -19.80
CA GLN A 894 15.85 -19.95 -21.01
C GLN A 894 17.36 -19.80 -20.80
N LYS A 895 17.83 -19.89 -19.56
CA LYS A 895 19.23 -19.76 -19.13
C LYS A 895 19.90 -18.45 -19.59
N ARG A 896 19.14 -17.35 -19.68
CA ARG A 896 19.64 -16.04 -20.12
C ARG A 896 19.02 -14.90 -19.33
N PHE A 897 19.73 -13.76 -19.26
CA PHE A 897 19.13 -12.51 -18.84
C PHE A 897 18.24 -11.95 -19.95
N ARG A 898 17.05 -11.51 -19.57
CA ARG A 898 16.04 -10.91 -20.44
C ARG A 898 15.86 -9.46 -20.05
N ARG A 899 15.82 -8.57 -21.03
CA ARG A 899 15.75 -7.12 -20.80
C ARG A 899 14.35 -6.71 -20.38
N VAL A 900 14.28 -5.74 -19.47
CA VAL A 900 13.03 -5.19 -18.92
C VAL A 900 13.01 -3.68 -19.10
N LEU A 901 14.04 -2.99 -18.63
CA LEU A 901 14.11 -1.54 -18.57
C LEU A 901 15.51 -1.09 -19.00
N TYR A 902 15.60 -0.30 -20.08
CA TYR A 902 16.86 0.32 -20.48
C TYR A 902 17.23 1.46 -19.55
N ARG A 903 16.27 2.32 -19.16
CA ARG A 903 16.51 3.45 -18.25
C ARG A 903 15.25 3.91 -17.50
N GLY A 904 15.36 4.06 -16.19
CA GLY A 904 14.35 4.58 -15.28
C GLY A 904 14.88 5.70 -14.38
N HIS A 905 14.15 6.80 -14.23
CA HIS A 905 14.45 7.89 -13.29
C HIS A 905 13.25 8.85 -13.13
N VAL A 906 13.25 9.68 -12.07
CA VAL A 906 12.34 10.82 -11.99
C VAL A 906 12.76 11.85 -13.05
N SER A 907 11.79 12.36 -13.79
CA SER A 907 11.97 13.25 -14.93
C SER A 907 11.69 14.71 -14.58
N GLU A 908 10.62 14.95 -13.82
CA GLU A 908 10.30 16.26 -13.25
C GLU A 908 9.41 16.10 -12.00
N THR A 909 9.48 17.07 -11.10
CA THR A 909 8.58 17.19 -9.94
C THR A 909 7.96 18.58 -9.92
N PHE A 910 6.64 18.66 -10.03
CA PHE A 910 5.90 19.92 -10.03
C PHE A 910 5.15 20.14 -8.71
N VAL A 911 5.39 21.28 -8.06
CA VAL A 911 4.85 21.62 -6.72
C VAL A 911 4.16 22.98 -6.74
N PRO A 912 2.85 23.04 -7.03
CA PRO A 912 2.08 24.28 -6.98
C PRO A 912 1.45 24.53 -5.60
N TYR A 913 1.71 25.70 -5.02
CA TYR A 913 0.99 26.19 -3.85
C TYR A 913 -0.29 26.95 -4.24
N MET A 914 -1.36 26.77 -3.46
CA MET A 914 -2.73 27.22 -3.79
C MET A 914 -3.12 28.58 -3.22
N ASP A 915 -2.15 29.46 -3.02
CA ASP A 915 -2.39 30.85 -2.61
C ASP A 915 -2.15 31.81 -3.80
N PRO A 916 -3.22 32.40 -4.39
CA PRO A 916 -3.11 33.28 -5.53
C PRO A 916 -2.70 34.72 -5.16
N THR A 917 -2.43 35.05 -3.90
CA THR A 917 -2.08 36.44 -3.51
C THR A 917 -0.74 36.89 -4.11
N SER A 918 -0.52 38.20 -4.24
CA SER A 918 0.68 38.77 -4.87
C SER A 918 2.01 38.30 -4.28
N GLU A 919 1.98 37.96 -2.99
CA GLU A 919 3.11 37.49 -2.19
C GLU A 919 3.35 35.98 -2.34
N TRP A 920 2.42 35.24 -2.94
CA TRP A 920 2.42 33.77 -2.99
C TRP A 920 2.28 33.14 -4.38
N TYR A 921 1.58 33.79 -5.32
CA TYR A 921 1.13 33.20 -6.59
C TYR A 921 2.20 32.48 -7.42
N PHE A 922 3.48 32.86 -7.24
CA PHE A 922 4.63 32.40 -8.01
C PHE A 922 5.26 31.10 -7.52
N ARG A 923 4.85 30.59 -6.35
CA ARG A 923 5.34 29.33 -5.76
C ARG A 923 4.74 28.12 -6.49
N THR A 924 5.27 27.88 -7.69
CA THR A 924 4.88 26.80 -8.58
C THR A 924 6.14 26.14 -9.13
N PHE A 925 6.81 25.41 -8.26
CA PHE A 925 8.18 24.95 -8.45
C PHE A 925 8.24 23.76 -9.40
N MET A 926 9.30 23.73 -10.23
CA MET A 926 9.69 22.56 -11.01
C MET A 926 11.00 22.04 -10.43
N ASP A 927 10.92 21.30 -9.33
CA ASP A 927 12.03 21.04 -8.41
C ASP A 927 13.25 20.45 -9.11
N MET A 928 13.05 19.55 -10.08
CA MET A 928 14.18 18.96 -10.81
C MET A 928 14.73 19.88 -11.87
N GLY A 929 13.86 20.56 -12.61
CA GLY A 929 14.27 21.47 -13.68
C GLY A 929 14.88 22.78 -13.20
N GLU A 930 14.52 23.23 -12.00
CA GLU A 930 14.94 24.51 -11.42
C GLU A 930 16.08 24.37 -10.40
N TYR A 931 16.08 23.30 -9.59
CA TYR A 931 17.09 23.03 -8.55
C TYR A 931 17.93 21.78 -8.84
N GLY A 932 17.26 20.67 -9.21
CA GLY A 932 17.88 19.38 -9.57
C GLY A 932 18.05 18.44 -8.37
N PHE A 933 17.42 17.26 -8.42
CA PHE A 933 17.46 16.29 -7.33
C PHE A 933 18.85 15.77 -7.00
N GLY A 934 19.74 15.63 -7.99
CA GLY A 934 21.13 15.26 -7.74
C GLY A 934 21.92 16.38 -7.05
N ARG A 935 21.63 17.65 -7.37
CA ARG A 935 22.21 18.82 -6.67
C ARG A 935 21.68 18.96 -5.26
N SER A 936 20.42 18.60 -5.06
CA SER A 936 19.71 18.55 -3.79
C SER A 936 19.89 17.22 -3.03
N ALA A 937 20.77 16.33 -3.48
CA ALA A 937 20.98 15.04 -2.85
C ALA A 937 21.64 15.19 -1.48
N ASP A 938 21.05 14.53 -0.49
CA ASP A 938 21.56 14.50 0.87
C ASP A 938 22.65 13.44 1.06
N THR A 939 23.50 13.69 2.06
CA THR A 939 24.34 12.65 2.64
C THR A 939 23.46 11.75 3.51
N LEU A 940 23.31 10.47 3.16
CA LEU A 940 22.46 9.54 3.92
C LEU A 940 23.10 9.17 5.26
N GLU A 941 22.29 9.20 6.32
CA GLU A 941 22.68 8.87 7.70
C GLU A 941 22.51 7.36 7.98
N PRO A 942 23.60 6.62 8.26
CA PRO A 942 23.51 5.19 8.54
C PRO A 942 22.64 4.88 9.74
N LEU A 943 21.85 3.80 9.64
CA LEU A 943 20.89 3.32 10.63
C LEU A 943 19.67 4.24 10.86
N ALA A 944 19.64 5.43 10.29
CA ALA A 944 18.49 6.34 10.31
C ALA A 944 17.78 6.37 8.95
N ASP A 945 18.51 6.72 7.88
CA ASP A 945 17.97 6.75 6.52
C ASP A 945 18.06 5.38 5.82
N CYS A 946 19.06 4.58 6.18
CA CYS A 946 19.33 3.28 5.58
C CYS A 946 19.71 2.22 6.63
N PRO A 947 19.27 0.97 6.48
CA PRO A 947 19.56 -0.10 7.44
C PRO A 947 21.04 -0.48 7.48
N GLY A 948 21.43 -1.24 8.51
CA GLY A 948 22.83 -1.60 8.76
C GLY A 948 23.49 -2.48 7.68
N ASN A 949 22.68 -3.16 6.86
CA ASN A 949 23.15 -3.97 5.72
C ASN A 949 23.32 -3.16 4.41
N ALA A 950 23.22 -1.83 4.46
CA ALA A 950 23.33 -0.98 3.29
C ALA A 950 24.76 -0.74 2.80
N VAL A 951 24.92 -0.68 1.48
CA VAL A 951 26.11 -0.23 0.77
C VAL A 951 25.87 1.16 0.22
N TYR A 952 26.83 2.05 0.40
CA TYR A 952 26.69 3.43 -0.03
C TYR A 952 27.48 3.70 -1.31
N MET A 953 26.93 4.54 -2.17
CA MET A 953 27.58 5.08 -3.34
C MET A 953 27.63 6.60 -3.25
N ASP A 954 28.78 7.17 -3.61
CA ASP A 954 28.95 8.61 -3.66
C ASP A 954 28.41 9.18 -4.98
N GLY A 955 27.82 10.37 -4.90
CA GLY A 955 27.39 11.15 -6.06
C GLY A 955 28.50 12.11 -6.52
N TYR A 956 28.67 12.29 -7.83
CA TYR A 956 29.60 13.26 -8.40
C TYR A 956 28.90 14.14 -9.43
N MET A 957 29.14 15.45 -9.37
CA MET A 957 28.59 16.43 -10.29
C MET A 957 29.55 17.60 -10.51
N ALA A 958 29.27 18.48 -11.47
CA ALA A 958 30.03 19.71 -11.66
C ALA A 958 29.41 20.86 -10.84
N GLY A 959 30.25 21.59 -10.11
CA GLY A 959 29.90 22.84 -9.44
C GLY A 959 29.75 23.99 -10.42
N ALA A 960 29.37 25.17 -9.91
CA ALA A 960 29.15 26.38 -10.71
C ALA A 960 30.42 26.87 -11.44
N ASP A 961 31.59 26.57 -10.89
CA ASP A 961 32.91 26.87 -11.46
C ASP A 961 33.44 25.76 -12.38
N GLY A 962 32.64 24.71 -12.62
CA GLY A 962 33.03 23.55 -13.41
C GLY A 962 33.89 22.52 -12.67
N ARG A 963 34.25 22.74 -11.39
CA ARG A 963 35.01 21.77 -10.59
C ARG A 963 34.12 20.62 -10.12
N PRO A 964 34.65 19.39 -9.98
CA PRO A 964 33.88 18.27 -9.46
C PRO A 964 33.46 18.51 -8.00
N GLN A 965 32.21 18.24 -7.70
CA GLN A 965 31.60 18.22 -6.37
C GLN A 965 31.17 16.79 -6.04
N LYS A 966 31.49 16.35 -4.82
CA LYS A 966 31.17 15.03 -4.30
C LYS A 966 30.06 15.13 -3.26
N VAL A 967 29.08 14.24 -3.35
CA VAL A 967 28.09 13.97 -2.30
C VAL A 967 28.41 12.60 -1.71
N ASP A 968 28.97 12.59 -0.51
CA ASP A 968 29.25 11.33 0.19
C ASP A 968 27.94 10.60 0.49
N ARG A 969 27.91 9.27 0.30
CA ARG A 969 26.74 8.43 0.62
C ARG A 969 25.42 8.93 0.02
N ALA A 970 25.44 9.38 -1.23
CA ALA A 970 24.26 9.91 -1.91
C ALA A 970 23.19 8.84 -2.16
N ILE A 971 23.60 7.59 -2.42
CA ILE A 971 22.71 6.46 -2.68
C ILE A 971 23.05 5.34 -1.70
N CYS A 972 22.04 4.65 -1.16
CA CYS A 972 22.25 3.41 -0.42
C CYS A 972 21.52 2.24 -1.10
N ILE A 973 22.13 1.05 -1.05
CA ILE A 973 21.63 -0.19 -1.66
C ILE A 973 21.60 -1.26 -0.58
N PHE A 974 20.45 -1.89 -0.35
CA PHE A 974 20.28 -2.85 0.74
C PHE A 974 19.20 -3.90 0.44
N GLU A 975 19.27 -5.03 1.13
CA GLU A 975 18.19 -6.03 1.13
C GLU A 975 17.17 -5.67 2.21
N ARG A 976 15.90 -5.57 1.83
CA ARG A 976 14.78 -5.30 2.76
C ARG A 976 14.11 -6.61 3.13
N HIS A 977 14.00 -6.84 4.44
CA HIS A 977 13.36 -8.00 5.06
C HIS A 977 12.18 -7.52 5.91
N SER A 978 11.05 -7.20 5.28
CA SER A 978 9.85 -6.66 5.93
C SER A 978 8.99 -7.73 6.63
N GLY A 979 9.34 -9.00 6.47
CA GLY A 979 8.50 -10.13 6.86
C GLY A 979 7.38 -10.40 5.85
N ASP A 980 7.39 -9.79 4.67
CA ASP A 980 6.39 -10.06 3.63
C ASP A 980 6.59 -11.44 3.01
N VAL A 981 5.55 -11.98 2.38
CA VAL A 981 5.53 -13.32 1.80
C VAL A 981 5.54 -13.23 0.29
N ALA A 982 6.54 -13.83 -0.38
CA ALA A 982 6.67 -13.80 -1.84
C ALA A 982 5.62 -14.70 -2.50
N TRP A 983 5.37 -15.86 -1.91
CA TRP A 983 4.22 -16.71 -2.20
C TRP A 983 3.97 -17.68 -1.05
N ARG A 984 2.73 -18.13 -0.89
CA ARG A 984 2.38 -19.24 0.00
C ARG A 984 1.19 -20.00 -0.52
N HIS A 985 1.10 -21.27 -0.11
CA HIS A 985 -0.12 -22.04 -0.28
C HIS A 985 -0.29 -23.08 0.82
N THR A 986 -1.53 -23.19 1.32
CA THR A 986 -1.98 -24.32 2.13
C THR A 986 -2.98 -25.17 1.36
N GLU A 987 -2.55 -26.35 0.95
CA GLU A 987 -3.41 -27.32 0.29
C GLU A 987 -4.10 -28.20 1.34
N ILE A 988 -5.43 -28.13 1.37
CA ILE A 988 -6.33 -28.85 2.28
C ILE A 988 -7.24 -29.86 1.59
N GLY A 989 -7.34 -29.81 0.25
CA GLY A 989 -8.20 -30.70 -0.53
C GLY A 989 -7.61 -32.09 -0.74
N VAL A 990 -6.32 -32.32 -0.47
CA VAL A 990 -5.71 -33.66 -0.55
C VAL A 990 -6.18 -34.53 0.63
N PRO A 991 -6.87 -35.66 0.39
CA PRO A 991 -7.43 -36.47 1.47
C PRO A 991 -6.40 -36.89 2.53
N GLY A 992 -6.72 -36.59 3.80
CA GLY A 992 -5.91 -36.96 4.96
C GLY A 992 -4.54 -36.25 5.08
N ARG A 993 -4.30 -35.18 4.30
CA ARG A 993 -3.02 -34.46 4.32
C ARG A 993 -3.24 -32.94 4.23
N THR A 994 -2.57 -32.20 5.11
CA THR A 994 -2.41 -30.74 4.96
C THR A 994 -0.98 -30.46 4.49
N ILE A 995 -0.84 -29.80 3.34
CA ILE A 995 0.48 -29.46 2.78
C ILE A 995 0.65 -27.94 2.85
N ARG A 996 1.69 -27.49 3.54
CA ARG A 996 1.99 -26.06 3.74
C ARG A 996 3.34 -25.72 3.11
N ARG A 997 3.38 -24.67 2.29
CA ARG A 997 4.62 -24.12 1.72
C ARG A 997 4.53 -22.60 1.69
N VAL A 998 5.62 -21.95 2.06
CA VAL A 998 5.75 -20.50 2.17
C VAL A 998 7.15 -20.13 1.70
N GLU A 999 7.26 -19.08 0.91
CA GLU A 999 8.54 -18.46 0.53
C GLU A 999 8.52 -17.00 1.00
N PRO A 1000 9.49 -16.56 1.82
CA PRO A 1000 9.56 -15.17 2.28
C PRO A 1000 9.95 -14.24 1.12
N GLU A 1001 9.43 -13.02 1.13
CA GLU A 1001 9.85 -11.96 0.21
C GLU A 1001 11.11 -11.27 0.74
N VAL A 1002 12.09 -11.12 -0.14
CA VAL A 1002 13.27 -10.30 0.08
C VAL A 1002 13.39 -9.38 -1.14
N ASN A 1003 13.42 -8.07 -0.91
CA ASN A 1003 13.58 -7.08 -1.97
C ASN A 1003 14.99 -6.49 -1.91
N LEU A 1004 15.56 -6.13 -3.07
CA LEU A 1004 16.72 -5.23 -3.10
C LEU A 1004 16.27 -3.81 -3.36
N VAL A 1005 16.60 -2.89 -2.46
CA VAL A 1005 16.23 -1.48 -2.51
C VAL A 1005 17.43 -0.63 -2.93
N VAL A 1006 17.22 0.29 -3.86
CA VAL A 1006 18.14 1.40 -4.18
C VAL A 1006 17.46 2.69 -3.77
N ARG A 1007 18.00 3.38 -2.75
CA ARG A 1007 17.43 4.58 -2.15
C ARG A 1007 18.29 5.80 -2.36
N MET A 1008 17.66 6.94 -2.64
CA MET A 1008 18.24 8.28 -2.57
C MET A 1008 17.29 9.22 -1.85
N VAL A 1009 17.81 10.21 -1.13
CA VAL A 1009 17.00 11.30 -0.57
C VAL A 1009 17.46 12.64 -1.14
N ALA A 1010 16.49 13.49 -1.51
CA ALA A 1010 16.75 14.85 -1.97
C ALA A 1010 15.91 15.86 -1.17
N THR A 1011 16.55 16.92 -0.66
CA THR A 1011 15.88 18.04 0.01
C THR A 1011 15.80 19.24 -0.93
N VAL A 1012 14.59 19.70 -1.22
CA VAL A 1012 14.35 20.91 -2.01
C VAL A 1012 13.55 21.89 -1.16
N GLY A 1013 14.22 22.94 -0.70
CA GLY A 1013 13.63 23.91 0.21
C GLY A 1013 13.14 23.26 1.50
N ASN A 1014 11.81 23.19 1.66
CA ASN A 1014 11.16 22.69 2.86
C ASN A 1014 10.78 21.19 2.80
N TYR A 1015 10.87 20.55 1.62
CA TYR A 1015 10.45 19.16 1.41
C TYR A 1015 11.62 18.20 1.20
N ASP A 1016 11.45 16.97 1.70
CA ASP A 1016 12.35 15.84 1.56
C ASP A 1016 11.69 14.71 0.77
N TYR A 1017 12.33 14.29 -0.32
CA TYR A 1017 11.86 13.22 -1.21
C TYR A 1017 12.69 11.96 -1.02
N VAL A 1018 12.09 10.91 -0.45
CA VAL A 1018 12.70 9.57 -0.29
C VAL A 1018 12.36 8.74 -1.52
N LEU A 1019 13.33 8.46 -2.40
CA LEU A 1019 13.13 7.80 -3.68
C LEU A 1019 13.64 6.36 -3.63
N ASP A 1020 12.73 5.40 -3.73
CA ASP A 1020 13.04 3.96 -3.65
C ASP A 1020 12.76 3.24 -4.98
N TRP A 1021 13.75 2.45 -5.41
CA TRP A 1021 13.59 1.43 -6.46
C TRP A 1021 13.79 0.05 -5.83
N GLU A 1022 12.75 -0.77 -5.84
CA GLU A 1022 12.77 -2.10 -5.22
C GLU A 1022 12.65 -3.19 -6.28
N PHE A 1023 13.62 -4.10 -6.32
CA PHE A 1023 13.63 -5.26 -7.19
C PHE A 1023 13.16 -6.48 -6.41
N GLN A 1024 12.22 -7.23 -6.96
CA GLN A 1024 11.65 -8.44 -6.35
C GLN A 1024 12.05 -9.69 -7.12
N GLN A 1025 12.19 -10.83 -6.43
CA GLN A 1025 12.58 -12.08 -7.08
C GLN A 1025 11.55 -12.58 -8.10
N SER A 1026 10.30 -12.13 -7.98
CA SER A 1026 9.21 -12.38 -8.94
C SER A 1026 9.47 -11.76 -10.33
N GLY A 1027 10.52 -10.95 -10.49
CA GLY A 1027 10.78 -10.19 -11.71
C GLY A 1027 10.05 -8.85 -11.76
N SER A 1028 9.43 -8.45 -10.64
CA SER A 1028 8.77 -7.15 -10.50
C SER A 1028 9.73 -6.05 -10.04
N ILE A 1029 9.43 -4.80 -10.42
CA ILE A 1029 10.10 -3.58 -9.93
C ILE A 1029 9.02 -2.71 -9.27
N LYS A 1030 9.12 -2.45 -7.97
CA LYS A 1030 8.30 -1.44 -7.28
C LYS A 1030 9.08 -0.12 -7.25
N VAL A 1031 8.39 0.97 -7.54
CA VAL A 1031 8.97 2.32 -7.53
C VAL A 1031 8.10 3.17 -6.62
N GLY A 1032 8.70 3.71 -5.56
CA GLY A 1032 8.00 4.46 -4.52
C GLY A 1032 8.63 5.82 -4.27
N VAL A 1033 7.82 6.72 -3.69
CA VAL A 1033 8.28 7.98 -3.11
C VAL A 1033 7.66 8.17 -1.72
N GLY A 1034 8.50 8.55 -0.76
CA GLY A 1034 8.09 9.11 0.53
C GLY A 1034 8.26 10.63 0.54
N LEU A 1035 7.24 11.37 0.99
CA LEU A 1035 7.27 12.82 1.20
C LEU A 1035 7.28 13.13 2.70
N THR A 1036 8.29 13.86 3.17
CA THR A 1036 8.44 14.34 4.55
C THR A 1036 9.04 15.76 4.52
N GLY A 1037 9.29 16.36 5.68
CA GLY A 1037 10.00 17.63 5.82
C GLY A 1037 9.24 18.61 6.70
N VAL A 1038 9.36 19.90 6.43
CA VAL A 1038 8.65 20.97 7.12
C VAL A 1038 7.71 21.70 6.15
N LEU A 1039 6.59 22.23 6.63
CA LEU A 1039 5.63 22.91 5.75
C LEU A 1039 6.09 24.33 5.43
N GLU A 1040 5.86 24.79 4.19
CA GLU A 1040 5.95 26.21 3.89
C GLU A 1040 4.68 26.94 4.39
N MET A 1041 4.86 27.92 5.28
CA MET A 1041 3.75 28.55 6.01
C MET A 1041 3.62 30.04 5.70
N LYS A 1042 2.40 30.54 5.90
CA LYS A 1042 2.02 31.95 5.79
C LYS A 1042 1.69 32.52 7.16
N ALA A 1043 2.29 33.67 7.48
CA ALA A 1043 1.91 34.42 8.68
C ALA A 1043 0.49 34.99 8.54
N THR A 1044 -0.26 34.91 9.62
CA THR A 1044 -1.59 35.49 9.80
C THR A 1044 -1.69 36.18 11.17
N SER A 1045 -2.85 36.75 11.46
CA SER A 1045 -3.22 37.27 12.79
C SER A 1045 -4.22 36.35 13.52
N TYR A 1046 -4.55 35.21 12.92
CA TYR A 1046 -5.47 34.24 13.50
C TYR A 1046 -4.73 33.34 14.49
N THR A 1047 -5.33 33.19 15.66
CA THR A 1047 -4.90 32.25 16.71
C THR A 1047 -5.90 31.12 16.91
N ASN A 1048 -7.09 31.25 16.29
CA ASN A 1048 -8.13 30.23 16.32
C ASN A 1048 -8.96 30.25 15.01
N THR A 1049 -9.45 29.10 14.57
CA THR A 1049 -10.26 28.95 13.35
C THR A 1049 -11.55 29.78 13.39
N ASP A 1050 -12.13 30.00 14.57
CA ASP A 1050 -13.33 30.82 14.75
C ASP A 1050 -13.09 32.30 14.40
N GLN A 1051 -11.83 32.73 14.27
CA GLN A 1051 -11.45 34.10 13.88
C GLN A 1051 -11.37 34.28 12.35
N ILE A 1052 -11.42 33.18 11.59
CA ILE A 1052 -11.32 33.22 10.13
C ILE A 1052 -12.62 33.81 9.56
N ARG A 1053 -12.49 34.95 8.87
CA ARG A 1053 -13.62 35.74 8.31
C ARG A 1053 -13.46 36.05 6.82
N LYS A 1054 -12.36 35.61 6.21
CA LYS A 1054 -11.99 35.81 4.79
C LYS A 1054 -11.43 34.52 4.24
N ASP A 1055 -11.31 34.42 2.92
CA ASP A 1055 -10.69 33.28 2.26
C ASP A 1055 -9.25 33.06 2.79
N VAL A 1056 -9.03 31.86 3.34
CA VAL A 1056 -7.72 31.35 3.75
C VAL A 1056 -7.37 30.19 2.82
N PHE A 1057 -6.17 30.22 2.25
CA PHE A 1057 -5.73 29.27 1.22
C PHE A 1057 -5.03 28.03 1.82
N GLY A 1058 -5.47 27.60 3.01
CA GLY A 1058 -4.78 26.55 3.78
C GLY A 1058 -5.38 26.34 5.17
N THR A 1059 -4.68 25.55 6.00
CA THR A 1059 -5.11 25.16 7.35
C THR A 1059 -4.36 25.97 8.41
N LEU A 1060 -5.08 26.49 9.43
CA LEU A 1060 -4.46 27.09 10.60
C LEU A 1060 -3.88 25.98 11.50
N LEU A 1061 -2.56 25.91 11.61
CA LEU A 1061 -1.88 24.82 12.35
C LEU A 1061 -1.48 25.21 13.77
N ALA A 1062 -1.10 26.46 13.95
CA ALA A 1062 -0.70 27.04 15.24
C ALA A 1062 -0.95 28.55 15.23
N ASP A 1063 -0.75 29.19 16.39
CA ASP A 1063 -0.93 30.62 16.59
C ASP A 1063 -0.18 31.41 15.49
N ASP A 1064 -0.91 32.26 14.76
CA ASP A 1064 -0.39 33.13 13.71
C ASP A 1064 0.15 32.44 12.43
N ILE A 1065 -0.06 31.13 12.22
CA ILE A 1065 0.40 30.42 11.01
C ILE A 1065 -0.64 29.54 10.31
N VAL A 1066 -0.75 29.77 9.00
CA VAL A 1066 -1.49 28.95 8.05
C VAL A 1066 -0.51 28.17 7.17
N ALA A 1067 -0.64 26.85 7.13
CA ALA A 1067 0.05 26.04 6.13
C ALA A 1067 -0.77 26.01 4.84
N VAL A 1068 -0.16 26.38 3.73
CA VAL A 1068 -0.85 26.58 2.45
C VAL A 1068 -1.08 25.24 1.76
N ASN A 1069 -2.30 25.03 1.24
CA ASN A 1069 -2.66 23.88 0.43
C ASN A 1069 -1.76 23.78 -0.81
N HIS A 1070 -1.31 22.59 -1.17
CA HIS A 1070 -0.44 22.40 -2.33
C HIS A 1070 -0.48 20.97 -2.87
N ASP A 1071 0.12 20.77 -4.03
CA ASP A 1071 0.24 19.46 -4.67
C ASP A 1071 1.69 19.05 -4.88
N HIS A 1072 1.93 17.76 -5.05
CA HIS A 1072 3.19 17.20 -5.55
C HIS A 1072 2.90 16.30 -6.74
N PHE A 1073 3.55 16.52 -7.89
CA PHE A 1073 3.43 15.66 -9.08
C PHE A 1073 4.81 15.18 -9.54
N LEU A 1074 5.12 13.91 -9.32
CA LEU A 1074 6.40 13.29 -9.68
C LEU A 1074 6.23 12.46 -10.93
N THR A 1075 6.81 12.92 -12.05
CA THR A 1075 6.74 12.22 -13.34
C THR A 1075 7.99 11.38 -13.57
N TYR A 1076 7.83 10.07 -13.73
CA TYR A 1076 8.92 9.12 -14.02
C TYR A 1076 9.10 8.91 -15.52
N TYR A 1077 10.35 8.84 -15.97
CA TYR A 1077 10.75 8.39 -17.30
C TYR A 1077 11.10 6.91 -17.24
N LEU A 1078 10.40 6.06 -18.00
CA LEU A 1078 10.58 4.60 -18.03
C LEU A 1078 10.74 4.12 -19.48
N ASP A 1079 11.99 3.96 -19.89
CA ASP A 1079 12.37 3.42 -21.21
C ASP A 1079 12.41 1.91 -21.12
N LEU A 1080 11.28 1.30 -21.48
CA LEU A 1080 11.02 -0.13 -21.34
C LEU A 1080 11.48 -0.86 -22.59
N ASP A 1081 12.27 -1.89 -22.34
CA ASP A 1081 13.07 -2.59 -23.35
C ASP A 1081 12.73 -4.08 -23.29
N VAL A 1082 11.43 -4.39 -23.18
CA VAL A 1082 10.89 -5.71 -22.83
C VAL A 1082 11.29 -6.71 -23.90
N ASP A 1083 12.26 -7.56 -23.57
CA ASP A 1083 12.87 -8.54 -24.47
C ASP A 1083 13.37 -7.94 -25.82
N GLY A 1084 13.75 -6.65 -25.80
CA GLY A 1084 14.20 -5.87 -26.96
C GLY A 1084 13.45 -4.55 -27.13
N MET A 1085 13.89 -3.74 -28.09
CA MET A 1085 13.38 -2.38 -28.32
C MET A 1085 12.03 -2.35 -29.06
N ASP A 1086 11.63 -3.41 -29.76
CA ASP A 1086 10.38 -3.40 -30.54
C ASP A 1086 9.18 -3.73 -29.65
N ASN A 1087 8.64 -2.71 -28.97
CA ASN A 1087 7.56 -2.83 -27.99
C ASN A 1087 6.29 -2.11 -28.45
N SER A 1088 5.17 -2.47 -27.84
CA SER A 1088 3.86 -1.86 -28.10
C SER A 1088 3.13 -1.64 -26.78
N PHE A 1089 2.39 -0.53 -26.68
CA PHE A 1089 1.52 -0.29 -25.55
C PHE A 1089 0.11 -0.85 -25.82
N ILE A 1090 -0.42 -1.65 -24.88
CA ILE A 1090 -1.77 -2.20 -24.91
C ILE A 1090 -2.54 -1.69 -23.69
N LYS A 1091 -3.72 -1.13 -23.95
CA LYS A 1091 -4.74 -0.85 -22.93
C LYS A 1091 -5.78 -1.96 -22.97
N ALA A 1092 -5.82 -2.80 -21.94
CA ALA A 1092 -6.80 -3.85 -21.78
C ALA A 1092 -7.98 -3.33 -20.95
N LYS A 1093 -9.08 -2.96 -21.61
CA LYS A 1093 -10.26 -2.42 -20.93
C LYS A 1093 -11.11 -3.55 -20.39
N LEU A 1094 -11.48 -3.48 -19.12
CA LEU A 1094 -12.46 -4.39 -18.53
C LEU A 1094 -13.84 -3.75 -18.69
N GLY A 1095 -14.80 -4.53 -19.19
CA GLY A 1095 -16.13 -4.02 -19.47
C GLY A 1095 -17.22 -5.05 -19.21
N THR A 1096 -18.27 -4.59 -18.54
CA THR A 1096 -19.49 -5.36 -18.28
C THR A 1096 -20.22 -5.70 -19.57
N ARG A 1097 -20.69 -6.94 -19.68
CA ARG A 1097 -21.54 -7.44 -20.76
C ARG A 1097 -22.80 -8.07 -20.18
N LYS A 1098 -23.94 -7.84 -20.84
CA LYS A 1098 -25.21 -8.51 -20.52
C LYS A 1098 -25.25 -9.87 -21.21
N THR A 1099 -25.73 -10.91 -20.51
CA THR A 1099 -25.85 -12.26 -21.09
C THR A 1099 -26.81 -12.29 -22.28
N THR A 1100 -27.87 -11.49 -22.25
CA THR A 1100 -28.82 -11.32 -23.36
C THR A 1100 -28.19 -10.77 -24.64
N SER A 1101 -27.12 -9.96 -24.53
CA SER A 1101 -26.44 -9.36 -25.68
C SER A 1101 -25.55 -10.33 -26.46
N VAL A 1102 -25.24 -11.50 -25.89
CA VAL A 1102 -24.33 -12.51 -26.45
C VAL A 1102 -25.03 -13.85 -26.73
N GLY A 1103 -26.35 -13.95 -26.50
CA GLY A 1103 -27.15 -15.14 -26.83
C GLY A 1103 -26.87 -16.39 -26.00
N ILE A 1104 -26.15 -16.25 -24.87
CA ILE A 1104 -25.76 -17.35 -24.00
C ILE A 1104 -26.88 -17.66 -23.01
N LYS A 1105 -27.29 -18.94 -22.93
CA LYS A 1105 -28.21 -19.43 -21.89
C LYS A 1105 -27.44 -19.63 -20.59
N SER A 1106 -27.57 -18.68 -19.66
CA SER A 1106 -27.02 -18.75 -18.30
C SER A 1106 -28.02 -18.13 -17.32
N PRO A 1107 -28.13 -18.61 -16.07
CA PRO A 1107 -28.93 -17.94 -15.05
C PRO A 1107 -28.41 -16.54 -14.71
N ARG A 1108 -27.10 -16.29 -14.88
CA ARG A 1108 -26.47 -14.99 -14.68
C ARG A 1108 -27.03 -13.92 -15.62
N LYS A 1109 -27.04 -12.66 -15.16
CA LYS A 1109 -27.49 -11.51 -15.97
C LYS A 1109 -26.33 -10.78 -16.65
N SER A 1110 -25.12 -10.91 -16.11
CA SER A 1110 -23.93 -10.22 -16.59
C SER A 1110 -22.64 -10.95 -16.23
N TYR A 1111 -21.59 -10.54 -16.91
CA TYR A 1111 -20.20 -10.87 -16.63
C TYR A 1111 -19.34 -9.70 -17.13
N TRP A 1112 -18.03 -9.73 -16.89
CA TRP A 1112 -17.13 -8.81 -17.57
C TRP A 1112 -16.12 -9.54 -18.44
N SER A 1113 -15.72 -8.83 -19.49
CA SER A 1113 -14.76 -9.30 -20.51
C SER A 1113 -13.59 -8.32 -20.63
N VAL A 1114 -12.46 -8.79 -21.16
CA VAL A 1114 -11.28 -7.96 -21.44
C VAL A 1114 -11.21 -7.62 -22.93
N VAL A 1115 -11.19 -6.33 -23.27
CA VAL A 1115 -10.95 -5.85 -24.63
C VAL A 1115 -9.58 -5.21 -24.71
N LYS A 1116 -8.63 -5.89 -25.35
CA LYS A 1116 -7.25 -5.42 -25.56
C LYS A 1116 -7.18 -4.51 -26.79
N LYS A 1117 -6.84 -3.23 -26.58
CA LYS A 1117 -6.55 -2.28 -27.67
C LYS A 1117 -5.09 -1.87 -27.64
N MET A 1118 -4.38 -2.15 -28.73
CA MET A 1118 -3.02 -1.63 -28.96
C MET A 1118 -3.09 -0.15 -29.35
N ALA A 1119 -2.29 0.68 -28.67
CA ALA A 1119 -2.09 2.07 -29.05
C ALA A 1119 -1.11 2.13 -30.22
N LYS A 1120 -1.54 2.73 -31.33
CA LYS A 1120 -0.73 2.89 -32.54
C LYS A 1120 0.07 4.17 -32.54
N THR A 1121 -0.44 5.22 -31.89
CA THR A 1121 0.18 6.54 -31.88
C THR A 1121 0.27 7.13 -30.47
N GLU A 1122 1.13 8.12 -30.27
CA GLU A 1122 1.34 8.76 -28.95
C GLU A 1122 0.03 9.36 -28.39
N ALA A 1123 -0.87 9.89 -29.22
CA ALA A 1123 -2.17 10.36 -28.77
C ALA A 1123 -3.05 9.26 -28.15
N GLU A 1124 -2.97 8.02 -28.67
CA GLU A 1124 -3.67 6.87 -28.07
C GLU A 1124 -3.01 6.40 -26.76
N GLY A 1125 -1.73 6.74 -26.55
CA GLY A 1125 -0.96 6.45 -25.35
C GLY A 1125 -1.11 7.47 -24.20
N ARG A 1126 -1.94 8.51 -24.37
CA ARG A 1126 -2.26 9.49 -23.31
C ARG A 1126 -3.44 9.00 -22.50
N ILE A 1127 -3.19 8.60 -21.26
CA ILE A 1127 -4.21 8.00 -20.42
C ILE A 1127 -4.45 8.84 -19.18
N ARG A 1128 -5.70 9.28 -19.03
CA ARG A 1128 -6.23 9.74 -17.75
C ARG A 1128 -6.81 8.54 -17.03
N LEU A 1129 -6.23 8.20 -15.90
CA LEU A 1129 -6.77 7.17 -15.02
C LEU A 1129 -8.03 7.71 -14.34
N GLY A 1130 -9.04 6.86 -14.21
CA GLY A 1130 -10.35 7.22 -13.68
C GLY A 1130 -11.11 5.95 -13.30
N SER A 1131 -12.42 6.06 -13.05
CA SER A 1131 -13.25 4.95 -12.54
C SER A 1131 -13.40 3.75 -13.49
N LYS A 1132 -12.97 3.85 -14.75
CA LYS A 1132 -13.06 2.73 -15.70
C LYS A 1132 -11.84 1.82 -15.59
N PRO A 1133 -11.99 0.56 -15.17
CA PRO A 1133 -10.87 -0.34 -14.97
C PRO A 1133 -10.17 -0.69 -16.30
N ALA A 1134 -8.85 -0.65 -16.29
CA ALA A 1134 -8.03 -1.09 -17.41
C ALA A 1134 -6.65 -1.56 -16.94
N GLU A 1135 -6.11 -2.58 -17.61
CA GLU A 1135 -4.70 -2.97 -17.46
C GLU A 1135 -3.84 -2.24 -18.50
N LEU A 1136 -2.67 -1.81 -18.07
CA LEU A 1136 -1.73 -1.00 -18.84
C LEU A 1136 -0.49 -1.86 -19.10
N LEU A 1137 -0.29 -2.29 -20.34
CA LEU A 1137 0.70 -3.30 -20.70
C LEU A 1137 1.69 -2.74 -21.72
N VAL A 1138 2.98 -2.97 -21.51
CA VAL A 1138 4.01 -2.83 -22.55
C VAL A 1138 4.44 -4.23 -22.96
N VAL A 1139 4.23 -4.56 -24.22
CA VAL A 1139 4.44 -5.91 -24.76
C VAL A 1139 5.41 -5.90 -25.92
N ASN A 1140 6.18 -6.97 -26.07
CA ASN A 1140 6.94 -7.26 -27.27
C ASN A 1140 6.10 -8.12 -28.21
N THR A 1141 5.56 -7.51 -29.27
CA THR A 1141 4.66 -8.19 -30.21
C THR A 1141 5.36 -9.24 -31.08
N ASN A 1142 6.69 -9.24 -31.11
CA ASN A 1142 7.50 -10.20 -31.86
C ASN A 1142 7.92 -11.40 -31.01
N LYS A 1143 7.57 -11.42 -29.72
CA LYS A 1143 7.87 -12.50 -28.77
C LYS A 1143 6.58 -13.04 -28.19
N LYS A 1144 6.46 -14.36 -28.21
CA LYS A 1144 5.34 -15.07 -27.62
C LYS A 1144 5.85 -16.17 -26.69
N THR A 1145 5.07 -16.46 -25.67
CA THR A 1145 5.26 -17.65 -24.83
C THR A 1145 4.93 -18.91 -25.61
N LYS A 1146 5.22 -20.09 -25.04
CA LYS A 1146 4.89 -21.38 -25.65
C LYS A 1146 3.40 -21.51 -25.98
N THR A 1147 2.53 -20.91 -25.17
CA THR A 1147 1.07 -20.93 -25.38
C THR A 1147 0.58 -19.85 -26.33
N GLY A 1148 1.44 -18.93 -26.78
CA GLY A 1148 1.11 -17.92 -27.78
C GLY A 1148 0.73 -16.55 -27.24
N ASN A 1149 0.84 -16.31 -25.92
CA ASN A 1149 0.63 -14.99 -25.32
C ASN A 1149 1.79 -14.05 -25.64
N TYR A 1150 1.53 -12.75 -25.82
CA TYR A 1150 2.60 -11.76 -25.97
C TYR A 1150 3.37 -11.58 -24.67
N VAL A 1151 4.71 -11.56 -24.77
CA VAL A 1151 5.63 -11.27 -23.67
C VAL A 1151 5.51 -9.80 -23.28
N GLY A 1152 5.30 -9.49 -21.99
CA GLY A 1152 5.09 -8.12 -21.56
C GLY A 1152 5.36 -7.83 -20.09
N TYR A 1153 5.20 -6.55 -19.74
CA TYR A 1153 5.13 -6.03 -18.37
C TYR A 1153 3.87 -5.19 -18.21
N ARG A 1154 3.20 -5.35 -17.06
CA ARG A 1154 2.04 -4.58 -16.62
C ARG A 1154 2.48 -3.47 -15.67
N LEU A 1155 1.96 -2.26 -15.88
CA LEU A 1155 2.03 -1.18 -14.90
C LEU A 1155 0.80 -1.25 -13.98
N ILE A 1156 1.03 -1.48 -12.70
CA ILE A 1156 0.04 -1.41 -11.62
C ILE A 1156 0.18 -0.04 -10.96
N ALA A 1157 -0.83 0.80 -11.15
CA ALA A 1157 -0.87 2.18 -10.69
C ALA A 1157 -1.25 2.30 -9.21
N GLY A 1158 -0.68 3.28 -8.51
CA GLY A 1158 -1.16 3.77 -7.21
C GLY A 1158 -2.41 4.65 -7.33
N GLN A 1159 -2.61 5.57 -6.39
CA GLN A 1159 -3.78 6.46 -6.41
C GLN A 1159 -3.75 7.40 -7.63
N PRO A 1160 -4.82 7.47 -8.45
CA PRO A 1160 -4.84 8.35 -9.60
C PRO A 1160 -5.06 9.81 -9.20
N VAL A 1161 -4.02 10.64 -9.33
CA VAL A 1161 -4.06 12.09 -9.04
C VAL A 1161 -3.77 12.90 -10.30
N TYR A 1162 -4.41 14.06 -10.48
CA TYR A 1162 -4.20 14.96 -11.64
C TYR A 1162 -4.31 16.43 -11.22
N SER A 1163 -3.68 17.33 -11.98
CA SER A 1163 -3.70 18.76 -11.65
C SER A 1163 -5.12 19.35 -11.65
N LEU A 1164 -5.43 20.11 -10.59
CA LEU A 1164 -6.68 20.84 -10.43
C LEU A 1164 -6.57 22.31 -10.84
N LEU A 1165 -5.51 22.71 -11.54
CA LEU A 1165 -5.39 24.04 -12.15
C LEU A 1165 -6.24 24.15 -13.44
N SER A 1166 -6.63 25.35 -13.83
CA SER A 1166 -7.30 25.61 -15.10
C SER A 1166 -6.32 25.51 -16.26
N ASP A 1167 -6.79 25.05 -17.43
CA ASP A 1167 -5.92 24.83 -18.60
C ASP A 1167 -5.24 26.10 -19.10
N ASP A 1168 -5.84 27.26 -18.83
CA ASP A 1168 -5.35 28.57 -19.22
C ASP A 1168 -4.49 29.24 -18.14
N ASP A 1169 -4.34 28.62 -16.96
CA ASP A 1169 -3.43 29.10 -15.91
C ASP A 1169 -1.98 28.91 -16.33
N TYR A 1170 -1.14 29.92 -16.10
CA TYR A 1170 0.24 29.89 -16.58
C TYR A 1170 1.08 28.72 -16.04
N PRO A 1171 0.98 28.34 -14.74
CA PRO A 1171 1.65 27.15 -14.25
C PRO A 1171 1.15 25.88 -14.96
N GLN A 1172 -0.15 25.77 -15.25
CA GLN A 1172 -0.71 24.61 -15.96
C GLN A 1172 -0.26 24.55 -17.43
N ILE A 1173 -0.06 25.70 -18.08
CA ILE A 1173 0.52 25.79 -19.42
C ILE A 1173 1.98 25.30 -19.41
N ARG A 1174 2.76 25.65 -18.38
CA ARG A 1174 4.16 25.22 -18.20
C ARG A 1174 4.35 23.74 -17.92
N VAL A 1175 3.30 23.07 -17.44
CA VAL A 1175 3.36 21.67 -17.00
C VAL A 1175 2.17 20.89 -17.56
N ALA A 1176 1.87 21.04 -18.85
CA ALA A 1176 0.68 20.40 -19.43
C ALA A 1176 0.77 18.86 -19.41
N TYR A 1177 1.95 18.31 -19.17
CA TYR A 1177 2.16 16.88 -18.91
C TYR A 1177 1.44 16.35 -17.66
N THR A 1178 1.11 17.20 -16.68
CA THR A 1178 0.37 16.83 -15.45
C THR A 1178 -1.14 16.62 -15.65
N LYS A 1179 -1.65 16.87 -16.87
CA LYS A 1179 -3.07 16.66 -17.23
C LYS A 1179 -3.45 15.19 -17.38
N TYR A 1180 -2.47 14.32 -17.59
CA TYR A 1180 -2.64 12.88 -17.73
C TYR A 1180 -1.62 12.19 -16.83
N GLN A 1181 -2.03 11.11 -16.17
CA GLN A 1181 -1.12 10.33 -15.32
C GLN A 1181 -0.14 9.51 -16.12
N MET A 1182 -0.52 9.08 -17.33
CA MET A 1182 0.31 8.23 -18.16
C MET A 1182 0.43 8.76 -19.59
N TRP A 1183 1.64 8.72 -20.11
CA TRP A 1183 1.97 9.01 -21.50
C TRP A 1183 2.84 7.89 -22.07
N VAL A 1184 2.72 7.64 -23.37
CA VAL A 1184 3.63 6.75 -24.12
C VAL A 1184 4.12 7.48 -25.36
N THR A 1185 5.44 7.57 -25.50
CA THR A 1185 6.09 8.25 -26.63
C THR A 1185 7.04 7.31 -27.35
N ALA A 1186 7.30 7.57 -28.63
CA ALA A 1186 8.42 6.92 -29.30
C ALA A 1186 9.73 7.43 -28.69
N TYR A 1187 10.71 6.54 -28.49
CA TYR A 1187 12.00 6.93 -27.93
C TYR A 1187 12.68 8.00 -28.77
N ASN A 1188 13.25 8.99 -28.08
CA ASN A 1188 14.13 9.97 -28.66
C ASN A 1188 15.18 10.36 -27.63
N LYS A 1189 16.45 10.21 -27.99
CA LYS A 1189 17.59 10.49 -27.11
C LYS A 1189 17.59 11.90 -26.49
N SER A 1190 16.91 12.87 -27.12
CA SER A 1190 16.83 14.27 -26.67
C SER A 1190 15.65 14.54 -25.73
N GLU A 1191 14.68 13.62 -25.63
CA GLU A 1191 13.44 13.78 -24.86
C GLU A 1191 13.54 12.97 -23.58
N ARG A 1192 13.90 13.60 -22.46
CA ARG A 1192 14.11 12.91 -21.16
C ARG A 1192 13.46 13.60 -19.96
N TRP A 1193 13.07 14.86 -20.12
CA TRP A 1193 12.67 15.74 -19.04
C TRP A 1193 11.24 16.20 -19.28
N ALA A 1194 10.27 15.74 -18.49
CA ALA A 1194 8.86 15.96 -18.78
C ALA A 1194 8.52 17.45 -18.94
N GLY A 1195 9.16 18.32 -18.15
CA GLY A 1195 9.05 19.78 -18.24
C GLY A 1195 10.08 20.49 -19.12
N GLY A 1196 10.82 19.76 -19.95
CA GLY A 1196 11.87 20.30 -20.81
C GLY A 1196 13.25 20.43 -20.15
N PHE A 1197 14.29 20.66 -20.95
CA PHE A 1197 15.64 20.82 -20.42
C PHE A 1197 15.81 22.14 -19.62
N TYR A 1198 15.15 23.22 -20.06
CA TYR A 1198 15.24 24.57 -19.50
C TYR A 1198 13.93 24.97 -18.82
N ALA A 1199 13.70 24.47 -17.60
CA ALA A 1199 12.41 24.60 -16.91
C ALA A 1199 12.15 25.98 -16.31
N ASP A 1200 13.18 26.66 -15.79
CA ASP A 1200 13.03 28.01 -15.21
C ASP A 1200 12.48 28.97 -16.26
N ARG A 1201 11.38 29.67 -15.94
CA ARG A 1201 10.67 30.58 -16.87
C ARG A 1201 10.28 29.96 -18.21
N SER A 1202 10.19 28.62 -18.31
CA SER A 1202 9.72 27.93 -19.52
C SER A 1202 8.31 28.39 -19.89
N ARG A 1203 7.95 28.29 -21.18
CA ARG A 1203 6.59 28.61 -21.66
C ARG A 1203 5.74 27.35 -21.94
N GLY A 1204 6.25 26.17 -21.60
CA GLY A 1204 5.62 24.88 -21.96
C GLY A 1204 5.75 24.56 -23.45
N ASP A 1205 6.75 25.11 -24.13
CA ASP A 1205 6.97 24.98 -25.58
C ASP A 1205 7.96 23.86 -25.96
N ASP A 1206 8.70 23.31 -25.00
CA ASP A 1206 9.60 22.16 -25.16
C ASP A 1206 9.42 21.15 -24.01
N GLU A 1207 8.24 20.54 -23.92
CA GLU A 1207 7.87 19.58 -22.88
C GLU A 1207 7.17 18.33 -23.43
N LEU A 1208 6.94 17.33 -22.56
CA LEU A 1208 6.34 16.04 -22.92
C LEU A 1208 5.00 16.18 -23.67
N ALA A 1209 4.14 17.12 -23.27
CA ALA A 1209 2.87 17.36 -23.96
C ALA A 1209 3.09 17.83 -25.41
N VAL A 1210 4.09 18.68 -25.67
CA VAL A 1210 4.48 19.14 -27.00
C VAL A 1210 5.09 18.01 -27.82
N TRP A 1211 5.97 17.21 -27.22
CA TRP A 1211 6.60 16.07 -27.90
C TRP A 1211 5.56 15.04 -28.33
N SER A 1212 4.62 14.71 -27.44
CA SER A 1212 3.54 13.78 -27.73
C SER A 1212 2.59 14.30 -28.82
N ASN A 1213 2.44 15.62 -29.01
CA ASN A 1213 1.61 16.20 -30.08
C ASN A 1213 2.14 15.96 -31.49
N ARG A 1214 3.39 15.52 -31.62
CA ARG A 1214 3.94 15.01 -32.88
C ARG A 1214 3.25 13.71 -33.32
N ASN A 1215 2.58 13.03 -32.39
CA ASN A 1215 1.72 11.87 -32.60
C ASN A 1215 2.41 10.77 -33.40
N ARG A 1216 3.68 10.48 -33.05
CA ARG A 1216 4.51 9.47 -33.71
C ARG A 1216 3.87 8.08 -33.57
N SER A 1217 4.26 7.17 -34.46
CA SER A 1217 3.92 5.76 -34.30
C SER A 1217 4.66 5.16 -33.10
N ILE A 1218 3.94 4.41 -32.26
CA ILE A 1218 4.48 3.73 -31.07
C ILE A 1218 4.20 2.21 -31.05
N ALA A 1219 3.54 1.68 -32.09
CA ALA A 1219 3.33 0.24 -32.21
C ALA A 1219 4.57 -0.43 -32.80
N ASN A 1220 5.08 -1.43 -32.09
CA ASN A 1220 6.28 -2.19 -32.45
C ASN A 1220 7.49 -1.27 -32.68
N LYS A 1221 7.76 -0.43 -31.68
CA LYS A 1221 8.81 0.59 -31.64
C LYS A 1221 9.46 0.64 -30.26
N ASP A 1222 10.60 1.30 -30.21
CA ASP A 1222 11.23 1.73 -28.96
C ASP A 1222 10.33 2.78 -28.30
N VAL A 1223 9.81 2.46 -27.11
CA VAL A 1223 8.79 3.26 -26.41
C VAL A 1223 9.22 3.65 -25.02
N VAL A 1224 8.91 4.89 -24.66
CA VAL A 1224 9.08 5.42 -23.31
C VAL A 1224 7.70 5.59 -22.68
N VAL A 1225 7.53 4.99 -21.51
CA VAL A 1225 6.39 5.23 -20.63
C VAL A 1225 6.74 6.36 -19.67
N TRP A 1226 5.83 7.32 -19.54
CA TRP A 1226 5.91 8.38 -18.55
C TRP A 1226 4.76 8.22 -17.57
N TYR A 1227 5.04 8.08 -16.28
CA TYR A 1227 4.02 7.86 -15.27
C TYR A 1227 4.14 8.87 -14.13
N THR A 1228 3.03 9.49 -13.75
CA THR A 1228 2.98 10.52 -12.70
C THR A 1228 2.36 9.95 -11.43
N VAL A 1229 3.14 9.97 -10.34
CA VAL A 1229 2.65 9.79 -8.97
C VAL A 1229 2.28 11.19 -8.44
N GLY A 1230 1.16 11.33 -7.72
CA GLY A 1230 0.71 12.63 -7.27
C GLY A 1230 0.06 12.65 -5.89
N PHE A 1231 0.17 13.78 -5.21
CA PHE A 1231 -0.43 14.04 -3.91
C PHE A 1231 -1.18 15.36 -3.94
N HIS A 1232 -2.45 15.36 -3.53
CA HIS A 1232 -3.13 16.58 -3.09
C HIS A 1232 -2.95 16.69 -1.59
N HIS A 1233 -2.29 17.75 -1.11
CA HIS A 1233 -1.93 17.86 0.29
C HIS A 1233 -2.70 19.02 0.95
N ILE A 1234 -3.73 18.64 1.72
CA ILE A 1234 -4.35 19.50 2.73
C ILE A 1234 -3.52 19.35 4.02
N PRO A 1235 -2.80 20.37 4.50
CA PRO A 1235 -2.00 20.24 5.70
C PRO A 1235 -2.86 20.06 6.96
N TYR A 1236 -2.41 19.22 7.88
CA TYR A 1236 -3.01 18.96 9.19
C TYR A 1236 -2.05 19.32 10.34
N GLN A 1237 -2.56 19.42 11.57
CA GLN A 1237 -1.71 19.78 12.71
C GLN A 1237 -0.61 18.76 13.00
N GLU A 1238 -0.84 17.50 12.68
CA GLU A 1238 0.15 16.43 12.78
C GLU A 1238 1.34 16.60 11.84
N ASP A 1239 1.21 17.47 10.83
CA ASP A 1239 2.29 17.78 9.90
C ASP A 1239 3.24 18.86 10.46
N TYR A 1240 2.92 19.46 11.62
CA TYR A 1240 3.68 20.53 12.27
C TYR A 1240 4.37 20.06 13.58
N PRO A 1241 5.62 20.43 13.85
CA PRO A 1241 6.50 21.30 13.05
C PRO A 1241 7.28 20.59 11.94
N ALA A 1242 7.27 19.26 11.95
CA ALA A 1242 7.81 18.40 10.89
C ALA A 1242 6.76 17.33 10.57
N MET A 1243 6.66 16.91 9.32
CA MET A 1243 5.62 16.01 8.84
C MET A 1243 6.06 14.54 8.94
N PRO A 1244 5.24 13.62 9.47
CA PRO A 1244 5.44 12.18 9.29
C PRO A 1244 5.32 11.78 7.82
N THR A 1245 6.10 10.80 7.36
CA THR A 1245 6.18 10.48 5.92
C THR A 1245 4.81 10.10 5.30
N LEU A 1246 4.52 10.63 4.10
CA LEU A 1246 3.44 10.21 3.20
C LEU A 1246 4.01 9.35 2.08
N HIS A 1247 3.38 8.22 1.75
CA HIS A 1247 3.90 7.28 0.74
C HIS A 1247 2.93 7.07 -0.42
N ASP A 1248 3.46 6.96 -1.64
CA ASP A 1248 2.75 6.44 -2.81
C ASP A 1248 3.76 5.86 -3.84
N GLY A 1249 3.28 5.14 -4.85
CA GLY A 1249 4.14 4.50 -5.85
C GLY A 1249 3.40 3.74 -6.94
N PHE A 1250 4.14 2.93 -7.69
CA PHE A 1250 3.62 2.02 -8.72
C PHE A 1250 4.51 0.78 -8.86
N GLN A 1251 3.99 -0.26 -9.52
CA GLN A 1251 4.73 -1.50 -9.76
C GLN A 1251 4.75 -1.84 -11.26
N LEU A 1252 5.92 -2.24 -11.76
CA LEU A 1252 6.07 -2.95 -13.02
C LEU A 1252 6.13 -4.44 -12.72
N ARG A 1253 5.07 -5.18 -13.09
CA ARG A 1253 4.95 -6.63 -12.87
C ARG A 1253 5.06 -7.38 -14.22
N PRO A 1254 5.78 -8.50 -14.31
CA PRO A 1254 5.79 -9.31 -15.51
C PRO A 1254 4.39 -9.76 -15.93
N ALA A 1255 4.13 -9.85 -17.23
CA ALA A 1255 2.84 -10.23 -17.81
C ALA A 1255 3.05 -11.15 -19.01
N ASN A 1256 2.97 -12.47 -18.79
CA ASN A 1256 3.42 -13.51 -19.71
C ASN A 1256 4.88 -13.34 -20.15
N PHE A 1257 5.70 -12.74 -19.30
CA PHE A 1257 7.13 -12.64 -19.53
C PHE A 1257 7.76 -14.01 -19.38
N PHE A 1258 7.47 -14.72 -18.29
CA PHE A 1258 7.91 -16.08 -18.02
C PHE A 1258 6.87 -17.12 -18.48
N GLU A 1259 7.31 -18.36 -18.73
CA GLU A 1259 6.41 -19.45 -19.10
C GLU A 1259 5.53 -19.95 -17.93
N ARG A 1260 5.93 -19.63 -16.70
CA ARG A 1260 5.30 -19.98 -15.42
C ARG A 1260 5.85 -19.08 -14.32
N ASN A 1261 5.32 -19.17 -13.10
CA ASN A 1261 5.83 -18.49 -11.90
C ASN A 1261 7.36 -18.65 -11.77
N PRO A 1262 8.15 -17.55 -11.82
CA PRO A 1262 9.61 -17.59 -11.73
C PRO A 1262 10.14 -17.91 -10.32
N LEU A 1263 9.30 -17.86 -9.29
CA LEU A 1263 9.65 -18.21 -7.90
C LEU A 1263 9.65 -19.72 -7.64
N LEU A 1264 9.00 -20.51 -8.52
CA LEU A 1264 8.99 -21.97 -8.40
C LEU A 1264 10.27 -22.56 -8.98
N ARG A 1265 11.13 -22.93 -8.03
CA ARG A 1265 12.45 -23.53 -8.19
C ARG A 1265 12.44 -24.78 -9.05
#